data_AF-A0A3D1RII3-F1
#
_entry.id   AF-A0A3D1RII3-F1
#
_cell.length_a   1.000
_cell.length_b   1.000
_cell.length_c   1.000
_cell.angle_alpha   90.00
_cell.angle_beta   90.00
_cell.angle_gamma   90.00
#
_symmetry.space_group_name_H-M   'P 1'
#
loop_
_entity.id
_entity.type
_entity.pdbx_description
1 polymer ?
#
loop_
_entity_poly.entity_id
_entity_poly.type
_entity_poly.pdbx_seq_one_letter_code
_entity_poly.pdbx_strand_id
1 'polypeptide(L)'
;MKNKTKYLVAILLMLVSFLLIGATNVNATTTAEVNNYSDLTDKMSDNVTDVVKLTSDITLREDSKTTFSLEMSKTLDFNGFTLTVPEHYKLYLIYYNTLDLKFINSNSSKRAKLNLLTDTGYTPIYNEIKKAEYTVNFEMDGIDVEYIKDFDSFWQTAGDYRFNNVVFRNLKVTGFYEMVDTRAYKSVKFSNVTKESKNTTSKTYLIQSSTLTVDEVLDADSIIEYHDREGTKIANRTATLDTINAYWGPITVKKKEVQTLTATTEAELINAVNQINNSKDTIIKLGADIKLTKFLGFNVLGNVTLDLAGNTLDVSEHNLTFYYGYKDENNYNFRSNLTIKDSGNGNSGKIVGVGFNGRVRLSTLDMTEELKNLPKTYGFTIDGGTYAVTGTNSWDEYIFDVLSDSEPMEQNITINVNVKKGVFEVGKVDGEIFYFPSSDETNMKANFNFETLMVKGLGVKLGSNILAEKRINEVIPNDTKLYYTTDTNQVIELEDKATLVRNVRTSTNAIYPQYIKLAKETGLSVNNVTLPNVTFGYTVVPEATINITNIGAAELKITNVTVSDTDKFEINISSQPTIGIGATNTDFKIKAKTGLSAGTYTPTITVTDENGKTYTATVTLKVEQKQLTGLGISGLDSTWVYGTTKTPTATGVDDLGADGYEIIYSKKDSSGNYANIGNKLPILVGEYKATLSVKNPNYTASEASVDFKITPITTPVEVKSYDDTFTYNGSEHTKNAYDVLWANNTSPRTDNKLPNGDKVTAVITGKVRDVKDTALENNTIEKITIVNAEGVDVTDCYSGIVKAAGKLTVNPITTPIVVKADSDTKVYNGTELTKNTYTNTDHVLLPGDMLEVTITGSQKFVGSSNNTVSNVKVMRNGEDITSNYTMGTHVNGVLEVTSAEQPLAIADQYVRVNGSILLSYLEQSVTGNEGNIDFNIKSGTALTYDSVNEEFVAGATEGDVVLTVTAAKMDLGGDGTPEWKETTKDFTIHVVNKTDVNISGLSNNETFTYDGNPKMPTGTISVNAGTVNVSDLEVKYQGTGTTSYNSATAPTNVGTYTVTYKVADSNSDYTGTFSVAFTIKKAQLEKVTLVEDTFEYTGDEIVPQDSNFDLNKMNFSGDIKATNVGNYSITVSLKDKDNYEWKDGSNGDLTINWSITQATPNYTVPTGLTSVKGKILADVVLPTGFTWNAPATVLTVGTNTYKATYTPVDTTNYKTITDIDIEVDVKNTFNVITSVPGGNGTITPSKIDVIEGSKVKITFTPNTG
;
A
#
# COMPACT_ATOMS: atom_id res chain seq x y z
N MET A 1 -50.17 -16.93 39.98
CA MET A 1 -49.46 -15.78 39.38
C MET A 1 -49.39 -14.64 40.39
N LYS A 2 -48.36 -14.66 41.24
CA LYS A 2 -47.84 -13.62 42.15
C LYS A 2 -46.60 -14.27 42.81
N ASN A 3 -45.53 -13.51 43.06
CA ASN A 3 -44.21 -13.92 43.58
C ASN A 3 -43.17 -14.54 42.60
N LYS A 4 -42.88 -13.84 41.50
CA LYS A 4 -41.63 -14.02 40.71
C LYS A 4 -40.65 -12.84 40.80
N THR A 5 -40.67 -12.07 41.90
CA THR A 5 -39.95 -10.77 41.97
C THR A 5 -38.89 -10.68 43.08
N LYS A 6 -38.70 -11.69 43.95
CA LYS A 6 -37.76 -11.57 45.09
C LYS A 6 -36.56 -12.52 45.09
N TYR A 7 -36.53 -13.53 44.22
CA TYR A 7 -35.39 -14.44 44.11
C TYR A 7 -34.45 -14.13 42.94
N LEU A 8 -34.91 -13.30 41.99
CA LEU A 8 -34.12 -12.83 40.86
C LEU A 8 -33.27 -11.59 41.20
N VAL A 9 -33.41 -10.99 42.38
CA VAL A 9 -32.76 -9.71 42.73
C VAL A 9 -31.43 -9.93 43.49
N ALA A 10 -31.29 -11.01 44.27
CA ALA A 10 -30.08 -11.23 45.07
C ALA A 10 -28.93 -11.89 44.27
N ILE A 11 -29.23 -12.85 43.39
CA ILE A 11 -28.22 -13.45 42.49
C ILE A 11 -27.84 -12.48 41.36
N LEU A 12 -28.75 -11.58 40.99
CA LEU A 12 -28.52 -10.49 40.05
C LEU A 12 -27.85 -9.25 40.68
N LEU A 13 -27.50 -9.25 41.97
CA LEU A 13 -26.76 -8.13 42.59
C LEU A 13 -25.30 -8.48 42.91
N MET A 14 -24.97 -9.77 43.07
CA MET A 14 -23.61 -10.20 43.41
C MET A 14 -22.79 -10.66 42.19
N LEU A 15 -23.45 -11.12 41.12
CA LEU A 15 -22.81 -11.46 39.83
C LEU A 15 -22.88 -10.34 38.78
N VAL A 16 -23.61 -9.26 39.05
CA VAL A 16 -23.82 -8.15 38.10
C VAL A 16 -22.81 -7.01 38.27
N SER A 17 -22.03 -6.95 39.35
CA SER A 17 -20.97 -5.93 39.44
C SER A 17 -19.69 -6.29 38.68
N PHE A 18 -19.54 -7.53 38.16
CA PHE A 18 -18.27 -7.99 37.58
C PHE A 18 -18.35 -8.74 36.23
N LEU A 19 -19.53 -8.94 35.64
CA LEU A 19 -19.61 -9.60 34.31
C LEU A 19 -20.67 -9.04 33.35
N LEU A 20 -21.26 -7.88 33.65
CA LEU A 20 -22.16 -7.19 32.71
C LEU A 20 -21.42 -6.13 31.89
N ILE A 21 -20.43 -6.62 31.15
CA ILE A 21 -19.94 -5.97 29.95
C ILE A 21 -19.81 -7.09 28.90
N GLY A 22 -20.72 -7.13 27.92
CA GLY A 22 -20.61 -8.02 26.75
C GLY A 22 -21.47 -9.30 26.73
N ALA A 23 -22.57 -9.38 27.48
CA ALA A 23 -23.51 -10.51 27.33
C ALA A 23 -24.98 -10.05 27.27
N THR A 24 -25.33 -9.29 26.25
CA THR A 24 -26.69 -9.34 25.66
C THR A 24 -26.63 -10.29 24.48
N ASN A 25 -27.13 -11.51 24.69
CA ASN A 25 -27.60 -12.37 23.61
C ASN A 25 -28.76 -11.62 22.91
N VAL A 26 -28.45 -10.85 21.87
CA VAL A 26 -29.43 -10.58 20.84
C VAL A 26 -29.54 -11.89 20.07
N ASN A 27 -30.68 -12.56 20.16
CA ASN A 27 -31.02 -13.61 19.22
C ASN A 27 -30.98 -12.97 17.83
N ALA A 28 -29.84 -13.04 17.14
CA ALA A 28 -29.70 -12.50 15.80
C ALA A 28 -30.75 -13.19 14.91
N THR A 29 -31.74 -12.43 14.47
CA THR A 29 -32.83 -12.91 13.62
C THR A 29 -32.43 -12.94 12.17
N THR A 30 -31.48 -12.08 11.77
CA THR A 30 -31.06 -11.89 10.39
C THR A 30 -29.55 -11.70 10.28
N THR A 31 -28.94 -12.38 9.31
CA THR A 31 -27.51 -12.26 8.99
C THR A 31 -27.36 -12.02 7.49
N ALA A 32 -26.54 -11.04 7.12
CA ALA A 32 -26.20 -10.76 5.73
C ALA A 32 -24.70 -10.97 5.52
N GLU A 33 -24.34 -11.72 4.49
CA GLU A 33 -22.96 -11.86 4.05
C GLU A 33 -22.64 -10.78 3.01
N VAL A 34 -21.50 -10.11 3.14
CA VAL A 34 -21.08 -9.01 2.27
C VAL A 34 -19.64 -9.23 1.79
N ASN A 35 -19.34 -8.86 0.55
CA ASN A 35 -18.02 -8.99 -0.07
C ASN A 35 -17.52 -7.70 -0.75
N ASN A 36 -18.30 -6.62 -0.65
CA ASN A 36 -17.97 -5.32 -1.24
C ASN A 36 -18.46 -4.19 -0.33
N TYR A 37 -17.91 -2.99 -0.52
CA TYR A 37 -18.19 -1.87 0.35
C TYR A 37 -19.66 -1.40 0.25
N SER A 38 -20.30 -1.53 -0.92
CA SER A 38 -21.66 -1.01 -1.13
C SER A 38 -22.65 -1.81 -0.29
N ASP A 39 -22.58 -3.14 -0.38
CA ASP A 39 -23.41 -4.04 0.43
C ASP A 39 -23.11 -3.85 1.91
N LEU A 40 -21.84 -3.67 2.28
CA LEU A 40 -21.47 -3.38 3.67
C LEU A 40 -22.14 -2.08 4.16
N THR A 41 -22.06 -0.99 3.40
CA THR A 41 -22.68 0.29 3.75
C THR A 41 -24.19 0.18 3.85
N ASP A 42 -24.83 -0.49 2.90
CA ASP A 42 -26.28 -0.67 2.85
C ASP A 42 -26.76 -1.52 4.04
N LYS A 43 -26.12 -2.66 4.31
CA LYS A 43 -26.51 -3.57 5.40
C LYS A 43 -26.19 -3.02 6.78
N MET A 44 -25.11 -2.25 6.91
CA MET A 44 -24.81 -1.55 8.17
C MET A 44 -25.77 -0.38 8.42
N SER A 45 -26.39 0.18 7.37
CA SER A 45 -27.33 1.31 7.49
C SER A 45 -28.80 0.92 7.45
N ASP A 46 -29.14 -0.32 7.13
CA ASP A 46 -30.52 -0.78 7.13
C ASP A 46 -31.09 -0.97 8.55
N ASN A 47 -32.40 -1.10 8.65
CA ASN A 47 -33.13 -1.33 9.90
C ASN A 47 -33.66 -2.76 10.04
N VAL A 48 -33.08 -3.72 9.30
CA VAL A 48 -33.53 -5.12 9.30
C VAL A 48 -32.44 -6.11 9.65
N THR A 49 -31.18 -5.84 9.30
CA THR A 49 -30.05 -6.78 9.43
C THR A 49 -29.40 -6.68 10.80
N ASP A 50 -29.35 -7.77 11.57
CA ASP A 50 -28.71 -7.78 12.89
C ASP A 50 -27.18 -7.97 12.80
N VAL A 51 -26.75 -8.91 11.94
CA VAL A 51 -25.35 -9.29 11.75
C VAL A 51 -24.93 -9.10 10.29
N VAL A 52 -23.89 -8.30 10.07
CA VAL A 52 -23.25 -8.11 8.76
C VAL A 52 -21.91 -8.82 8.80
N LYS A 53 -21.74 -9.86 7.96
CA LYS A 53 -20.58 -10.75 7.99
C LYS A 53 -19.74 -10.60 6.73
N LEU A 54 -18.44 -10.35 6.88
CA LEU A 54 -17.52 -10.25 5.76
C LEU A 54 -17.21 -11.64 5.18
N THR A 55 -17.12 -11.72 3.86
CA THR A 55 -16.73 -12.93 3.11
C THR A 55 -15.49 -12.72 2.24
N SER A 56 -14.96 -11.50 2.21
CA SER A 56 -13.71 -11.11 1.59
C SER A 56 -13.13 -9.87 2.27
N ASP A 57 -11.88 -9.53 1.96
CA ASP A 57 -11.33 -8.23 2.32
C ASP A 57 -12.11 -7.12 1.57
N ILE A 58 -12.37 -6.00 2.25
CA ILE A 58 -13.12 -4.87 1.70
C ILE A 58 -12.33 -3.58 1.92
N THR A 59 -12.16 -2.80 0.85
CA THR A 59 -11.68 -1.42 0.91
C THR A 59 -12.86 -0.48 0.74
N LEU A 60 -13.02 0.48 1.65
CA LEU A 60 -14.06 1.51 1.57
C LEU A 60 -13.78 2.49 0.42
N ARG A 61 -14.79 3.30 0.06
CA ARG A 61 -14.71 4.23 -1.08
C ARG A 61 -13.50 5.18 -1.03
N GLU A 62 -12.92 5.40 -2.20
CA GLU A 62 -11.83 6.35 -2.48
C GLU A 62 -12.30 7.63 -3.21
N ASP A 63 -13.61 7.82 -3.36
CA ASP A 63 -14.22 8.98 -4.03
C ASP A 63 -15.19 9.76 -3.12
N SER A 64 -15.71 9.12 -2.07
CA SER A 64 -16.66 9.74 -1.15
C SER A 64 -16.54 9.24 0.29
N LYS A 65 -17.07 10.01 1.23
CA LYS A 65 -17.19 9.60 2.64
C LYS A 65 -18.09 8.36 2.74
N THR A 66 -17.68 7.39 3.54
CA THR A 66 -18.50 6.21 3.86
C THR A 66 -19.20 6.42 5.20
N THR A 67 -20.53 6.28 5.22
CA THR A 67 -21.35 6.51 6.42
C THR A 67 -22.19 5.28 6.73
N PHE A 68 -22.11 4.79 7.97
CA PHE A 68 -23.06 3.84 8.54
C PHE A 68 -24.07 4.59 9.41
N SER A 69 -25.33 4.60 8.97
CA SER A 69 -26.45 5.19 9.68
C SER A 69 -27.09 4.14 10.61
N LEU A 70 -26.76 4.17 11.88
CA LEU A 70 -27.12 3.14 12.85
C LEU A 70 -28.44 3.50 13.55
N GLU A 71 -29.54 2.90 13.09
CA GLU A 71 -30.88 3.06 13.69
C GLU A 71 -31.27 1.93 14.65
N MET A 72 -30.55 0.81 14.61
CA MET A 72 -30.73 -0.38 15.46
C MET A 72 -29.38 -0.97 15.87
N SER A 73 -29.40 -1.94 16.78
CA SER A 73 -28.17 -2.66 17.19
C SER A 73 -27.60 -3.45 16.02
N LYS A 74 -26.27 -3.42 15.85
CA LYS A 74 -25.57 -4.04 14.73
C LYS A 74 -24.36 -4.82 15.22
N THR A 75 -24.12 -5.97 14.60
CA THR A 75 -22.85 -6.70 14.71
C THR A 75 -22.17 -6.75 13.34
N LEU A 76 -20.99 -6.17 13.22
CA LEU A 76 -20.10 -6.34 12.07
C LEU A 76 -19.10 -7.46 12.38
N ASP A 77 -19.28 -8.62 11.77
CA ASP A 77 -18.39 -9.78 11.88
C ASP A 77 -17.37 -9.78 10.74
N PHE A 78 -16.10 -9.54 11.07
CA PHE A 78 -15.01 -9.52 10.10
C PHE A 78 -14.63 -10.92 9.60
N ASN A 79 -14.97 -12.00 10.32
CA ASN A 79 -14.81 -13.38 9.87
C ASN A 79 -13.41 -13.75 9.29
N GLY A 80 -12.35 -13.16 9.85
CA GLY A 80 -10.96 -13.36 9.44
C GLY A 80 -10.51 -12.55 8.22
N PHE A 81 -11.29 -11.54 7.81
CA PHE A 81 -11.00 -10.63 6.71
C PHE A 81 -10.60 -9.22 7.19
N THR A 82 -10.11 -8.41 6.25
CA THR A 82 -9.64 -7.04 6.47
C THR A 82 -10.64 -6.01 5.95
N LEU A 83 -10.96 -5.01 6.77
CA LEU A 83 -11.65 -3.79 6.34
C LEU A 83 -10.65 -2.63 6.26
N THR A 84 -10.51 -2.01 5.09
CA THR A 84 -9.55 -0.91 4.85
C THR A 84 -10.27 0.43 4.66
N VAL A 85 -9.87 1.45 5.44
CA VAL A 85 -10.25 2.85 5.24
C VAL A 85 -9.11 3.57 4.49
N PRO A 86 -9.35 4.10 3.27
CA PRO A 86 -8.29 4.69 2.43
C PRO A 86 -7.69 6.02 2.92
N GLU A 87 -6.58 6.44 2.31
CA GLU A 87 -5.68 7.53 2.75
C GLU A 87 -6.33 8.92 2.84
N HIS A 88 -7.37 9.19 2.06
CA HIS A 88 -8.03 10.49 2.05
C HIS A 88 -9.46 10.47 2.60
N TYR A 89 -9.89 9.35 3.20
CA TYR A 89 -11.28 9.12 3.59
C TYR A 89 -11.43 8.68 5.04
N LYS A 90 -12.65 8.78 5.57
CA LYS A 90 -13.00 8.41 6.94
C LYS A 90 -14.23 7.50 6.94
N LEU A 91 -14.32 6.68 7.99
CA LEU A 91 -15.52 5.94 8.32
C LEU A 91 -16.38 6.76 9.29
N TYR A 92 -17.60 7.10 8.87
CA TYR A 92 -18.60 7.78 9.69
C TYR A 92 -19.56 6.77 10.31
N LEU A 93 -19.67 6.77 11.64
CA LEU A 93 -20.62 6.00 12.41
C LEU A 93 -21.59 6.97 13.09
N ILE A 94 -22.82 7.04 12.58
CA ILE A 94 -23.84 7.99 13.08
C ILE A 94 -24.96 7.23 13.78
N TYR A 95 -25.17 7.52 15.06
CA TYR A 95 -26.08 6.79 15.93
C TYR A 95 -27.39 7.56 16.10
N TYR A 96 -28.48 7.00 15.58
CA TYR A 96 -29.82 7.62 15.55
C TYR A 96 -30.76 7.09 16.63
N ASN A 97 -30.34 6.11 17.44
CA ASN A 97 -31.15 5.49 18.49
C ASN A 97 -30.30 4.93 19.64
N THR A 98 -30.94 4.47 20.71
CA THR A 98 -30.35 3.61 21.75
C THR A 98 -30.05 2.24 21.16
N LEU A 99 -28.79 1.81 21.13
CA LEU A 99 -28.36 0.58 20.45
C LEU A 99 -26.98 0.08 20.92
N ASP A 100 -26.71 -1.19 20.63
CA ASP A 100 -25.40 -1.82 20.80
C ASP A 100 -24.72 -2.00 19.44
N LEU A 101 -23.48 -1.53 19.30
CA LEU A 101 -22.63 -1.78 18.13
C LEU A 101 -21.49 -2.73 18.51
N LYS A 102 -21.36 -3.83 17.77
CA LYS A 102 -20.30 -4.82 17.99
C LYS A 102 -19.47 -5.04 16.74
N PHE A 103 -18.15 -4.98 16.86
CA PHE A 103 -17.21 -5.43 15.85
C PHE A 103 -16.58 -6.73 16.34
N ILE A 104 -16.78 -7.85 15.66
CA ILE A 104 -16.29 -9.16 16.10
C ILE A 104 -15.53 -9.89 15.00
N ASN A 105 -14.77 -10.91 15.39
CA ASN A 105 -14.23 -11.90 14.46
C ASN A 105 -14.70 -13.30 14.87
N SER A 106 -15.63 -13.88 14.11
CA SER A 106 -16.12 -15.24 14.37
C SER A 106 -15.16 -16.35 13.92
N ASN A 107 -14.14 -16.03 13.12
CA ASN A 107 -13.18 -17.01 12.63
C ASN A 107 -11.96 -17.12 13.54
N SER A 108 -11.92 -18.17 14.36
CA SER A 108 -10.82 -18.41 15.30
C SER A 108 -9.49 -18.84 14.66
N SER A 109 -9.51 -19.22 13.38
CA SER A 109 -8.30 -19.70 12.66
C SER A 109 -7.51 -18.60 11.95
N LYS A 110 -8.11 -17.41 11.77
CA LYS A 110 -7.51 -16.28 11.06
C LYS A 110 -7.74 -14.97 11.82
N ARG A 111 -6.71 -14.11 11.89
CA ARG A 111 -6.83 -12.77 12.46
C ARG A 111 -7.55 -11.84 11.48
N ALA A 112 -8.63 -11.22 11.91
CA ALA A 112 -9.28 -10.12 11.21
C ALA A 112 -8.56 -8.80 11.47
N LYS A 113 -8.68 -7.84 10.55
CA LYS A 113 -7.98 -6.56 10.65
C LYS A 113 -8.83 -5.36 10.22
N LEU A 114 -8.76 -4.27 10.97
CA LEU A 114 -9.24 -2.94 10.57
C LEU A 114 -8.01 -2.07 10.23
N ASN A 115 -7.81 -1.84 8.93
CA ASN A 115 -6.64 -1.13 8.41
C ASN A 115 -7.03 0.32 8.06
N LEU A 116 -6.33 1.30 8.63
CA LEU A 116 -6.68 2.72 8.56
C LEU A 116 -5.50 3.47 7.93
N LEU A 117 -5.67 3.91 6.69
CA LEU A 117 -4.61 4.55 5.91
C LEU A 117 -4.72 6.09 5.92
N THR A 118 -5.75 6.67 6.54
CA THR A 118 -6.09 8.09 6.44
C THR A 118 -4.99 9.07 6.92
N ASP A 119 -4.53 10.00 6.07
CA ASP A 119 -3.50 11.03 6.39
C ASP A 119 -4.06 12.49 6.41
N THR A 120 -5.38 12.67 6.47
CA THR A 120 -6.00 14.01 6.25
C THR A 120 -5.93 15.00 7.43
N GLY A 121 -5.09 14.77 8.44
CA GLY A 121 -5.01 15.61 9.64
C GLY A 121 -6.21 15.53 10.58
N TYR A 122 -7.05 14.50 10.42
CA TYR A 122 -8.21 14.23 11.24
C TYR A 122 -8.31 12.74 11.55
N THR A 123 -9.05 12.36 12.60
CA THR A 123 -9.20 10.94 12.99
C THR A 123 -9.88 10.10 11.90
N PRO A 124 -9.43 8.84 11.70
CA PRO A 124 -9.92 7.96 10.62
C PRO A 124 -11.35 7.45 10.86
N ILE A 125 -11.79 7.42 12.12
CA ILE A 125 -13.15 7.06 12.52
C ILE A 125 -13.83 8.29 13.13
N TYR A 126 -15.07 8.53 12.71
CA TYR A 126 -15.92 9.61 13.20
C TYR A 126 -17.18 9.03 13.83
N ASN A 127 -17.33 9.18 15.15
CA ASN A 127 -18.54 8.76 15.87
C ASN A 127 -19.40 9.97 16.24
N GLU A 128 -20.69 9.95 15.88
CA GLU A 128 -21.65 10.99 16.26
C GLU A 128 -22.95 10.38 16.81
N ILE A 129 -23.18 10.57 18.10
CA ILE A 129 -24.46 10.25 18.73
C ILE A 129 -25.38 11.46 18.52
N LYS A 130 -26.57 11.27 17.95
CA LYS A 130 -27.43 12.40 17.57
C LYS A 130 -28.20 13.05 18.72
N LYS A 131 -28.43 12.34 19.83
CA LYS A 131 -29.16 12.86 20.98
C LYS A 131 -28.58 12.38 22.32
N ALA A 132 -28.66 13.22 23.33
CA ALA A 132 -28.18 12.92 24.69
C ALA A 132 -28.92 11.75 25.37
N GLU A 133 -30.19 11.52 25.01
CA GLU A 133 -31.05 10.48 25.58
C GLU A 133 -30.69 9.07 25.08
N TYR A 134 -29.91 8.96 24.02
CA TYR A 134 -29.53 7.67 23.44
C TYR A 134 -28.45 7.00 24.27
N THR A 135 -28.72 5.77 24.70
CA THR A 135 -27.74 4.93 25.38
C THR A 135 -27.07 4.04 24.34
N VAL A 136 -25.82 4.35 23.98
CA VAL A 136 -25.08 3.61 22.97
C VAL A 136 -23.92 2.87 23.62
N ASN A 137 -23.80 1.56 23.38
CA ASN A 137 -22.65 0.75 23.81
C ASN A 137 -21.83 0.28 22.61
N PHE A 138 -20.52 0.19 22.77
CA PHE A 138 -19.60 -0.32 21.76
C PHE A 138 -18.72 -1.44 22.31
N GLU A 139 -18.58 -2.52 21.53
CA GLU A 139 -17.69 -3.64 21.84
C GLU A 139 -16.90 -4.06 20.59
N MET A 140 -15.59 -4.28 20.75
CA MET A 140 -14.72 -4.81 19.71
C MET A 140 -13.97 -6.04 20.23
N ASP A 141 -14.09 -7.16 19.54
CA ASP A 141 -13.51 -8.45 19.95
C ASP A 141 -12.83 -9.19 18.79
N GLY A 142 -11.52 -9.45 18.91
CA GLY A 142 -10.80 -10.33 17.99
C GLY A 142 -10.34 -9.71 16.66
N ILE A 143 -10.35 -8.38 16.55
CA ILE A 143 -10.00 -7.64 15.33
C ILE A 143 -8.80 -6.73 15.59
N ASP A 144 -7.68 -7.01 14.94
CA ASP A 144 -6.48 -6.17 15.05
C ASP A 144 -6.69 -4.85 14.30
N VAL A 145 -6.14 -3.75 14.80
CA VAL A 145 -6.29 -2.41 14.23
C VAL A 145 -4.92 -1.87 13.89
N GLU A 146 -4.76 -1.33 12.68
CA GLU A 146 -3.53 -0.66 12.28
C GLU A 146 -3.83 0.73 11.71
N TYR A 147 -3.14 1.73 12.24
CA TYR A 147 -3.19 3.10 11.74
C TYR A 147 -1.79 3.63 11.46
N ILE A 148 -1.67 4.41 10.39
CA ILE A 148 -0.39 4.91 9.90
C ILE A 148 0.26 5.99 10.79
N LYS A 149 -0.45 6.57 11.77
CA LYS A 149 0.07 7.62 12.67
C LYS A 149 -0.05 7.27 14.15
N ASP A 150 0.72 7.96 14.99
CA ASP A 150 0.70 7.84 16.46
C ASP A 150 0.12 9.08 17.19
N PHE A 151 -0.51 10.01 16.48
CA PHE A 151 -0.91 11.31 17.05
C PHE A 151 -2.42 11.51 17.24
N ASP A 152 -3.25 10.65 16.63
CA ASP A 152 -4.70 10.71 16.75
C ASP A 152 -5.22 9.68 17.77
N SER A 153 -6.39 9.92 18.38
CA SER A 153 -7.08 8.93 19.21
C SER A 153 -7.88 7.95 18.35
N PHE A 154 -7.85 6.66 18.67
CA PHE A 154 -8.54 5.62 17.89
C PHE A 154 -10.06 5.72 18.01
N TRP A 155 -10.59 5.65 19.24
CA TRP A 155 -12.02 5.72 19.51
C TRP A 155 -12.37 7.05 20.18
N GLN A 156 -12.98 7.96 19.41
CA GLN A 156 -13.43 9.27 19.88
C GLN A 156 -14.83 9.62 19.37
N THR A 157 -15.51 10.55 20.05
CA THR A 157 -16.81 11.13 19.64
C THR A 157 -16.64 12.58 19.20
N ALA A 158 -17.43 13.00 18.20
CA ALA A 158 -17.35 14.33 17.60
C ALA A 158 -18.30 15.39 18.21
N GLY A 159 -19.11 15.01 19.21
CA GLY A 159 -20.06 15.89 19.89
C GLY A 159 -20.01 15.74 21.41
N ASP A 160 -20.97 16.35 22.11
CA ASP A 160 -20.99 16.39 23.59
C ASP A 160 -21.42 15.07 24.25
N TYR A 161 -21.85 14.08 23.46
CA TYR A 161 -22.43 12.84 23.95
C TYR A 161 -21.42 11.69 23.89
N ARG A 162 -21.49 10.84 24.91
CA ARG A 162 -20.53 9.76 25.16
C ARG A 162 -21.24 8.40 25.07
N PHE A 163 -20.51 7.39 24.60
CA PHE A 163 -20.91 6.00 24.75
C PHE A 163 -21.13 5.68 26.23
N ASN A 164 -22.19 4.94 26.53
CA ASN A 164 -22.45 4.49 27.88
C ASN A 164 -21.36 3.51 28.32
N ASN A 165 -20.95 2.60 27.44
CA ASN A 165 -19.84 1.69 27.68
C ASN A 165 -19.03 1.41 26.41
N VAL A 166 -17.71 1.31 26.56
CA VAL A 166 -16.75 0.99 25.48
C VAL A 166 -15.86 -0.18 25.91
N VAL A 167 -15.76 -1.21 25.06
CA VAL A 167 -15.11 -2.47 25.41
C VAL A 167 -14.17 -2.93 24.30
N PHE A 168 -12.92 -3.24 24.65
CA PHE A 168 -11.95 -3.82 23.73
C PHE A 168 -11.45 -5.17 24.25
N ARG A 169 -11.50 -6.20 23.40
CA ARG A 169 -11.17 -7.58 23.74
C ARG A 169 -10.35 -8.28 22.66
N ASN A 170 -9.38 -9.09 23.08
CA ASN A 170 -8.65 -10.03 22.23
C ASN A 170 -8.07 -9.42 20.94
N LEU A 171 -7.52 -8.21 21.01
CA LEU A 171 -7.08 -7.46 19.83
C LEU A 171 -5.76 -6.74 20.04
N LYS A 172 -5.05 -6.49 18.94
CA LYS A 172 -3.85 -5.67 18.89
C LYS A 172 -4.12 -4.37 18.14
N VAL A 173 -3.72 -3.23 18.71
CA VAL A 173 -3.78 -1.91 18.07
C VAL A 173 -2.36 -1.37 17.86
N THR A 174 -2.02 -1.11 16.60
CA THR A 174 -0.75 -0.51 16.18
C THR A 174 -1.01 0.89 15.62
N GLY A 175 -0.23 1.88 16.07
CA GLY A 175 -0.51 3.30 15.79
C GLY A 175 -1.46 3.89 16.83
N PHE A 176 -1.99 5.08 16.56
CA PHE A 176 -2.75 5.94 17.47
C PHE A 176 -1.99 6.41 18.71
N TYR A 177 -2.34 7.62 19.14
CA TYR A 177 -1.87 8.22 20.37
C TYR A 177 -2.47 7.53 21.60
N GLU A 178 -3.78 7.26 21.56
CA GLU A 178 -4.49 6.51 22.60
C GLU A 178 -5.59 5.62 21.98
N MET A 179 -6.00 4.57 22.68
CA MET A 179 -7.07 3.70 22.20
C MET A 179 -8.45 4.34 22.33
N VAL A 180 -8.71 5.05 23.42
CA VAL A 180 -10.02 5.64 23.70
C VAL A 180 -9.84 7.01 24.31
N ASP A 181 -10.43 8.02 23.66
CA ASP A 181 -10.43 9.39 24.16
C ASP A 181 -11.39 9.53 25.36
N THR A 182 -11.00 10.32 26.36
CA THR A 182 -11.82 10.58 27.56
C THR A 182 -13.20 11.21 27.27
N ARG A 183 -13.38 11.82 26.09
CA ARG A 183 -14.66 12.33 25.60
C ARG A 183 -15.56 11.22 25.06
N ALA A 184 -15.03 10.04 24.75
CA ALA A 184 -15.79 9.01 24.07
C ALA A 184 -16.74 8.22 24.99
N TYR A 185 -16.44 8.07 26.28
CA TYR A 185 -17.15 7.09 27.12
C TYR A 185 -17.59 7.64 28.50
N LYS A 186 -18.55 6.92 29.11
CA LYS A 186 -18.84 6.99 30.56
C LYS A 186 -18.12 5.88 31.32
N SER A 187 -18.10 4.65 30.79
CA SER A 187 -17.25 3.55 31.27
C SER A 187 -16.48 2.89 30.14
N VAL A 188 -15.29 2.34 30.47
CA VAL A 188 -14.41 1.68 29.51
C VAL A 188 -13.77 0.44 30.14
N LYS A 189 -13.62 -0.63 29.35
CA LYS A 189 -12.92 -1.85 29.78
C LYS A 189 -12.00 -2.43 28.70
N PHE A 190 -10.88 -3.00 29.14
CA PHE A 190 -9.93 -3.73 28.30
C PHE A 190 -9.71 -5.15 28.82
N SER A 191 -9.66 -6.14 27.92
CA SER A 191 -9.32 -7.52 28.26
C SER A 191 -8.53 -8.18 27.14
N ASN A 192 -7.31 -8.66 27.42
CA ASN A 192 -6.45 -9.28 26.40
C ASN A 192 -6.20 -8.36 25.18
N VAL A 193 -5.66 -7.17 25.44
CA VAL A 193 -5.45 -6.10 24.45
C VAL A 193 -3.99 -5.70 24.41
N THR A 194 -3.40 -5.58 23.23
CA THR A 194 -2.04 -5.02 23.07
C THR A 194 -2.11 -3.70 22.32
N LYS A 195 -1.50 -2.65 22.88
CA LYS A 195 -1.29 -1.35 22.25
C LYS A 195 0.19 -1.14 21.98
N GLU A 196 0.53 -0.89 20.72
CA GLU A 196 1.88 -0.53 20.32
C GLU A 196 1.87 0.72 19.45
N SER A 197 3.02 1.39 19.39
CA SER A 197 3.21 2.54 18.53
C SER A 197 3.61 2.07 17.13
N LYS A 198 3.18 2.82 16.11
CA LYS A 198 3.63 2.60 14.72
C LYS A 198 5.11 2.95 14.56
N ASN A 199 5.56 3.98 15.28
CA ASN A 199 6.97 4.35 15.39
C ASN A 199 7.56 3.79 16.69
N THR A 200 8.76 3.22 16.65
CA THR A 200 9.35 2.53 17.81
C THR A 200 9.65 3.42 19.03
N THR A 201 9.48 4.74 18.95
CA THR A 201 9.80 5.71 20.01
C THR A 201 8.72 6.77 20.21
N SER A 202 7.44 6.40 20.29
CA SER A 202 6.36 7.33 20.62
C SER A 202 5.70 7.00 21.96
N LYS A 203 5.40 8.06 22.75
CA LYS A 203 4.56 7.93 23.95
C LYS A 203 3.10 7.79 23.52
N THR A 204 2.63 6.55 23.46
CA THR A 204 1.21 6.24 23.22
C THR A 204 0.62 5.51 24.41
N TYR A 205 -0.69 5.58 24.57
CA TYR A 205 -1.40 5.22 25.80
C TYR A 205 -2.56 4.25 25.50
N LEU A 206 -3.06 3.54 26.52
CA LEU A 206 -4.40 2.94 26.42
C LEU A 206 -5.44 4.06 26.44
N ILE A 207 -5.32 4.96 27.42
CA ILE A 207 -6.12 6.17 27.60
C ILE A 207 -5.19 7.21 28.24
N GLN A 208 -5.10 8.41 27.68
CA GLN A 208 -4.39 9.50 28.33
C GLN A 208 -5.30 10.18 29.36
N SER A 209 -5.39 9.61 30.56
CA SER A 209 -6.20 10.17 31.65
C SER A 209 -5.45 10.13 32.98
N SER A 210 -5.37 11.29 33.62
CA SER A 210 -4.88 11.44 34.99
C SER A 210 -5.94 11.14 36.05
N THR A 211 -7.20 10.92 35.65
CA THR A 211 -8.32 10.68 36.57
C THR A 211 -8.74 9.21 36.63
N LEU A 212 -8.38 8.42 35.62
CA LEU A 212 -8.71 7.00 35.57
C LEU A 212 -7.50 6.15 35.92
N THR A 213 -7.76 5.17 36.76
CA THR A 213 -6.80 4.20 37.23
C THR A 213 -6.91 2.87 36.48
N VAL A 214 -5.86 2.06 36.55
CA VAL A 214 -5.84 0.68 36.02
C VAL A 214 -7.01 -0.15 36.58
N ASP A 215 -7.37 0.02 37.85
CA ASP A 215 -8.46 -0.71 38.53
C ASP A 215 -9.84 -0.41 37.92
N GLU A 216 -10.04 0.81 37.44
CA GLU A 216 -11.31 1.22 36.84
C GLU A 216 -11.51 0.62 35.45
N VAL A 217 -10.43 0.36 34.70
CA VAL A 217 -10.50 -0.08 33.30
C VAL A 217 -10.22 -1.57 33.07
N LEU A 218 -9.72 -2.29 34.07
CA LEU A 218 -9.44 -3.72 33.97
C LEU A 218 -10.40 -4.58 34.79
N ASP A 219 -10.42 -5.87 34.47
CA ASP A 219 -11.02 -6.90 35.29
C ASP A 219 -10.06 -7.36 36.40
N ALA A 220 -10.59 -7.94 37.48
CA ALA A 220 -9.81 -8.35 38.66
C ALA A 220 -8.75 -9.43 38.32
N ASP A 221 -8.99 -10.25 37.30
CA ASP A 221 -8.10 -11.30 36.81
C ASP A 221 -7.11 -10.82 35.73
N SER A 222 -7.03 -9.51 35.45
CA SER A 222 -6.22 -8.95 34.36
C SER A 222 -5.15 -7.98 34.86
N ILE A 223 -4.03 -7.85 34.14
CA ILE A 223 -2.93 -6.92 34.44
C ILE A 223 -2.55 -6.14 33.21
N ILE A 224 -1.91 -4.97 33.40
CA ILE A 224 -1.21 -4.25 32.34
C ILE A 224 0.28 -4.49 32.50
N GLU A 225 0.92 -4.99 31.45
CA GLU A 225 2.36 -5.05 31.27
C GLU A 225 2.79 -3.92 30.33
N TYR A 226 3.85 -3.20 30.68
CA TYR A 226 4.40 -2.13 29.86
C TYR A 226 5.92 -2.08 30.03
N HIS A 227 6.60 -1.19 29.29
CA HIS A 227 8.05 -1.09 29.31
C HIS A 227 8.49 0.32 29.71
N ASP A 228 9.48 0.40 30.59
CA ASP A 228 10.21 1.63 30.88
C ASP A 228 11.71 1.47 30.61
N ARG A 229 12.52 2.45 31.04
CA ARG A 229 13.98 2.44 30.83
C ARG A 229 14.67 1.27 31.54
N GLU A 230 14.06 0.71 32.59
CA GLU A 230 14.60 -0.39 33.38
C GLU A 230 14.13 -1.76 32.89
N GLY A 231 13.15 -1.82 31.99
CA GLY A 231 12.66 -3.04 31.34
C GLY A 231 11.15 -3.20 31.43
N THR A 232 10.69 -4.44 31.39
CA THR A 232 9.26 -4.79 31.51
C THR A 232 8.76 -4.59 32.94
N LYS A 233 7.64 -3.88 33.08
CA LYS A 233 6.96 -3.57 34.35
C LYS A 233 5.51 -4.03 34.28
N ILE A 234 4.94 -4.35 35.44
CA ILE A 234 3.50 -4.55 35.61
C ILE A 234 2.94 -3.30 36.27
N ALA A 235 1.91 -2.72 35.68
CA ALA A 235 1.30 -1.51 36.20
C ALA A 235 0.52 -1.79 37.49
N ASN A 236 0.68 -0.88 38.45
CA ASN A 236 -0.08 -0.90 39.69
C ASN A 236 -1.56 -0.59 39.44
N ARG A 237 -2.45 -1.19 40.24
CA ARG A 237 -3.90 -1.06 40.06
C ARG A 237 -4.39 0.38 40.21
N THR A 238 -3.75 1.22 41.02
CA THR A 238 -4.17 2.63 41.13
C THR A 238 -3.27 3.58 40.33
N ALA A 239 -2.33 3.07 39.53
CA ALA A 239 -1.62 3.92 38.59
C ALA A 239 -2.63 4.57 37.66
N THR A 240 -2.52 5.88 37.47
CA THR A 240 -3.32 6.60 36.48
C THR A 240 -2.82 6.22 35.09
N LEU A 241 -3.74 6.08 34.13
CA LEU A 241 -3.39 5.53 32.82
C LEU A 241 -2.42 6.41 32.02
N ASP A 242 -2.38 7.72 32.29
CA ASP A 242 -1.41 8.66 31.70
C ASP A 242 0.05 8.44 32.17
N THR A 243 0.28 7.67 33.22
CA THR A 243 1.63 7.28 33.66
C THR A 243 2.19 6.08 32.87
N ILE A 244 1.32 5.34 32.17
CA ILE A 244 1.66 4.10 31.47
C ILE A 244 1.70 4.36 29.96
N ASN A 245 2.88 4.28 29.37
CA ASN A 245 3.07 4.58 27.95
C ASN A 245 3.89 3.51 27.22
N ALA A 246 3.75 3.48 25.90
CA ALA A 246 4.40 2.50 25.03
C ALA A 246 5.78 2.94 24.48
N TYR A 247 6.46 3.92 25.09
CA TYR A 247 7.68 4.51 24.51
C TYR A 247 8.85 3.52 24.41
N TRP A 248 9.00 2.62 25.39
CA TRP A 248 10.09 1.63 25.43
C TRP A 248 9.65 0.23 24.97
N GLY A 249 8.39 0.07 24.55
CA GLY A 249 7.80 -1.21 24.19
C GLY A 249 6.27 -1.18 24.32
N PRO A 250 5.56 -2.23 23.86
CA PRO A 250 4.10 -2.25 23.85
C PRO A 250 3.50 -2.24 25.27
N ILE A 251 2.27 -1.73 25.38
CA ILE A 251 1.40 -1.90 26.54
C ILE A 251 0.50 -3.12 26.27
N THR A 252 0.49 -4.11 27.15
CA THR A 252 -0.29 -5.33 27.00
C THR A 252 -1.17 -5.57 28.21
N VAL A 253 -2.48 -5.55 28.02
CA VAL A 253 -3.48 -6.04 28.95
C VAL A 253 -3.57 -7.55 28.76
N LYS A 254 -3.32 -8.35 29.81
CA LYS A 254 -3.43 -9.82 29.75
C LYS A 254 -4.02 -10.40 31.02
N LYS A 255 -4.55 -11.62 30.94
CA LYS A 255 -4.98 -12.36 32.13
C LYS A 255 -3.78 -12.70 33.00
N LYS A 256 -4.02 -12.69 34.32
CA LYS A 256 -3.06 -13.19 35.31
C LYS A 256 -2.83 -14.67 35.07
N GLU A 257 -1.55 -15.04 35.08
CA GLU A 257 -1.18 -16.44 35.15
C GLU A 257 -1.55 -17.01 36.52
N VAL A 258 -1.94 -18.28 36.56
CA VAL A 258 -2.15 -19.00 37.82
C VAL A 258 -0.85 -19.65 38.25
N GLN A 259 -0.31 -19.24 39.39
CA GLN A 259 0.84 -19.85 40.03
C GLN A 259 0.36 -20.86 41.07
N THR A 260 0.69 -22.15 40.90
CA THR A 260 0.44 -23.17 41.94
C THR A 260 1.75 -23.56 42.60
N LEU A 261 1.84 -23.38 43.91
CA LEU A 261 2.98 -23.69 44.76
C LEU A 261 2.56 -24.81 45.73
N THR A 262 3.46 -25.74 46.02
CA THR A 262 3.24 -26.78 47.04
C THR A 262 4.24 -26.58 48.16
N ALA A 263 3.78 -26.70 49.41
CA ALA A 263 4.64 -26.64 50.59
C ALA A 263 4.45 -27.89 51.46
N THR A 264 5.55 -28.59 51.74
CA THR A 264 5.60 -29.75 52.64
C THR A 264 6.27 -29.42 53.97
N THR A 265 6.97 -28.29 54.05
CA THR A 265 7.65 -27.81 55.26
C THR A 265 7.34 -26.33 55.51
N GLU A 266 7.55 -25.87 56.75
CA GLU A 266 7.38 -24.45 57.12
C GLU A 266 8.23 -23.51 56.26
N ALA A 267 9.47 -23.88 55.95
CA ALA A 267 10.37 -23.07 55.13
C ALA A 267 9.86 -22.91 53.69
N GLU A 268 9.32 -23.98 53.10
CA GLU A 268 8.69 -23.93 51.78
C GLU A 268 7.41 -23.09 51.78
N LEU A 269 6.62 -23.16 52.87
CA LEU A 269 5.43 -22.33 53.02
C LEU A 269 5.80 -20.84 53.10
N ILE A 270 6.80 -20.47 53.90
CA ILE A 270 7.33 -19.09 53.97
C ILE A 270 7.80 -18.62 52.59
N ASN A 271 8.56 -19.46 51.88
CA ASN A 271 9.05 -19.13 50.53
C ASN A 271 7.89 -18.97 49.54
N ALA A 272 6.88 -19.82 49.60
CA ALA A 272 5.71 -19.73 48.73
C ALA A 272 4.91 -18.44 48.99
N VAL A 273 4.76 -18.07 50.27
CA VAL A 273 4.08 -16.83 50.66
C VAL A 273 4.84 -15.59 50.17
N ASN A 274 6.17 -15.60 50.23
CA ASN A 274 7.00 -14.49 49.75
C ASN A 274 6.91 -14.26 48.23
N GLN A 275 6.50 -15.28 47.47
CA GLN A 275 6.31 -15.18 46.02
C GLN A 275 4.98 -14.53 45.62
N ILE A 276 4.03 -14.38 46.54
CA ILE A 276 2.74 -13.76 46.25
C ILE A 276 2.96 -12.32 45.78
N ASN A 277 2.39 -12.00 44.62
CA ASN A 277 2.46 -10.69 44.02
C ASN A 277 1.21 -10.44 43.14
N ASN A 278 0.98 -9.19 42.76
CA ASN A 278 -0.21 -8.83 42.00
C ASN A 278 -0.19 -9.26 40.52
N SER A 279 0.94 -9.76 40.00
CA SER A 279 1.05 -10.17 38.59
C SER A 279 0.45 -11.55 38.31
N LYS A 280 0.23 -12.37 39.35
CA LYS A 280 -0.27 -13.75 39.23
C LYS A 280 -1.36 -14.03 40.26
N ASP A 281 -2.29 -14.89 39.90
CA ASP A 281 -3.20 -15.50 40.87
C ASP A 281 -2.45 -16.66 41.53
N THR A 282 -2.39 -16.69 42.87
CA THR A 282 -1.50 -17.60 43.59
C THR A 282 -2.30 -18.65 44.35
N ILE A 283 -1.99 -19.93 44.14
CA ILE A 283 -2.52 -21.07 44.88
C ILE A 283 -1.36 -21.71 45.65
N ILE A 284 -1.44 -21.73 46.98
CA ILE A 284 -0.49 -22.42 47.85
C ILE A 284 -1.18 -23.67 48.39
N LYS A 285 -0.69 -24.84 48.01
CA LYS A 285 -1.21 -26.14 48.41
C LYS A 285 -0.33 -26.77 49.48
N LEU A 286 -0.92 -27.23 50.58
CA LEU A 286 -0.19 -28.01 51.59
C LEU A 286 0.01 -29.44 51.10
N GLY A 287 1.24 -29.94 51.20
CA GLY A 287 1.60 -31.33 50.88
C GLY A 287 1.78 -32.22 52.11
N ALA A 288 1.81 -31.63 53.31
CA ALA A 288 1.92 -32.31 54.60
C ALA A 288 1.35 -31.42 55.72
N ASP A 289 1.23 -31.98 56.93
CA ASP A 289 0.94 -31.20 58.13
C ASP A 289 2.12 -30.24 58.43
N ILE A 290 1.83 -28.97 58.71
CA ILE A 290 2.82 -27.93 58.99
C ILE A 290 2.48 -27.23 60.31
N LYS A 291 3.47 -27.10 61.19
CA LYS A 291 3.39 -26.24 62.38
C LYS A 291 4.21 -24.97 62.17
N LEU A 292 3.63 -23.81 62.45
CA LEU A 292 4.33 -22.54 62.42
C LEU A 292 5.11 -22.33 63.72
N THR A 293 6.44 -22.31 63.60
CA THR A 293 7.38 -21.92 64.65
C THR A 293 7.81 -20.46 64.54
N LYS A 294 7.37 -19.76 63.47
CA LYS A 294 7.60 -18.34 63.22
C LYS A 294 6.32 -17.64 62.76
N PHE A 295 6.29 -16.32 62.91
CA PHE A 295 5.25 -15.48 62.33
C PHE A 295 5.18 -15.65 60.81
N LEU A 296 3.97 -15.78 60.26
CA LEU A 296 3.73 -15.88 58.83
C LEU A 296 2.66 -14.90 58.38
N GLY A 297 3.05 -13.94 57.53
CA GLY A 297 2.18 -12.93 56.92
C GLY A 297 1.98 -13.16 55.43
N PHE A 298 0.73 -13.37 54.99
CA PHE A 298 0.33 -13.46 53.60
C PHE A 298 -0.05 -12.09 53.07
N ASN A 299 0.63 -11.58 52.05
CA ASN A 299 0.17 -10.39 51.33
C ASN A 299 -0.88 -10.82 50.30
N VAL A 300 -2.17 -10.62 50.59
CA VAL A 300 -3.27 -10.96 49.67
C VAL A 300 -3.32 -9.89 48.57
N LEU A 301 -2.64 -10.17 47.46
CA LEU A 301 -2.52 -9.30 46.29
C LEU A 301 -3.16 -9.98 45.08
N GLY A 302 -4.37 -9.55 44.69
CA GLY A 302 -5.15 -10.27 43.65
C GLY A 302 -5.89 -11.47 44.22
N ASN A 303 -5.99 -12.57 43.46
CA ASN A 303 -6.64 -13.79 43.95
C ASN A 303 -5.59 -14.73 44.56
N VAL A 304 -5.70 -14.97 45.87
CA VAL A 304 -4.83 -15.87 46.62
C VAL A 304 -5.66 -17.01 47.19
N THR A 305 -5.22 -18.25 46.98
CA THR A 305 -5.85 -19.45 47.54
C THR A 305 -4.85 -20.19 48.44
N LEU A 306 -5.22 -20.45 49.69
CA LEU A 306 -4.55 -21.41 50.56
C LEU A 306 -5.36 -22.71 50.53
N ASP A 307 -4.83 -23.75 49.89
CA ASP A 307 -5.45 -25.07 49.81
C ASP A 307 -4.83 -26.01 50.85
N LEU A 308 -5.61 -26.38 51.87
CA LEU A 308 -5.19 -27.28 52.94
C LEU A 308 -4.96 -28.71 52.44
N ALA A 309 -5.63 -29.10 51.36
CA ALA A 309 -5.49 -30.41 50.72
C ALA A 309 -5.53 -31.62 51.68
N GLY A 310 -6.34 -31.54 52.74
CA GLY A 310 -6.50 -32.58 53.75
C GLY A 310 -5.53 -32.52 54.93
N ASN A 311 -4.56 -31.59 54.92
CA ASN A 311 -3.52 -31.45 55.94
C ASN A 311 -3.86 -30.41 57.02
N THR A 312 -3.13 -30.47 58.14
CA THR A 312 -3.23 -29.56 59.28
C THR A 312 -2.18 -28.45 59.20
N LEU A 313 -2.62 -27.20 59.32
CA LEU A 313 -1.78 -26.03 59.57
C LEU A 313 -1.95 -25.58 61.03
N ASP A 314 -0.94 -25.86 61.85
CA ASP A 314 -0.91 -25.52 63.28
C ASP A 314 -0.28 -24.14 63.49
N VAL A 315 -1.09 -23.19 63.94
CA VAL A 315 -0.76 -21.79 64.23
C VAL A 315 -0.78 -21.49 65.74
N SER A 316 -0.63 -22.52 66.59
CA SER A 316 -0.73 -22.37 68.05
C SER A 316 0.41 -21.58 68.71
N GLU A 317 1.61 -21.59 68.14
CA GLU A 317 2.77 -20.85 68.69
C GLU A 317 2.84 -19.41 68.17
N HIS A 318 2.46 -19.18 66.91
CA HIS A 318 2.50 -17.89 66.23
C HIS A 318 1.29 -17.70 65.31
N ASN A 319 0.81 -16.46 65.20
CA ASN A 319 -0.35 -16.12 64.38
C ASN A 319 -0.07 -16.24 62.88
N LEU A 320 -1.14 -16.53 62.15
CA LEU A 320 -1.21 -16.49 60.70
C LEU A 320 -2.00 -15.23 60.30
N THR A 321 -1.35 -14.27 59.65
CA THR A 321 -2.00 -13.01 59.27
C THR A 321 -2.09 -12.89 57.75
N PHE A 322 -3.24 -12.47 57.24
CA PHE A 322 -3.49 -12.13 55.85
C PHE A 322 -3.62 -10.61 55.72
N TYR A 323 -2.60 -9.96 55.16
CA TYR A 323 -2.56 -8.54 54.86
C TYR A 323 -3.19 -8.27 53.51
N TYR A 324 -4.35 -7.62 53.50
CA TYR A 324 -5.09 -7.34 52.28
C TYR A 324 -4.57 -6.11 51.57
N GLY A 325 -4.34 -6.31 50.27
CA GLY A 325 -4.40 -5.26 49.28
C GLY A 325 -3.28 -4.24 49.30
N TYR A 326 -2.33 -4.29 50.23
CA TYR A 326 -1.15 -3.43 50.25
C TYR A 326 0.04 -4.17 50.84
N LYS A 327 1.16 -4.16 50.12
CA LYS A 327 2.47 -4.67 50.59
C LYS A 327 3.47 -3.53 50.74
N ASP A 328 3.58 -2.68 49.71
CA ASP A 328 4.43 -1.49 49.66
C ASP A 328 3.94 -0.51 48.58
N GLU A 329 4.58 0.66 48.47
CA GLU A 329 4.23 1.74 47.52
C GLU A 329 4.25 1.31 46.04
N ASN A 330 4.93 0.21 45.71
CA ASN A 330 5.05 -0.31 44.36
C ASN A 330 4.25 -1.60 44.14
N ASN A 331 3.56 -2.13 45.17
CA ASN A 331 2.90 -3.43 45.10
C ASN A 331 1.64 -3.50 45.99
N TYR A 332 0.49 -3.15 45.41
CA TYR A 332 -0.79 -3.16 46.09
C TYR A 332 -1.97 -3.39 45.13
N ASN A 333 -3.10 -3.88 45.67
CA ASN A 333 -4.34 -4.18 44.94
C ASN A 333 -5.56 -4.04 45.87
N PHE A 334 -6.40 -3.03 45.64
CA PHE A 334 -7.61 -2.80 46.42
C PHE A 334 -8.81 -3.69 46.06
N ARG A 335 -8.63 -4.66 45.16
CA ARG A 335 -9.56 -5.74 44.79
C ARG A 335 -8.95 -7.11 44.99
N SER A 336 -8.59 -7.42 46.23
CA SER A 336 -7.95 -8.68 46.61
C SER A 336 -8.95 -9.69 47.16
N ASN A 337 -8.81 -10.95 46.77
CA ASN A 337 -9.64 -12.05 47.22
C ASN A 337 -8.77 -13.16 47.83
N LEU A 338 -9.03 -13.50 49.08
CA LEU A 338 -8.50 -14.69 49.73
C LEU A 338 -9.52 -15.82 49.65
N THR A 339 -9.05 -17.00 49.29
CA THR A 339 -9.81 -18.25 49.46
C THR A 339 -9.01 -19.20 50.33
N ILE A 340 -9.58 -19.65 51.45
CA ILE A 340 -9.07 -20.83 52.16
C ILE A 340 -9.94 -22.00 51.73
N LYS A 341 -9.32 -22.98 51.09
CA LYS A 341 -9.98 -24.14 50.50
C LYS A 341 -9.42 -25.41 51.13
N ASP A 342 -10.24 -26.46 51.15
CA ASP A 342 -9.74 -27.81 51.40
C ASP A 342 -10.13 -28.75 50.26
N SER A 343 -9.17 -29.07 49.40
CA SER A 343 -9.33 -30.07 48.33
C SER A 343 -9.14 -31.52 48.80
N GLY A 344 -8.86 -31.75 50.09
CA GLY A 344 -8.67 -33.08 50.67
C GLY A 344 -9.96 -33.91 50.75
N ASN A 345 -9.80 -35.24 50.78
CA ASN A 345 -10.91 -36.16 50.90
C ASN A 345 -11.70 -35.91 52.20
N GLY A 346 -13.02 -35.71 52.07
CA GLY A 346 -13.90 -35.51 53.22
C GLY A 346 -13.78 -34.15 53.91
N ASN A 347 -13.07 -33.18 53.31
CA ASN A 347 -12.76 -31.88 53.92
C ASN A 347 -12.03 -32.03 55.28
N SER A 348 -11.04 -32.93 55.34
CA SER A 348 -10.31 -33.29 56.55
C SER A 348 -9.24 -32.30 56.99
N GLY A 349 -8.85 -31.36 56.12
CA GLY A 349 -7.81 -30.37 56.38
C GLY A 349 -8.20 -29.45 57.53
N LYS A 350 -7.19 -28.98 58.27
CA LYS A 350 -7.41 -28.24 59.52
C LYS A 350 -6.53 -27.00 59.63
N ILE A 351 -7.04 -25.94 60.26
CA ILE A 351 -6.23 -24.88 60.85
C ILE A 351 -6.48 -24.88 62.35
N VAL A 352 -5.45 -25.11 63.15
CA VAL A 352 -5.56 -25.21 64.62
C VAL A 352 -4.77 -24.10 65.29
N GLY A 353 -5.35 -23.45 66.29
CA GLY A 353 -4.80 -22.29 66.98
C GLY A 353 -5.04 -22.29 68.48
N VAL A 354 -4.35 -21.38 69.19
CA VAL A 354 -4.44 -21.19 70.65
C VAL A 354 -4.42 -19.69 71.00
N GLY A 355 -5.38 -19.23 71.79
CA GLY A 355 -5.31 -17.91 72.43
C GLY A 355 -5.36 -16.71 71.48
N PHE A 356 -4.92 -15.55 71.99
CA PHE A 356 -4.86 -14.29 71.24
C PHE A 356 -3.72 -14.26 70.22
N ASN A 357 -2.63 -14.96 70.51
CA ASN A 357 -1.38 -14.93 69.73
C ASN A 357 -1.29 -16.03 68.67
N GLY A 358 -2.13 -17.06 68.70
CA GLY A 358 -2.08 -18.19 67.77
C GLY A 358 -3.41 -18.41 67.04
N ARG A 359 -3.87 -17.42 66.26
CA ARG A 359 -5.13 -17.51 65.48
C ARG A 359 -4.95 -16.95 64.07
N VAL A 360 -5.99 -17.07 63.25
CA VAL A 360 -6.00 -16.49 61.90
C VAL A 360 -6.47 -15.04 61.97
N ARG A 361 -5.71 -14.12 61.38
CA ARG A 361 -6.03 -12.70 61.31
C ARG A 361 -6.14 -12.23 59.87
N LEU A 362 -7.09 -11.35 59.59
CA LEU A 362 -7.21 -10.59 58.36
C LEU A 362 -6.98 -9.13 58.71
N SER A 363 -6.02 -8.49 58.08
CA SER A 363 -5.62 -7.12 58.41
C SER A 363 -5.19 -6.36 57.14
N THR A 364 -4.76 -5.12 57.29
CA THR A 364 -4.10 -4.33 56.24
C THR A 364 -2.84 -3.69 56.83
N LEU A 365 -1.81 -3.52 56.02
CA LEU A 365 -0.66 -2.70 56.42
C LEU A 365 -1.02 -1.20 56.35
N ASP A 366 -0.28 -0.37 57.09
CA ASP A 366 -0.39 1.09 57.02
C ASP A 366 0.03 1.60 55.63
N MET A 367 -0.62 2.67 55.17
CA MET A 367 -0.44 3.25 53.83
C MET A 367 -0.57 4.78 53.88
N THR A 368 -0.19 5.48 52.82
CA THR A 368 -0.29 6.95 52.76
C THR A 368 -1.75 7.43 52.86
N GLU A 369 -1.98 8.62 53.44
CA GLU A 369 -3.32 9.21 53.63
C GLU A 369 -4.17 9.30 52.36
N GLU A 370 -3.56 9.58 51.20
CA GLU A 370 -4.25 9.60 49.90
C GLU A 370 -4.85 8.23 49.55
N LEU A 371 -4.13 7.15 49.85
CA LEU A 371 -4.56 5.79 49.61
C LEU A 371 -5.61 5.32 50.63
N LYS A 372 -5.53 5.75 51.89
CA LYS A 372 -6.49 5.35 52.95
C LYS A 372 -7.94 5.68 52.57
N ASN A 373 -8.14 6.85 51.98
CA ASN A 373 -9.46 7.39 51.59
C ASN A 373 -10.08 6.69 50.36
N LEU A 374 -9.28 5.99 49.53
CA LEU A 374 -9.78 5.28 48.36
C LEU A 374 -10.62 4.05 48.74
N PRO A 375 -11.74 3.79 48.04
CA PRO A 375 -12.59 2.64 48.31
C PRO A 375 -11.86 1.33 48.01
N LYS A 376 -11.92 0.38 48.95
CA LYS A 376 -11.30 -0.95 48.85
C LYS A 376 -12.38 -2.02 48.89
N THR A 377 -12.27 -3.03 48.02
CA THR A 377 -13.18 -4.17 48.00
C THR A 377 -12.41 -5.46 48.19
N TYR A 378 -12.56 -6.10 49.33
CA TYR A 378 -11.88 -7.36 49.64
C TYR A 378 -12.85 -8.53 49.63
N GLY A 379 -12.37 -9.69 49.21
CA GLY A 379 -13.11 -10.94 49.28
C GLY A 379 -12.43 -11.91 50.22
N PHE A 380 -13.22 -12.59 51.04
CA PHE A 380 -12.76 -13.69 51.87
C PHE A 380 -13.69 -14.88 51.70
N THR A 381 -13.17 -16.00 51.19
CA THR A 381 -13.94 -17.21 50.94
C THR A 381 -13.40 -18.38 51.75
N ILE A 382 -14.29 -19.11 52.42
CA ILE A 382 -13.99 -20.40 53.05
C ILE A 382 -14.74 -21.50 52.29
N ASP A 383 -13.98 -22.46 51.76
CA ASP A 383 -14.46 -23.57 50.92
C ASP A 383 -13.91 -24.91 51.44
N GLY A 384 -14.29 -25.26 52.66
CA GLY A 384 -13.93 -26.51 53.33
C GLY A 384 -12.98 -26.34 54.52
N GLY A 385 -12.57 -27.47 55.10
CA GLY A 385 -11.69 -27.54 56.25
C GLY A 385 -12.36 -27.39 57.62
N THR A 386 -11.58 -27.69 58.66
CA THR A 386 -11.92 -27.48 60.07
C THR A 386 -11.03 -26.41 60.68
N TYR A 387 -11.60 -25.43 61.35
CA TYR A 387 -10.88 -24.33 61.99
C TYR A 387 -11.14 -24.41 63.49
N ALA A 388 -10.10 -24.63 64.28
CA ALA A 388 -10.24 -24.85 65.72
C ALA A 388 -9.33 -23.90 66.49
N VAL A 389 -9.88 -23.20 67.48
CA VAL A 389 -9.11 -22.45 68.48
C VAL A 389 -9.43 -23.04 69.85
N THR A 390 -8.39 -23.37 70.62
CA THR A 390 -8.55 -23.96 71.96
C THR A 390 -7.62 -23.30 72.99
N GLY A 391 -7.95 -23.38 74.27
CA GLY A 391 -6.99 -23.11 75.36
C GLY A 391 -6.71 -21.64 75.70
N THR A 392 -7.65 -20.72 75.46
CA THR A 392 -7.49 -19.33 75.91
C THR A 392 -7.78 -19.19 77.43
N ASN A 393 -7.06 -18.28 78.11
CA ASN A 393 -7.45 -17.79 79.45
C ASN A 393 -8.38 -16.55 79.37
N SER A 394 -8.81 -16.18 78.15
CA SER A 394 -9.59 -14.97 77.86
C SER A 394 -11.03 -15.34 77.51
N TRP A 395 -11.97 -14.47 77.85
CA TRP A 395 -13.39 -14.60 77.48
C TRP A 395 -13.63 -14.32 75.98
N ASP A 396 -12.65 -13.72 75.28
CA ASP A 396 -12.73 -13.34 73.87
C ASP A 396 -12.12 -14.41 72.94
N GLU A 397 -12.77 -15.57 72.83
CA GLU A 397 -12.34 -16.65 71.93
C GLU A 397 -13.01 -16.52 70.55
N TYR A 398 -12.20 -16.34 69.51
CA TYR A 398 -12.65 -16.26 68.14
C TYR A 398 -11.63 -16.88 67.19
N ILE A 399 -12.12 -17.45 66.09
CA ILE A 399 -11.30 -18.16 65.09
C ILE A 399 -10.60 -17.16 64.16
N PHE A 400 -11.37 -16.21 63.62
CA PHE A 400 -10.88 -15.17 62.73
C PHE A 400 -10.99 -13.81 63.38
N ASP A 401 -9.85 -13.13 63.47
CA ASP A 401 -9.77 -11.71 63.72
C ASP A 401 -9.89 -10.96 62.39
N VAL A 402 -10.93 -10.15 62.18
CA VAL A 402 -11.20 -9.53 60.87
C VAL A 402 -11.14 -8.02 60.97
N LEU A 403 -10.03 -7.46 60.50
CA LEU A 403 -9.80 -6.02 60.32
C LEU A 403 -9.98 -5.19 61.62
N SER A 404 -9.62 -5.76 62.77
CA SER A 404 -9.77 -5.10 64.08
C SER A 404 -8.57 -4.24 64.49
N ASP A 405 -7.44 -4.34 63.78
CA ASP A 405 -6.25 -3.52 64.02
C ASP A 405 -6.53 -2.03 63.71
N SER A 406 -5.71 -1.11 64.24
CA SER A 406 -5.88 0.34 64.05
C SER A 406 -5.82 0.79 62.58
N GLU A 407 -4.93 0.17 61.79
CA GLU A 407 -4.61 0.51 60.42
C GLU A 407 -5.81 0.32 59.47
N PRO A 408 -6.53 -0.82 59.45
CA PRO A 408 -7.71 -0.97 58.62
C PRO A 408 -8.88 -0.08 59.07
N MET A 409 -8.99 0.27 60.36
CA MET A 409 -10.08 1.12 60.89
C MET A 409 -10.10 2.53 60.29
N GLU A 410 -8.94 3.04 59.88
CA GLU A 410 -8.79 4.34 59.21
C GLU A 410 -9.17 4.33 57.71
N GLN A 411 -9.50 3.16 57.15
CA GLN A 411 -9.68 2.96 55.70
C GLN A 411 -11.15 2.73 55.29
N ASN A 412 -11.46 3.09 54.05
CA ASN A 412 -12.77 2.82 53.43
C ASN A 412 -12.81 1.40 52.82
N ILE A 413 -13.14 0.38 53.63
CA ILE A 413 -13.11 -1.03 53.25
C ILE A 413 -14.52 -1.61 53.12
N THR A 414 -14.80 -2.28 52.00
CA THR A 414 -15.91 -3.22 51.84
C THR A 414 -15.36 -4.64 51.76
N ILE A 415 -15.70 -5.51 52.71
CA ILE A 415 -15.31 -6.92 52.70
C ILE A 415 -16.50 -7.84 52.41
N ASN A 416 -16.33 -8.75 51.45
CA ASN A 416 -17.31 -9.76 51.07
C ASN A 416 -16.87 -11.11 51.63
N VAL A 417 -17.53 -11.56 52.70
CA VAL A 417 -17.23 -12.83 53.37
C VAL A 417 -18.19 -13.91 52.90
N ASN A 418 -17.65 -14.94 52.26
CA ASN A 418 -18.39 -16.07 51.71
C ASN A 418 -17.95 -17.36 52.42
N VAL A 419 -18.85 -18.02 53.14
CA VAL A 419 -18.60 -19.36 53.69
C VAL A 419 -19.43 -20.35 52.91
N LYS A 420 -18.80 -21.05 51.97
CA LYS A 420 -19.45 -22.11 51.18
C LYS A 420 -19.65 -23.36 52.04
N LYS A 421 -18.57 -23.80 52.70
CA LYS A 421 -18.51 -24.99 53.56
C LYS A 421 -17.44 -24.80 54.62
N GLY A 422 -17.67 -25.20 55.87
CA GLY A 422 -16.64 -25.17 56.92
C GLY A 422 -17.10 -25.74 58.25
N VAL A 423 -16.15 -26.26 59.05
CA VAL A 423 -16.37 -26.67 60.44
C VAL A 423 -15.55 -25.78 61.36
N PHE A 424 -16.15 -25.29 62.44
CA PHE A 424 -15.58 -24.30 63.35
C PHE A 424 -15.68 -24.83 64.78
N GLU A 425 -14.57 -24.84 65.52
CA GLU A 425 -14.51 -25.36 66.89
C GLU A 425 -13.90 -24.31 67.83
N VAL A 426 -14.62 -23.96 68.90
CA VAL A 426 -14.19 -23.02 69.95
C VAL A 426 -14.33 -23.66 71.34
N GLY A 427 -13.40 -23.41 72.25
CA GLY A 427 -13.25 -24.12 73.52
C GLY A 427 -13.95 -23.49 74.75
N LYS A 428 -14.38 -22.24 74.69
CA LYS A 428 -14.91 -21.42 75.79
C LYS A 428 -16.28 -20.87 75.49
N VAL A 429 -16.94 -20.49 76.59
CA VAL A 429 -18.22 -19.79 76.63
C VAL A 429 -18.19 -18.53 75.74
N ASP A 430 -19.24 -18.33 74.94
CA ASP A 430 -19.42 -17.18 74.05
C ASP A 430 -18.42 -17.09 72.88
N GLY A 431 -17.71 -18.17 72.56
CA GLY A 431 -16.77 -18.21 71.45
C GLY A 431 -17.44 -18.00 70.08
N GLU A 432 -16.73 -17.39 69.13
CA GLU A 432 -17.30 -17.00 67.84
C GLU A 432 -16.42 -17.32 66.63
N ILE A 433 -17.02 -17.34 65.43
CA ILE A 433 -16.25 -17.57 64.19
C ILE A 433 -15.47 -16.31 63.82
N PHE A 434 -16.16 -15.18 63.69
CA PHE A 434 -15.60 -13.92 63.21
C PHE A 434 -15.74 -12.81 64.24
N TYR A 435 -14.61 -12.23 64.63
CA TYR A 435 -14.56 -10.96 65.36
C TYR A 435 -14.33 -9.83 64.36
N PHE A 436 -15.25 -8.86 64.33
CA PHE A 436 -15.16 -7.64 63.49
C PHE A 436 -15.03 -6.40 64.38
N PRO A 437 -14.52 -5.25 63.89
CA PRO A 437 -14.61 -4.00 64.64
C PRO A 437 -16.07 -3.48 64.71
N SER A 438 -16.31 -2.51 65.59
CA SER A 438 -17.60 -1.81 65.70
C SER A 438 -17.90 -0.99 64.44
N SER A 439 -19.15 -1.02 63.98
CA SER A 439 -19.62 -0.18 62.86
C SER A 439 -19.64 1.31 63.21
N ASP A 440 -19.77 1.67 64.49
CA ASP A 440 -19.82 3.06 64.95
C ASP A 440 -18.43 3.72 65.00
N GLU A 441 -17.37 2.91 64.96
CA GLU A 441 -15.97 3.34 65.13
C GLU A 441 -15.16 3.22 63.82
N THR A 442 -15.77 2.74 62.73
CA THR A 442 -15.07 2.45 61.46
C THR A 442 -15.89 2.83 60.22
N ASN A 443 -15.20 3.05 59.10
CA ASN A 443 -15.83 3.23 57.79
C ASN A 443 -16.06 1.91 57.02
N MET A 444 -16.03 0.77 57.73
CA MET A 444 -16.08 -0.55 57.11
C MET A 444 -17.50 -1.00 56.79
N LYS A 445 -17.65 -1.71 55.67
CA LYS A 445 -18.86 -2.44 55.30
C LYS A 445 -18.53 -3.91 55.10
N ALA A 446 -19.35 -4.79 55.66
CA ALA A 446 -19.21 -6.22 55.42
C ALA A 446 -20.50 -6.81 54.84
N ASN A 447 -20.34 -7.58 53.77
CA ASN A 447 -21.38 -8.40 53.16
C ASN A 447 -21.07 -9.87 53.49
N PHE A 448 -22.11 -10.65 53.79
CA PHE A 448 -21.95 -12.04 54.22
C PHE A 448 -22.82 -12.96 53.38
N ASN A 449 -22.28 -14.13 53.05
CA ASN A 449 -23.03 -15.21 52.44
C ASN A 449 -22.55 -16.54 53.01
N PHE A 450 -23.32 -17.10 53.94
CA PHE A 450 -23.04 -18.37 54.61
C PHE A 450 -23.98 -19.45 54.06
N GLU A 451 -23.43 -20.34 53.23
CA GLU A 451 -24.20 -21.38 52.57
C GLU A 451 -24.38 -22.63 53.46
N THR A 452 -23.26 -23.24 53.88
CA THR A 452 -23.24 -24.38 54.79
C THR A 452 -22.09 -24.27 55.78
N LEU A 453 -22.34 -24.52 57.06
CA LEU A 453 -21.30 -24.58 58.09
C LEU A 453 -21.77 -25.32 59.35
N MET A 454 -20.80 -25.70 60.20
CA MET A 454 -21.04 -26.19 61.55
C MET A 454 -20.10 -25.48 62.53
N VAL A 455 -20.63 -24.96 63.62
CA VAL A 455 -19.89 -24.38 64.74
C VAL A 455 -20.12 -25.24 65.96
N LYS A 456 -19.08 -25.64 66.68
CA LYS A 456 -19.14 -26.42 67.92
C LYS A 456 -18.38 -25.69 69.03
N GLY A 457 -18.91 -25.70 70.25
CA GLY A 457 -18.26 -25.07 71.39
C GLY A 457 -19.25 -24.69 72.47
N LEU A 458 -18.78 -24.17 73.60
CA LEU A 458 -19.66 -23.73 74.66
C LEU A 458 -20.19 -22.33 74.31
N GLY A 459 -21.45 -22.17 73.94
CA GLY A 459 -22.04 -20.85 73.71
C GLY A 459 -21.70 -20.16 72.41
N VAL A 460 -21.64 -20.94 71.34
CA VAL A 460 -21.11 -20.44 70.08
C VAL A 460 -21.98 -19.38 69.40
N LYS A 461 -21.33 -18.43 68.73
CA LYS A 461 -21.95 -17.40 67.89
C LYS A 461 -21.32 -17.38 66.50
N LEU A 462 -22.05 -16.87 65.50
CA LEU A 462 -21.50 -16.67 64.16
C LEU A 462 -20.46 -15.53 64.14
N GLY A 463 -20.63 -14.50 64.96
CA GLY A 463 -19.67 -13.41 65.15
C GLY A 463 -20.27 -12.21 65.87
N SER A 464 -19.41 -11.20 66.09
CA SER A 464 -19.70 -9.98 66.84
C SER A 464 -19.78 -8.73 65.95
N ASN A 465 -20.13 -7.59 66.56
CA ASN A 465 -20.13 -6.25 65.97
C ASN A 465 -20.85 -6.14 64.61
N ILE A 466 -20.16 -5.77 63.52
CA ILE A 466 -20.76 -5.59 62.19
C ILE A 466 -21.61 -6.81 61.77
N LEU A 467 -21.17 -8.03 62.08
CA LEU A 467 -21.92 -9.25 61.77
C LEU A 467 -23.12 -9.44 62.72
N ALA A 468 -22.95 -9.13 64.01
CA ALA A 468 -23.99 -9.21 65.03
C ALA A 468 -25.21 -8.30 64.77
N GLU A 469 -25.06 -7.27 63.94
CA GLU A 469 -26.10 -6.32 63.52
C GLU A 469 -26.89 -6.75 62.29
N LYS A 470 -26.43 -7.76 61.56
CA LYS A 470 -27.14 -8.28 60.39
C LYS A 470 -28.31 -9.15 60.79
N ARG A 471 -29.33 -9.19 59.93
CA ARG A 471 -30.40 -10.19 60.02
C ARG A 471 -29.96 -11.51 59.40
N ILE A 472 -30.50 -12.62 59.87
CA ILE A 472 -30.16 -13.94 59.33
C ILE A 472 -30.43 -14.02 57.82
N ASN A 473 -31.56 -13.50 57.34
CA ASN A 473 -31.87 -13.46 55.91
C ASN A 473 -30.97 -12.54 55.05
N GLU A 474 -30.11 -11.73 55.66
CA GLU A 474 -29.10 -10.92 54.96
C GLU A 474 -27.75 -11.65 54.86
N VAL A 475 -27.52 -12.69 55.68
CA VAL A 475 -26.25 -13.40 55.78
C VAL A 475 -26.29 -14.83 55.28
N ILE A 476 -27.47 -15.47 55.20
CA ILE A 476 -27.64 -16.82 54.64
C ILE A 476 -28.56 -16.77 53.40
N PRO A 477 -28.31 -17.62 52.39
CA PRO A 477 -29.23 -17.80 51.27
C PRO A 477 -30.62 -18.22 51.72
N ASN A 478 -31.63 -17.83 50.93
CA ASN A 478 -33.02 -18.18 51.21
C ASN A 478 -33.28 -19.71 51.27
N ASP A 479 -32.51 -20.53 50.51
CA ASP A 479 -32.58 -21.99 50.50
C ASP A 479 -31.70 -22.67 51.57
N THR A 480 -31.20 -21.90 52.54
CA THR A 480 -30.45 -22.38 53.71
C THR A 480 -31.27 -22.23 54.99
N LYS A 481 -31.28 -23.26 55.83
CA LYS A 481 -31.85 -23.30 57.19
C LYS A 481 -30.77 -23.20 58.25
N LEU A 482 -31.09 -22.57 59.38
CA LEU A 482 -30.23 -22.45 60.55
C LEU A 482 -30.79 -23.32 61.68
N TYR A 483 -29.94 -24.18 62.23
CA TYR A 483 -30.21 -24.99 63.41
C TYR A 483 -29.27 -24.62 64.55
N TYR A 484 -29.76 -24.63 65.77
CA TYR A 484 -28.97 -24.37 66.98
C TYR A 484 -29.44 -25.25 68.14
N THR A 485 -28.61 -25.45 69.15
CA THR A 485 -28.98 -26.22 70.36
C THR A 485 -29.36 -25.38 71.55
N THR A 486 -30.30 -25.89 72.35
CA THR A 486 -30.65 -25.34 73.66
C THR A 486 -29.90 -26.00 74.82
N ASP A 487 -30.19 -25.53 76.04
CA ASP A 487 -29.74 -26.01 77.35
C ASP A 487 -29.93 -27.52 77.62
N THR A 488 -30.75 -28.21 76.83
CA THR A 488 -31.01 -29.65 76.91
C THR A 488 -30.34 -30.48 75.79
N ASN A 489 -29.40 -29.89 75.03
CA ASN A 489 -28.86 -30.45 73.78
C ASN A 489 -29.92 -30.74 72.70
N GLN A 490 -31.11 -30.15 72.82
CA GLN A 490 -32.16 -30.26 71.82
C GLN A 490 -31.84 -29.36 70.62
N VAL A 491 -31.99 -29.91 69.42
CA VAL A 491 -31.76 -29.22 68.15
C VAL A 491 -33.04 -28.50 67.74
N ILE A 492 -32.95 -27.19 67.49
CA ILE A 492 -34.08 -26.35 67.08
C ILE A 492 -33.75 -25.65 65.75
N GLU A 493 -34.71 -25.59 64.83
CA GLU A 493 -34.66 -24.77 63.62
C GLU A 493 -35.05 -23.32 63.94
N LEU A 494 -34.29 -22.34 63.45
CA LEU A 494 -34.66 -20.92 63.55
C LEU A 494 -35.67 -20.56 62.44
N GLU A 495 -36.95 -20.46 62.80
CA GLU A 495 -38.02 -20.14 61.85
C GLU A 495 -38.03 -18.66 61.42
N ASP A 496 -37.82 -17.73 62.35
CA ASP A 496 -37.81 -16.29 62.05
C ASP A 496 -36.42 -15.81 61.55
N LYS A 497 -36.25 -15.82 60.22
CA LYS A 497 -35.02 -15.34 59.58
C LYS A 497 -34.83 -13.81 59.62
N ALA A 498 -35.78 -13.03 60.16
CA ALA A 498 -35.59 -11.60 60.44
C ALA A 498 -34.83 -11.35 61.76
N THR A 499 -34.60 -12.40 62.56
CA THR A 499 -33.79 -12.37 63.78
C THR A 499 -32.38 -11.82 63.50
N LEU A 500 -31.85 -10.99 64.39
CA LEU A 500 -30.45 -10.52 64.34
C LEU A 500 -29.49 -11.67 64.64
N VAL A 501 -28.31 -11.67 64.02
CA VAL A 501 -27.27 -12.69 64.26
C VAL A 501 -26.92 -12.80 65.76
N ARG A 502 -26.80 -11.68 66.49
CA ARG A 502 -26.56 -11.68 67.95
C ARG A 502 -27.67 -12.31 68.79
N ASN A 503 -28.88 -12.37 68.24
CA ASN A 503 -30.10 -12.81 68.93
C ASN A 503 -30.45 -14.27 68.63
N VAL A 504 -29.62 -15.00 67.87
CA VAL A 504 -29.66 -16.45 67.82
C VAL A 504 -29.26 -16.94 69.22
N ARG A 505 -30.26 -17.01 70.12
CA ARG A 505 -30.09 -16.77 71.56
C ARG A 505 -29.33 -17.88 72.28
N THR A 506 -28.36 -17.42 73.06
CA THR A 506 -27.99 -17.88 74.40
C THR A 506 -29.19 -17.72 75.36
N SER A 507 -29.39 -18.67 76.28
CA SER A 507 -30.46 -18.59 77.29
C SER A 507 -30.15 -17.52 78.35
N THR A 508 -31.16 -17.04 79.08
CA THR A 508 -30.98 -16.15 80.25
C THR A 508 -30.41 -16.88 81.47
N ASN A 509 -30.15 -18.18 81.37
CA ASN A 509 -29.45 -19.00 82.36
C ASN A 509 -28.04 -19.34 81.86
N ALA A 510 -27.12 -19.60 82.78
CA ALA A 510 -25.67 -19.75 82.56
C ALA A 510 -25.22 -20.98 81.71
N ILE A 511 -26.05 -21.51 80.82
CA ILE A 511 -25.74 -22.65 79.93
C ILE A 511 -25.98 -22.23 78.49
N TYR A 512 -24.94 -22.40 77.67
CA TYR A 512 -24.77 -21.75 76.38
C TYR A 512 -24.89 -22.77 75.21
N PRO A 513 -25.38 -22.37 74.01
CA PRO A 513 -25.59 -23.27 72.86
C PRO A 513 -24.31 -24.06 72.50
N GLN A 514 -24.42 -25.37 72.37
CA GLN A 514 -23.28 -26.25 72.10
C GLN A 514 -22.90 -26.35 70.61
N TYR A 515 -23.83 -26.05 69.70
CA TYR A 515 -23.53 -25.95 68.28
C TYR A 515 -24.50 -25.05 67.48
N ILE A 516 -24.03 -24.48 66.36
CA ILE A 516 -24.82 -23.85 65.28
C ILE A 516 -24.55 -24.62 63.98
N LYS A 517 -25.58 -24.90 63.19
CA LYS A 517 -25.47 -25.59 61.88
C LYS A 517 -26.29 -24.87 60.82
N LEU A 518 -25.66 -24.52 59.71
CA LEU A 518 -26.33 -24.06 58.49
C LEU A 518 -26.36 -25.21 57.47
N ALA A 519 -27.55 -25.56 57.00
CA ALA A 519 -27.75 -26.63 56.02
C ALA A 519 -28.74 -26.19 54.95
N LYS A 520 -28.57 -26.66 53.72
CA LYS A 520 -29.54 -26.40 52.65
C LYS A 520 -30.88 -27.09 52.97
N GLU A 521 -32.00 -26.54 52.51
CA GLU A 521 -33.29 -27.23 52.61
C GLU A 521 -33.23 -28.58 51.89
N THR A 522 -32.76 -28.54 50.65
CA THR A 522 -32.40 -29.71 49.82
C THR A 522 -31.14 -29.39 49.01
N GLY A 523 -30.20 -30.33 48.95
CA GLY A 523 -28.93 -30.12 48.27
C GLY A 523 -28.02 -31.33 48.27
N LEU A 524 -27.40 -31.63 47.14
CA LEU A 524 -26.24 -32.49 47.04
C LEU A 524 -24.99 -31.62 46.87
N SER A 525 -23.86 -32.10 47.38
CA SER A 525 -22.53 -31.59 47.11
C SER A 525 -21.78 -32.66 46.35
N VAL A 526 -21.22 -32.32 45.19
CA VAL A 526 -20.44 -33.23 44.36
C VAL A 526 -19.01 -32.74 44.41
N ASN A 527 -18.08 -33.62 44.79
CA ASN A 527 -16.67 -33.23 44.88
C ASN A 527 -16.01 -33.21 43.50
N ASN A 528 -15.10 -32.25 43.30
CA ASN A 528 -14.18 -32.27 42.16
C ASN A 528 -13.32 -33.53 42.21
N VAL A 529 -12.98 -34.08 41.05
CA VAL A 529 -12.24 -35.35 40.92
C VAL A 529 -10.92 -35.09 40.20
N THR A 530 -9.80 -35.54 40.76
CA THR A 530 -8.51 -35.54 40.04
C THR A 530 -8.13 -36.97 39.69
N LEU A 531 -7.94 -37.23 38.40
CA LEU A 531 -7.48 -38.51 37.90
C LEU A 531 -5.95 -38.55 37.90
N PRO A 532 -5.32 -39.73 38.11
CA PRO A 532 -3.88 -39.89 37.96
C PRO A 532 -3.39 -39.42 36.59
N ASN A 533 -2.27 -38.69 36.57
CA ASN A 533 -1.64 -38.28 35.31
C ASN A 533 -1.19 -39.52 34.53
N VAL A 534 -1.29 -39.45 33.21
CA VAL A 534 -0.91 -40.54 32.28
C VAL A 534 -0.10 -39.98 31.12
N THR A 535 0.71 -40.79 30.47
CA THR A 535 1.43 -40.39 29.24
C THR A 535 0.60 -40.79 28.01
N PHE A 536 0.65 -39.99 26.95
CA PHE A 536 -0.01 -40.29 25.68
C PHE A 536 0.26 -41.74 25.22
N GLY A 537 -0.81 -42.44 24.84
CA GLY A 537 -0.76 -43.88 24.52
C GLY A 537 -0.90 -44.82 25.72
N TYR A 538 -1.34 -44.31 26.88
CA TYR A 538 -1.62 -45.15 28.06
C TYR A 538 -2.63 -46.27 27.78
N THR A 539 -2.34 -47.45 28.32
CA THR A 539 -3.21 -48.64 28.26
C THR A 539 -3.94 -48.88 29.58
N VAL A 540 -3.39 -48.39 30.69
CA VAL A 540 -4.02 -48.42 32.01
C VAL A 540 -4.91 -47.18 32.15
N VAL A 541 -6.22 -47.39 32.15
CA VAL A 541 -7.22 -46.31 32.22
C VAL A 541 -7.22 -45.68 33.63
N PRO A 542 -7.03 -44.36 33.75
CA PRO A 542 -7.16 -43.69 35.04
C PRO A 542 -8.63 -43.61 35.45
N GLU A 543 -8.93 -44.03 36.68
CA GLU A 543 -10.27 -44.07 37.29
C GLU A 543 -10.23 -43.44 38.68
N ALA A 544 -11.30 -42.75 39.08
CA ALA A 544 -11.50 -42.24 40.44
C ALA A 544 -12.98 -42.24 40.86
N THR A 545 -13.23 -42.28 42.17
CA THR A 545 -14.56 -42.24 42.78
C THR A 545 -15.14 -40.83 42.77
N ILE A 546 -16.44 -40.71 42.46
CA ILE A 546 -17.22 -39.47 42.60
C ILE A 546 -17.90 -39.50 43.96
N ASN A 547 -17.51 -38.59 44.86
CA ASN A 547 -18.15 -38.45 46.17
C ASN A 547 -19.33 -37.48 46.06
N ILE A 548 -20.53 -37.96 46.37
CA ILE A 548 -21.76 -37.16 46.38
C ILE A 548 -22.32 -37.15 47.80
N THR A 549 -22.25 -36.01 48.48
CA THR A 549 -22.74 -35.86 49.87
C THR A 549 -24.07 -35.13 49.89
N ASN A 550 -25.05 -35.66 50.63
CA ASN A 550 -26.29 -34.92 50.89
C ASN A 550 -26.03 -33.86 51.97
N ILE A 551 -26.07 -32.59 51.56
CA ILE A 551 -25.88 -31.40 52.41
C ILE A 551 -27.21 -30.78 52.84
N GLY A 552 -28.32 -31.36 52.39
CA GLY A 552 -29.68 -30.95 52.70
C GLY A 552 -30.18 -31.47 54.06
N ALA A 553 -31.35 -30.98 54.46
CA ALA A 553 -32.05 -31.42 55.67
C ALA A 553 -33.07 -32.55 55.41
N ALA A 554 -33.19 -33.03 54.17
CA ALA A 554 -34.03 -34.14 53.75
C ALA A 554 -33.23 -35.15 52.92
N GLU A 555 -33.66 -36.41 52.89
CA GLU A 555 -33.09 -37.42 51.99
C GLU A 555 -33.33 -37.04 50.53
N LEU A 556 -32.38 -37.37 49.64
CA LEU A 556 -32.48 -37.02 48.23
C LEU A 556 -32.13 -38.20 47.34
N LYS A 557 -33.00 -38.51 46.37
CA LYS A 557 -32.75 -39.52 45.35
C LYS A 557 -32.01 -38.93 44.15
N ILE A 558 -30.92 -39.58 43.73
CA ILE A 558 -30.23 -39.27 42.47
C ILE A 558 -31.02 -39.88 41.31
N THR A 559 -31.38 -39.05 40.33
CA THR A 559 -32.05 -39.49 39.09
C THR A 559 -31.09 -39.66 37.92
N ASN A 560 -30.00 -38.87 37.86
CA ASN A 560 -29.04 -38.93 36.78
C ASN A 560 -27.62 -38.50 37.22
N VAL A 561 -26.59 -39.07 36.60
CA VAL A 561 -25.19 -38.64 36.73
C VAL A 561 -24.55 -38.67 35.35
N THR A 562 -24.07 -37.54 34.87
CA THR A 562 -23.50 -37.38 33.51
C THR A 562 -22.16 -36.65 33.56
N VAL A 563 -21.42 -36.69 32.46
CA VAL A 563 -20.20 -35.91 32.24
C VAL A 563 -20.31 -35.16 30.92
N SER A 564 -19.82 -33.92 30.84
CA SER A 564 -19.90 -33.09 29.62
C SER A 564 -19.23 -33.75 28.40
N ASP A 565 -18.04 -34.33 28.60
CA ASP A 565 -17.18 -34.84 27.54
C ASP A 565 -17.35 -36.37 27.42
N THR A 566 -18.57 -36.80 27.09
CA THR A 566 -18.93 -38.23 27.02
C THR A 566 -18.13 -39.04 26.00
N ASP A 567 -17.50 -38.38 25.03
CA ASP A 567 -16.59 -38.96 24.06
C ASP A 567 -15.21 -39.31 24.67
N LYS A 568 -14.83 -38.64 25.76
CA LYS A 568 -13.51 -38.77 26.42
C LYS A 568 -13.57 -39.39 27.81
N PHE A 569 -14.70 -39.26 28.50
CA PHE A 569 -14.91 -39.76 29.84
C PHE A 569 -16.21 -40.54 29.90
N GLU A 570 -16.25 -41.50 30.82
CA GLU A 570 -17.47 -42.25 31.07
C GLU A 570 -17.66 -42.47 32.57
N ILE A 571 -18.91 -42.46 32.99
CA ILE A 571 -19.33 -42.71 34.36
C ILE A 571 -20.05 -44.05 34.39
N ASN A 572 -19.68 -44.91 35.34
CA ASN A 572 -20.42 -46.14 35.56
C ASN A 572 -21.68 -45.84 36.37
N ILE A 573 -22.85 -45.95 35.73
CA ILE A 573 -24.15 -45.79 36.38
C ILE A 573 -24.71 -47.17 36.68
N SER A 574 -24.47 -47.68 37.89
CA SER A 574 -24.95 -48.99 38.32
C SER A 574 -26.24 -48.93 39.16
N SER A 575 -26.60 -47.76 39.71
CA SER A 575 -27.81 -47.57 40.52
C SER A 575 -28.26 -46.10 40.61
N GLN A 576 -29.49 -45.87 41.08
CA GLN A 576 -30.07 -44.55 41.39
C GLN A 576 -30.35 -44.45 42.91
N PRO A 577 -29.32 -44.26 43.74
CA PRO A 577 -29.45 -44.36 45.18
C PRO A 577 -30.19 -43.15 45.77
N THR A 578 -30.91 -43.39 46.86
CA THR A 578 -31.35 -42.34 47.78
C THR A 578 -30.26 -42.09 48.81
N ILE A 579 -29.79 -40.85 48.90
CA ILE A 579 -28.75 -40.45 49.85
C ILE A 579 -29.42 -39.90 51.11
N GLY A 580 -29.26 -40.62 52.21
CA GLY A 580 -29.72 -40.21 53.53
C GLY A 580 -29.12 -38.87 53.98
N ILE A 581 -29.75 -38.21 54.95
CA ILE A 581 -29.30 -36.90 55.47
C ILE A 581 -27.86 -36.99 55.97
N GLY A 582 -26.97 -36.15 55.44
CA GLY A 582 -25.54 -36.12 55.81
C GLY A 582 -24.71 -37.31 55.33
N ALA A 583 -25.30 -38.27 54.60
CA ALA A 583 -24.58 -39.41 54.04
C ALA A 583 -23.82 -39.01 52.76
N THR A 584 -22.73 -39.74 52.48
CA THR A 584 -21.96 -39.63 51.23
C THR A 584 -22.12 -40.92 50.43
N ASN A 585 -22.55 -40.79 49.18
CA ASN A 585 -22.52 -41.87 48.20
C ASN A 585 -21.16 -41.90 47.49
N THR A 586 -20.63 -43.10 47.29
CA THR A 586 -19.34 -43.38 46.65
C THR A 586 -19.45 -44.44 45.55
N ASP A 587 -20.66 -44.73 45.08
CA ASP A 587 -20.92 -45.81 44.13
C ASP A 587 -20.53 -45.44 42.70
N PHE A 588 -20.54 -44.15 42.38
CA PHE A 588 -20.21 -43.65 41.06
C PHE A 588 -18.70 -43.49 40.90
N LYS A 589 -18.18 -43.93 39.75
CA LYS A 589 -16.79 -43.72 39.35
C LYS A 589 -16.73 -43.10 37.98
N ILE A 590 -15.75 -42.22 37.78
CA ILE A 590 -15.41 -41.66 36.48
C ILE A 590 -14.09 -42.26 36.00
N LYS A 591 -14.05 -42.59 34.72
CA LYS A 591 -12.88 -43.13 34.03
C LYS A 591 -12.65 -42.39 32.72
N ALA A 592 -11.38 -42.17 32.39
CA ALA A 592 -11.00 -41.62 31.10
C ALA A 592 -10.95 -42.72 30.04
N LYS A 593 -11.49 -42.47 28.85
CA LYS A 593 -11.36 -43.40 27.72
C LYS A 593 -9.91 -43.45 27.24
N THR A 594 -9.50 -44.51 26.56
CA THR A 594 -8.15 -44.60 25.95
C THR A 594 -8.06 -43.71 24.70
N GLY A 595 -6.83 -43.37 24.29
CA GLY A 595 -6.59 -42.61 23.05
C GLY A 595 -6.74 -41.10 23.17
N LEU A 596 -6.82 -40.55 24.38
CA LEU A 596 -6.80 -39.10 24.58
C LEU A 596 -5.46 -38.50 24.17
N SER A 597 -5.50 -37.39 23.45
CA SER A 597 -4.34 -36.57 23.10
C SER A 597 -3.65 -36.00 24.35
N ALA A 598 -2.38 -35.65 24.27
CA ALA A 598 -1.70 -34.91 25.32
C ALA A 598 -2.39 -33.57 25.57
N GLY A 599 -2.53 -33.20 26.84
CA GLY A 599 -3.27 -32.01 27.26
C GLY A 599 -3.89 -32.16 28.64
N THR A 600 -4.45 -31.06 29.13
CA THR A 600 -5.22 -31.02 30.37
C THR A 600 -6.70 -31.03 30.03
N TYR A 601 -7.43 -32.01 30.56
CA TYR A 601 -8.86 -32.19 30.35
C TYR A 601 -9.62 -31.83 31.62
N THR A 602 -10.65 -31.00 31.49
CA THR A 602 -11.46 -30.52 32.62
C THR A 602 -12.97 -30.67 32.44
N PRO A 603 -13.50 -31.89 32.25
CA PRO A 603 -14.92 -32.06 32.00
C PRO A 603 -15.75 -31.83 33.28
N THR A 604 -17.04 -31.56 33.11
CA THR A 604 -17.96 -31.31 34.21
C THR A 604 -18.85 -32.53 34.46
N ILE A 605 -18.81 -33.08 35.67
CA ILE A 605 -19.80 -34.03 36.19
C ILE A 605 -21.07 -33.25 36.52
N THR A 606 -22.23 -33.76 36.12
CA THR A 606 -23.56 -33.23 36.50
C THR A 606 -24.40 -34.32 37.14
N VAL A 607 -24.79 -34.11 38.39
CA VAL A 607 -25.71 -34.96 39.16
C VAL A 607 -27.07 -34.30 39.22
N THR A 608 -28.15 -35.04 38.95
CA THR A 608 -29.53 -34.54 39.03
C THR A 608 -30.28 -35.27 40.13
N ASP A 609 -31.02 -34.54 40.98
CA ASP A 609 -31.89 -35.13 42.00
C ASP A 609 -33.33 -35.38 41.50
N GLU A 610 -34.19 -35.89 42.37
CA GLU A 610 -35.61 -36.13 42.08
C GLU A 610 -36.47 -34.86 41.90
N ASN A 611 -35.96 -33.70 42.33
CA ASN A 611 -36.61 -32.41 42.15
C ASN A 611 -36.18 -31.71 40.85
N GLY A 612 -35.31 -32.35 40.05
CA GLY A 612 -34.73 -31.79 38.83
C GLY A 612 -33.63 -30.76 39.08
N LYS A 613 -33.12 -30.63 40.32
CA LYS A 613 -31.99 -29.75 40.66
C LYS A 613 -30.69 -30.44 40.27
N THR A 614 -29.80 -29.69 39.62
CA THR A 614 -28.50 -30.19 39.13
C THR A 614 -27.35 -29.68 39.98
N TYR A 615 -26.36 -30.54 40.21
CA TYR A 615 -25.16 -30.28 40.99
C TYR A 615 -23.94 -30.66 40.16
N THR A 616 -22.95 -29.78 40.08
CA THR A 616 -21.82 -29.96 39.18
C THR A 616 -20.50 -30.05 39.91
N ALA A 617 -19.57 -30.84 39.38
CA ALA A 617 -18.19 -30.91 39.83
C ALA A 617 -17.24 -30.96 38.63
N THR A 618 -16.03 -30.45 38.78
CA THR A 618 -15.01 -30.55 37.73
C THR A 618 -14.13 -31.77 37.93
N VAL A 619 -13.73 -32.38 36.83
CA VAL A 619 -12.73 -33.45 36.80
C VAL A 619 -11.44 -32.84 36.27
N THR A 620 -10.27 -33.32 36.69
CA THR A 620 -8.98 -32.94 36.09
C THR A 620 -8.21 -34.18 35.71
N LEU A 621 -7.77 -34.27 34.45
CA LEU A 621 -6.83 -35.26 33.95
C LEU A 621 -5.73 -34.55 33.16
N LYS A 622 -4.47 -34.86 33.46
CA LYS A 622 -3.33 -34.44 32.64
C LYS A 622 -2.78 -35.63 31.86
N VAL A 623 -2.82 -35.54 30.54
CA VAL A 623 -2.15 -36.47 29.62
C VAL A 623 -0.83 -35.83 29.19
N GLU A 624 0.28 -36.36 29.65
CA GLU A 624 1.62 -35.87 29.33
C GLU A 624 2.08 -36.38 27.96
N GLN A 625 2.94 -35.60 27.30
CA GLN A 625 3.48 -35.96 25.99
C GLN A 625 4.44 -37.15 26.09
N LYS A 626 4.48 -38.00 25.06
CA LYS A 626 5.40 -39.14 24.99
C LYS A 626 6.75 -38.72 24.39
N GLN A 627 7.85 -39.01 25.08
CA GLN A 627 9.20 -38.72 24.58
C GLN A 627 9.61 -39.67 23.44
N LEU A 628 10.07 -39.11 22.33
CA LEU A 628 10.67 -39.84 21.21
C LEU A 628 12.18 -40.00 21.43
N THR A 629 12.74 -41.14 20.99
CA THR A 629 14.18 -41.47 21.16
C THR A 629 14.78 -41.92 19.83
N GLY A 630 16.10 -41.74 19.65
CA GLY A 630 16.80 -42.15 18.42
C GLY A 630 16.55 -41.26 17.19
N LEU A 631 16.16 -40.00 17.41
CA LEU A 631 15.85 -39.05 16.35
C LEU A 631 17.10 -38.67 15.54
N GLY A 632 16.97 -38.68 14.22
CA GLY A 632 18.08 -38.38 13.31
C GLY A 632 17.62 -38.15 11.87
N ILE A 633 18.55 -37.63 11.06
CA ILE A 633 18.37 -37.46 9.61
C ILE A 633 19.53 -38.15 8.92
N SER A 634 19.22 -39.01 7.94
CA SER A 634 20.19 -39.75 7.12
C SER A 634 19.95 -39.49 5.63
N GLY A 635 20.88 -39.89 4.76
CA GLY A 635 20.74 -39.69 3.30
C GLY A 635 21.17 -38.32 2.77
N LEU A 636 21.72 -37.46 3.63
CA LEU A 636 22.36 -36.19 3.28
C LEU A 636 23.87 -36.31 3.52
N ASP A 637 24.68 -36.18 2.46
CA ASP A 637 26.14 -36.11 2.60
C ASP A 637 26.52 -34.72 3.13
N SER A 638 27.68 -34.57 3.77
CA SER A 638 28.13 -33.25 4.25
C SER A 638 28.33 -32.23 3.12
N THR A 639 28.64 -32.68 1.90
CA THR A 639 28.79 -31.82 0.72
C THR A 639 28.52 -32.58 -0.58
N TRP A 640 27.83 -31.96 -1.54
CA TRP A 640 27.69 -32.48 -2.90
C TRP A 640 27.57 -31.36 -3.94
N VAL A 641 27.76 -31.69 -5.22
CA VAL A 641 27.69 -30.74 -6.34
C VAL A 641 26.25 -30.58 -6.82
N TYR A 642 25.86 -29.36 -7.21
CA TYR A 642 24.58 -29.06 -7.84
C TYR A 642 24.20 -30.07 -8.93
N GLY A 643 22.93 -30.48 -8.94
CA GLY A 643 22.41 -31.55 -9.82
C GLY A 643 22.50 -32.97 -9.26
N THR A 644 23.12 -33.18 -8.09
CA THR A 644 23.12 -34.49 -7.42
C THR A 644 21.82 -34.70 -6.64
N THR A 645 21.10 -35.79 -6.92
CA THR A 645 19.88 -36.15 -6.19
C THR A 645 20.20 -36.75 -4.81
N LYS A 646 19.51 -36.26 -3.77
CA LYS A 646 19.58 -36.81 -2.40
C LYS A 646 18.17 -37.09 -1.88
N THR A 647 18.03 -38.15 -1.08
CA THR A 647 16.75 -38.55 -0.47
C THR A 647 16.94 -38.64 1.04
N PRO A 648 16.61 -37.58 1.79
CA PRO A 648 16.73 -37.58 3.23
C PRO A 648 15.71 -38.51 3.88
N THR A 649 16.13 -39.24 4.90
CA THR A 649 15.27 -40.17 5.67
C THR A 649 15.38 -39.83 7.15
N ALA A 650 14.23 -39.60 7.80
CA ALA A 650 14.15 -39.40 9.24
C ALA A 650 14.19 -40.75 9.96
N THR A 651 14.90 -40.82 11.09
CA THR A 651 14.97 -42.00 11.97
C THR A 651 14.38 -41.67 13.34
N GLY A 652 13.92 -42.68 14.08
CA GLY A 652 13.33 -42.50 15.42
C GLY A 652 11.92 -41.90 15.42
N VAL A 653 11.24 -41.93 14.27
CA VAL A 653 9.90 -41.36 14.04
C VAL A 653 8.84 -42.43 13.79
N ASP A 654 9.11 -43.71 14.08
CA ASP A 654 8.21 -44.83 13.74
C ASP A 654 6.82 -44.71 14.39
N ASP A 655 6.75 -44.06 15.56
CA ASP A 655 5.50 -43.77 16.28
C ASP A 655 4.72 -42.57 15.71
N LEU A 656 5.34 -41.79 14.82
CA LEU A 656 4.76 -40.66 14.12
C LEU A 656 4.40 -41.11 12.71
N GLY A 657 3.09 -41.27 12.41
CA GLY A 657 2.64 -41.50 11.02
C GLY A 657 3.17 -40.42 10.05
N ALA A 658 2.94 -40.59 8.74
CA ALA A 658 3.54 -39.74 7.69
C ALA A 658 3.38 -38.21 7.90
N ASP A 659 2.30 -37.76 8.55
CA ASP A 659 2.03 -36.34 8.83
C ASP A 659 2.54 -35.86 10.21
N GLY A 660 3.11 -36.76 11.02
CA GLY A 660 3.52 -36.51 12.40
C GLY A 660 4.86 -35.78 12.54
N TYR A 661 5.64 -35.69 11.46
CA TYR A 661 6.91 -34.96 11.40
C TYR A 661 7.13 -34.34 10.02
N GLU A 662 8.07 -33.42 9.92
CA GLU A 662 8.66 -32.98 8.66
C GLU A 662 10.14 -32.69 8.83
N ILE A 663 10.89 -32.68 7.72
CA ILE A 663 12.27 -32.17 7.69
C ILE A 663 12.22 -30.75 7.17
N ILE A 664 12.62 -29.79 8.01
CA ILE A 664 12.71 -28.38 7.67
C ILE A 664 14.14 -28.07 7.27
N TYR A 665 14.31 -27.32 6.20
CA TYR A 665 15.61 -26.84 5.75
C TYR A 665 15.77 -25.38 6.07
N SER A 666 16.98 -25.00 6.46
CA SER A 666 17.38 -23.62 6.69
C SER A 666 18.65 -23.32 5.91
N LYS A 667 18.73 -22.12 5.31
CA LYS A 667 19.91 -21.64 4.59
C LYS A 667 20.74 -20.73 5.49
N LYS A 668 22.05 -20.93 5.50
CA LYS A 668 22.98 -20.06 6.22
C LYS A 668 23.16 -18.74 5.47
N ASP A 669 23.03 -17.63 6.18
CA ASP A 669 23.28 -16.28 5.68
C ASP A 669 24.75 -15.86 5.87
N SER A 670 25.09 -14.68 5.36
CA SER A 670 26.44 -14.10 5.45
C SER A 670 26.89 -13.79 6.89
N SER A 671 25.95 -13.68 7.83
CA SER A 671 26.21 -13.45 9.25
C SER A 671 26.43 -14.76 10.03
N GLY A 672 26.29 -15.91 9.35
CA GLY A 672 26.42 -17.24 9.94
C GLY A 672 25.12 -17.78 10.55
N ASN A 673 23.99 -17.10 10.42
CA ASN A 673 22.69 -17.52 10.95
C ASN A 673 21.93 -18.36 9.93
N TYR A 674 21.15 -19.34 10.40
CA TYR A 674 20.34 -20.20 9.53
C TYR A 674 18.89 -19.70 9.48
N ALA A 675 18.42 -19.28 8.30
CA ALA A 675 17.05 -18.85 8.04
C ALA A 675 16.22 -19.99 7.44
N ASN A 676 15.00 -20.21 7.95
CA ASN A 676 14.09 -21.26 7.48
C ASN A 676 13.66 -21.02 6.01
N ILE A 677 13.77 -22.05 5.18
CA ILE A 677 13.39 -22.04 3.75
C ILE A 677 12.32 -23.09 3.38
N GLY A 678 11.66 -23.68 4.39
CA GLY A 678 10.56 -24.62 4.22
C GLY A 678 10.99 -26.09 4.29
N ASN A 679 10.14 -26.99 3.77
CA ASN A 679 10.28 -28.44 3.91
C ASN A 679 10.65 -29.17 2.61
N LYS A 680 10.98 -28.43 1.55
CA LYS A 680 11.53 -28.98 0.31
C LYS A 680 13.06 -28.96 0.37
N LEU A 681 13.70 -30.07 0.02
CA LEU A 681 15.16 -30.17 -0.04
C LEU A 681 15.69 -29.06 -0.96
N PRO A 682 16.57 -28.16 -0.48
CA PRO A 682 17.14 -27.12 -1.32
C PRO A 682 17.94 -27.75 -2.45
N ILE A 683 17.80 -27.16 -3.64
CA ILE A 683 18.51 -27.59 -4.85
C ILE A 683 19.60 -26.62 -5.27
N LEU A 684 19.61 -25.39 -4.72
CA LEU A 684 20.57 -24.34 -5.09
C LEU A 684 21.85 -24.42 -4.26
N VAL A 685 22.91 -23.75 -4.72
CA VAL A 685 24.17 -23.67 -3.97
C VAL A 685 24.03 -22.90 -2.66
N GLY A 686 24.72 -23.39 -1.63
CA GLY A 686 24.67 -22.80 -0.29
C GLY A 686 25.08 -23.76 0.82
N GLU A 687 25.18 -23.22 2.03
CA GLU A 687 25.30 -23.99 3.27
C GLU A 687 23.93 -24.07 3.93
N TYR A 688 23.52 -25.28 4.28
CA TYR A 688 22.18 -25.59 4.75
C TYR A 688 22.21 -26.44 6.00
N LYS A 689 21.13 -26.35 6.77
CA LYS A 689 20.86 -27.20 7.93
C LYS A 689 19.49 -27.84 7.72
N ALA A 690 19.43 -29.16 7.76
CA ALA A 690 18.17 -29.89 7.83
C ALA A 690 17.86 -30.18 9.31
N THR A 691 16.66 -29.85 9.76
CA THR A 691 16.18 -30.05 11.13
C THR A 691 14.92 -30.88 11.11
N LEU A 692 14.87 -31.92 11.93
CA LEU A 692 13.70 -32.78 12.08
C LEU A 692 12.71 -32.09 13.02
N SER A 693 11.54 -31.75 12.49
CA SER A 693 10.47 -31.07 13.21
C SER A 693 9.32 -32.03 13.47
N VAL A 694 9.06 -32.31 14.75
CA VAL A 694 7.91 -33.14 15.17
C VAL A 694 6.67 -32.26 15.27
N LYS A 695 5.65 -32.55 14.45
CA LYS A 695 4.40 -31.78 14.40
C LYS A 695 3.34 -32.29 15.36
N ASN A 696 3.42 -33.56 15.73
CA ASN A 696 2.39 -34.19 16.54
C ASN A 696 2.47 -33.66 17.98
N PRO A 697 1.46 -32.90 18.46
CA PRO A 697 1.49 -32.28 19.78
C PRO A 697 1.42 -33.30 20.92
N ASN A 698 1.21 -34.58 20.62
CA ASN A 698 1.19 -35.66 21.61
C ASN A 698 2.59 -36.17 22.00
N TYR A 699 3.62 -35.75 21.29
CA TYR A 699 4.99 -36.21 21.48
C TYR A 699 5.93 -35.04 21.78
N THR A 700 7.03 -35.36 22.44
CA THR A 700 8.15 -34.47 22.72
C THR A 700 9.42 -35.08 22.16
N ALA A 701 10.32 -34.25 21.65
CA ALA A 701 11.48 -34.69 20.90
C ALA A 701 12.71 -33.84 21.27
N SER A 702 13.87 -34.49 21.34
CA SER A 702 15.16 -33.79 21.30
C SER A 702 15.43 -33.28 19.88
N GLU A 703 15.98 -32.07 19.76
CA GLU A 703 16.33 -31.49 18.46
C GLU A 703 17.34 -32.38 17.73
N ALA A 704 17.03 -32.75 16.49
CA ALA A 704 17.93 -33.49 15.60
C ALA A 704 18.13 -32.69 14.32
N SER A 705 19.38 -32.36 14.00
CA SER A 705 19.72 -31.61 12.79
C SER A 705 21.03 -32.10 12.17
N VAL A 706 21.19 -31.86 10.86
CA VAL A 706 22.41 -32.14 10.09
C VAL A 706 22.72 -30.97 9.16
N ASP A 707 23.99 -30.55 9.16
CA ASP A 707 24.48 -29.52 8.25
C ASP A 707 25.01 -30.16 6.96
N PHE A 708 24.76 -29.51 5.82
CA PHE A 708 25.26 -29.92 4.50
C PHE A 708 25.52 -28.73 3.59
N LYS A 709 26.28 -28.96 2.51
CA LYS A 709 26.64 -27.92 1.54
C LYS A 709 26.41 -28.37 0.10
N ILE A 710 25.77 -27.51 -0.70
CA ILE A 710 25.65 -27.70 -2.15
C ILE A 710 26.65 -26.77 -2.84
N THR A 711 27.57 -27.35 -3.61
CA THR A 711 28.64 -26.61 -4.31
C THR A 711 28.30 -26.40 -5.78
N PRO A 712 28.76 -25.28 -6.39
CA PRO A 712 28.53 -25.01 -7.80
C PRO A 712 29.30 -25.97 -8.70
N ILE A 713 28.82 -26.15 -9.93
CA ILE A 713 29.56 -26.82 -10.99
C ILE A 713 30.70 -25.89 -11.43
N THR A 714 31.93 -26.41 -11.41
CA THR A 714 33.15 -25.67 -11.76
C THR A 714 33.54 -25.83 -13.23
N THR A 715 32.85 -26.69 -13.98
CA THR A 715 33.09 -26.86 -15.41
C THR A 715 32.70 -25.59 -16.17
N PRO A 716 33.57 -25.03 -17.04
CA PRO A 716 33.28 -23.79 -17.74
C PRO A 716 32.07 -23.88 -18.69
N VAL A 717 31.28 -22.80 -18.70
CA VAL A 717 30.19 -22.54 -19.66
C VAL A 717 30.58 -21.29 -20.43
N GLU A 718 30.88 -21.41 -21.72
CA GLU A 718 31.19 -20.25 -22.56
C GLU A 718 30.00 -19.93 -23.46
N VAL A 719 29.58 -18.67 -23.48
CA VAL A 719 28.54 -18.18 -24.39
C VAL A 719 29.18 -17.25 -25.39
N LYS A 720 29.04 -17.58 -26.67
CA LYS A 720 29.64 -16.84 -27.78
C LYS A 720 28.57 -16.23 -28.67
N SER A 721 28.51 -14.90 -28.77
CA SER A 721 27.64 -14.23 -29.75
C SER A 721 28.26 -14.25 -31.15
N TYR A 722 27.41 -14.15 -32.18
CA TYR A 722 27.84 -14.38 -33.56
C TYR A 722 28.48 -13.14 -34.19
N ASP A 723 29.34 -13.39 -35.16
CA ASP A 723 29.80 -12.37 -36.11
C ASP A 723 28.75 -12.15 -37.21
N ASP A 724 28.70 -10.94 -37.76
CA ASP A 724 27.92 -10.68 -38.98
C ASP A 724 28.48 -9.49 -39.76
N THR A 725 28.09 -9.36 -41.03
CA THR A 725 28.56 -8.28 -41.91
C THR A 725 27.41 -7.68 -42.71
N PHE A 726 27.32 -6.34 -42.70
CA PHE A 726 26.28 -5.56 -43.33
C PHE A 726 26.89 -4.53 -44.29
N THR A 727 26.10 -4.07 -45.25
CA THR A 727 26.42 -2.90 -46.08
C THR A 727 25.56 -1.73 -45.59
N TYR A 728 26.17 -0.54 -45.49
CA TYR A 728 25.46 0.66 -45.03
C TYR A 728 24.18 0.90 -45.83
N ASN A 729 23.04 0.91 -45.14
CA ASN A 729 21.71 1.13 -45.71
C ASN A 729 20.89 2.16 -44.91
N GLY A 730 21.52 2.84 -43.94
CA GLY A 730 20.88 3.83 -43.07
C GLY A 730 20.06 3.28 -41.90
N SER A 731 19.94 1.97 -41.73
CA SER A 731 19.19 1.32 -40.64
C SER A 731 20.12 0.69 -39.59
N GLU A 732 19.64 0.51 -38.36
CA GLU A 732 20.38 -0.26 -37.34
C GLU A 732 20.35 -1.77 -37.66
N HIS A 733 21.50 -2.44 -37.50
CA HIS A 733 21.67 -3.88 -37.67
C HIS A 733 22.00 -4.55 -36.34
N THR A 734 21.43 -5.74 -36.11
CA THR A 734 21.64 -6.57 -34.91
C THR A 734 21.82 -8.03 -35.29
N LYS A 735 22.48 -8.82 -34.42
CA LYS A 735 22.61 -10.28 -34.56
C LYS A 735 22.48 -10.97 -33.21
N ASN A 736 21.28 -11.46 -32.91
CA ASN A 736 20.95 -12.01 -31.59
C ASN A 736 21.28 -13.52 -31.44
N ALA A 737 21.86 -14.15 -32.46
CA ALA A 737 22.25 -15.56 -32.40
C ALA A 737 23.52 -15.75 -31.55
N TYR A 738 23.58 -16.86 -30.82
CA TYR A 738 24.70 -17.23 -29.95
C TYR A 738 24.84 -18.74 -29.83
N ASP A 739 26.06 -19.17 -29.52
CA ASP A 739 26.41 -20.55 -29.20
C ASP A 739 26.71 -20.70 -27.71
N VAL A 740 26.43 -21.89 -27.18
CA VAL A 740 26.75 -22.28 -25.81
C VAL A 740 27.71 -23.47 -25.86
N LEU A 741 28.90 -23.29 -25.29
CA LEU A 741 29.94 -24.30 -25.22
C LEU A 741 30.06 -24.78 -23.76
N TRP A 742 30.27 -26.08 -23.59
CA TRP A 742 30.47 -26.72 -22.29
C TRP A 742 31.84 -27.35 -22.24
N ALA A 743 32.57 -27.16 -21.14
CA ALA A 743 33.88 -27.75 -20.91
C ALA A 743 34.90 -27.45 -22.04
N ASN A 744 34.82 -26.27 -22.65
CA ASN A 744 35.66 -25.86 -23.79
C ASN A 744 35.56 -26.78 -25.02
N ASN A 745 34.42 -27.43 -25.21
CA ASN A 745 34.16 -28.23 -26.41
C ASN A 745 34.19 -27.37 -27.69
N THR A 746 34.56 -27.96 -28.82
CA THR A 746 34.67 -27.27 -30.11
C THR A 746 33.32 -27.06 -30.82
N SER A 747 32.26 -27.75 -30.40
CA SER A 747 30.93 -27.67 -31.01
C SER A 747 29.88 -27.15 -30.01
N PRO A 748 28.96 -26.27 -30.45
CA PRO A 748 27.87 -25.77 -29.61
C PRO A 748 26.97 -26.87 -29.08
N ARG A 749 26.41 -26.66 -27.90
CA ARG A 749 25.39 -27.52 -27.30
C ARG A 749 24.08 -27.39 -28.08
N THR A 750 23.49 -28.51 -28.48
CA THR A 750 22.15 -28.55 -29.08
C THR A 750 21.12 -27.92 -28.13
N ASP A 751 20.24 -27.08 -28.69
CA ASP A 751 19.21 -26.32 -27.97
C ASP A 751 19.75 -25.46 -26.80
N ASN A 752 21.05 -25.15 -26.78
CA ASN A 752 21.72 -24.44 -25.69
C ASN A 752 21.57 -25.13 -24.32
N LYS A 753 21.42 -26.46 -24.30
CA LYS A 753 21.25 -27.25 -23.06
C LYS A 753 22.56 -27.85 -22.55
N LEU A 754 22.85 -27.64 -21.27
CA LEU A 754 23.98 -28.23 -20.55
C LEU A 754 23.75 -29.74 -20.29
N PRO A 755 24.77 -30.53 -19.91
CA PRO A 755 24.65 -31.99 -19.78
C PRO A 755 23.59 -32.47 -18.77
N ASN A 756 23.29 -31.67 -17.75
CA ASN A 756 22.25 -31.96 -16.76
C ASN A 756 20.83 -31.54 -17.21
N GLY A 757 20.70 -30.97 -18.41
CA GLY A 757 19.43 -30.52 -18.98
C GLY A 757 19.12 -29.03 -18.80
N ASP A 758 19.92 -28.30 -18.02
CA ASP A 758 19.72 -26.87 -17.80
C ASP A 758 19.90 -26.08 -19.10
N LYS A 759 19.03 -25.10 -19.34
CA LYS A 759 18.99 -24.31 -20.57
C LYS A 759 19.66 -22.96 -20.34
N VAL A 760 20.64 -22.66 -21.19
CA VAL A 760 21.32 -21.36 -21.20
C VAL A 760 20.59 -20.42 -22.16
N THR A 761 20.35 -19.20 -21.69
CA THR A 761 19.79 -18.10 -22.47
C THR A 761 20.70 -16.89 -22.37
N ALA A 762 20.84 -16.14 -23.46
CA ALA A 762 21.67 -14.95 -23.51
C ALA A 762 20.91 -13.77 -24.13
N VAL A 763 21.11 -12.59 -23.57
CA VAL A 763 20.61 -11.31 -24.10
C VAL A 763 21.76 -10.63 -24.83
N ILE A 764 21.63 -10.51 -26.15
CA ILE A 764 22.60 -9.87 -27.02
C ILE A 764 22.12 -8.44 -27.30
N THR A 765 22.99 -7.44 -27.10
CA THR A 765 22.63 -6.02 -27.23
C THR A 765 23.46 -5.26 -28.25
N GLY A 766 24.48 -5.90 -28.82
CA GLY A 766 25.30 -5.28 -29.85
C GLY A 766 24.50 -4.85 -31.08
N LYS A 767 24.72 -3.62 -31.49
CA LYS A 767 24.09 -3.01 -32.67
C LYS A 767 25.07 -2.09 -33.39
N VAL A 768 24.96 -2.05 -34.71
CA VAL A 768 25.78 -1.20 -35.59
C VAL A 768 24.90 -0.57 -36.65
N ARG A 769 25.17 0.69 -37.01
CA ARG A 769 24.48 1.38 -38.11
C ARG A 769 25.49 1.95 -39.09
N ASP A 770 26.55 2.57 -38.58
CA ASP A 770 27.55 3.30 -39.33
C ASP A 770 28.87 2.50 -39.38
N VAL A 771 29.72 2.74 -40.38
CA VAL A 771 31.04 2.09 -40.54
C VAL A 771 31.92 2.31 -39.30
N LYS A 772 31.83 3.51 -38.71
CA LYS A 772 32.51 3.86 -37.45
C LYS A 772 32.11 2.99 -36.26
N ASP A 773 30.95 2.33 -36.31
CA ASP A 773 30.48 1.43 -35.24
C ASP A 773 31.15 0.04 -35.31
N THR A 774 31.88 -0.24 -36.39
CA THR A 774 32.62 -1.50 -36.56
C THR A 774 33.78 -1.56 -35.58
N ALA A 775 33.69 -2.46 -34.60
CA ALA A 775 34.75 -2.74 -33.65
C ALA A 775 34.80 -4.24 -33.32
N LEU A 776 35.98 -4.72 -32.87
CA LEU A 776 36.07 -6.08 -32.32
C LEU A 776 35.14 -6.20 -31.11
N GLU A 777 34.49 -7.35 -30.96
CA GLU A 777 33.65 -7.68 -29.80
C GLU A 777 32.47 -6.70 -29.58
N ASN A 778 32.01 -5.99 -30.63
CA ASN A 778 30.88 -5.06 -30.55
C ASN A 778 29.49 -5.76 -30.54
N ASN A 779 29.42 -7.09 -30.77
CA ASN A 779 28.20 -7.86 -30.58
C ASN A 779 28.04 -8.31 -29.11
N THR A 780 27.89 -7.35 -28.19
CA THR A 780 28.03 -7.58 -26.75
C THR A 780 26.93 -8.49 -26.16
N ILE A 781 27.31 -9.27 -25.13
CA ILE A 781 26.40 -10.12 -24.35
C ILE A 781 26.13 -9.43 -23.00
N GLU A 782 24.93 -8.88 -22.85
CA GLU A 782 24.53 -8.18 -21.63
C GLU A 782 24.33 -9.16 -20.47
N LYS A 783 23.49 -10.17 -20.66
CA LYS A 783 23.08 -11.09 -19.59
C LYS A 783 23.12 -12.54 -20.08
N ILE A 784 23.60 -13.43 -19.23
CA ILE A 784 23.46 -14.88 -19.38
C ILE A 784 22.59 -15.35 -18.22
N THR A 785 21.58 -16.17 -18.53
CA THR A 785 20.71 -16.79 -17.54
C THR A 785 20.60 -18.28 -17.84
N ILE A 786 20.87 -19.10 -16.83
CA ILE A 786 20.76 -20.55 -16.89
C ILE A 786 19.53 -20.94 -16.09
N VAL A 787 18.58 -21.61 -16.73
CA VAL A 787 17.34 -22.08 -16.08
C VAL A 787 17.29 -23.60 -16.09
N ASN A 788 16.81 -24.18 -14.99
CA ASN A 788 16.55 -25.61 -14.92
C ASN A 788 15.24 -25.99 -15.63
N ALA A 789 14.89 -27.29 -15.65
CA ALA A 789 13.67 -27.79 -16.28
C ALA A 789 12.36 -27.25 -15.66
N GLU A 790 12.40 -26.76 -14.42
CA GLU A 790 11.25 -26.18 -13.70
C GLU A 790 11.13 -24.65 -13.93
N GLY A 791 12.07 -24.05 -14.66
CA GLY A 791 12.10 -22.61 -14.94
C GLY A 791 12.74 -21.75 -13.84
N VAL A 792 13.45 -22.35 -12.88
CA VAL A 792 14.18 -21.64 -11.81
C VAL A 792 15.54 -21.16 -12.34
N ASP A 793 15.92 -19.93 -12.02
CA ASP A 793 17.26 -19.38 -12.31
C ASP A 793 18.32 -20.07 -11.43
N VAL A 794 19.23 -20.78 -12.09
CA VAL A 794 20.31 -21.56 -11.47
C VAL A 794 21.68 -21.06 -11.91
N THR A 795 21.77 -19.82 -12.41
CA THR A 795 23.02 -19.24 -12.91
C THR A 795 24.13 -19.28 -11.87
N ASP A 796 23.84 -18.97 -10.60
CA ASP A 796 24.80 -19.01 -9.49
C ASP A 796 25.29 -20.43 -9.13
N CYS A 797 24.63 -21.47 -9.66
CA CYS A 797 25.07 -22.85 -9.52
C CYS A 797 26.23 -23.22 -10.46
N TYR A 798 26.70 -22.27 -11.28
CA TYR A 798 27.83 -22.42 -12.19
C TYR A 798 28.86 -21.32 -11.92
N SER A 799 30.08 -21.69 -11.53
CA SER A 799 31.11 -20.71 -11.19
C SER A 799 32.03 -20.32 -12.35
N GLY A 800 31.95 -21.01 -13.49
CA GLY A 800 32.84 -20.84 -14.64
C GLY A 800 32.18 -20.26 -15.89
N ILE A 801 31.29 -19.28 -15.77
CA ILE A 801 30.61 -18.68 -16.92
C ILE A 801 31.52 -17.65 -17.62
N VAL A 802 31.75 -17.81 -18.92
CA VAL A 802 32.60 -16.95 -19.76
C VAL A 802 31.78 -16.36 -20.90
N LYS A 803 31.99 -15.07 -21.19
CA LYS A 803 31.36 -14.33 -22.31
C LYS A 803 32.40 -14.13 -23.42
N ALA A 804 32.03 -14.44 -24.66
CA ALA A 804 32.81 -14.15 -25.86
C ALA A 804 31.95 -13.38 -26.86
N ALA A 805 32.22 -12.10 -27.06
CA ALA A 805 31.41 -11.28 -27.98
C ALA A 805 31.90 -11.41 -29.43
N GLY A 806 30.97 -11.56 -30.36
CA GLY A 806 31.21 -11.53 -31.80
C GLY A 806 31.43 -10.11 -32.34
N LYS A 807 31.74 -10.03 -33.63
CA LYS A 807 32.03 -8.81 -34.39
C LYS A 807 30.96 -8.55 -35.44
N LEU A 808 30.24 -7.44 -35.32
CA LEU A 808 29.41 -6.86 -36.37
C LEU A 808 30.23 -5.86 -37.18
N THR A 809 30.24 -6.04 -38.50
CA THR A 809 30.96 -5.18 -39.43
C THR A 809 29.99 -4.47 -40.36
N VAL A 810 30.12 -3.14 -40.51
CA VAL A 810 29.39 -2.35 -41.52
C VAL A 810 30.38 -1.90 -42.59
N ASN A 811 30.12 -2.28 -43.83
CA ASN A 811 30.89 -1.85 -45.00
C ASN A 811 30.26 -0.59 -45.63
N PRO A 812 31.07 0.37 -46.10
CA PRO A 812 30.56 1.56 -46.78
C PRO A 812 29.89 1.21 -48.12
N ILE A 813 29.05 2.11 -48.62
CA ILE A 813 28.56 2.05 -50.00
C ILE A 813 29.77 2.23 -50.94
N THR A 814 29.98 1.24 -51.81
CA THR A 814 31.19 1.14 -52.65
C THR A 814 31.15 2.04 -53.89
N THR A 815 29.98 2.55 -54.27
CA THR A 815 29.85 3.50 -55.38
C THR A 815 30.43 4.85 -54.96
N PRO A 816 31.46 5.38 -55.63
CA PRO A 816 32.16 6.57 -55.17
C PRO A 816 31.33 7.85 -55.42
N ILE A 817 31.30 8.75 -54.43
CA ILE A 817 30.77 10.10 -54.60
C ILE A 817 31.89 10.98 -55.17
N VAL A 818 31.66 11.54 -56.35
CA VAL A 818 32.53 12.55 -56.97
C VAL A 818 31.79 13.89 -56.97
N VAL A 819 32.52 14.96 -56.66
CA VAL A 819 32.01 16.34 -56.68
C VAL A 819 32.84 17.10 -57.69
N LYS A 820 32.17 17.87 -58.54
CA LYS A 820 32.78 18.76 -59.53
C LYS A 820 32.35 20.19 -59.27
N ALA A 821 33.31 21.06 -58.95
CA ALA A 821 33.04 22.49 -58.84
C ALA A 821 32.73 23.06 -60.23
N ASP A 822 31.75 23.96 -60.30
CA ASP A 822 31.40 24.58 -61.57
C ASP A 822 32.44 25.62 -62.00
N SER A 823 32.56 25.81 -63.32
CA SER A 823 33.38 26.86 -63.91
C SER A 823 32.55 28.12 -64.17
N ASP A 824 33.20 29.28 -64.22
CA ASP A 824 32.55 30.52 -64.61
C ASP A 824 33.54 31.45 -65.31
N THR A 825 33.03 32.35 -66.15
CA THR A 825 33.86 33.30 -66.92
C THR A 825 33.20 34.67 -66.89
N LYS A 826 33.99 35.71 -66.64
CA LYS A 826 33.51 37.10 -66.74
C LYS A 826 34.55 38.04 -67.34
N VAL A 827 34.06 39.19 -67.83
CA VAL A 827 34.91 40.31 -68.23
C VAL A 827 35.33 41.08 -66.97
N TYR A 828 36.57 41.61 -66.95
CA TYR A 828 37.08 42.38 -65.83
C TYR A 828 36.17 43.58 -65.50
N ASN A 829 35.78 43.70 -64.23
CA ASN A 829 34.90 44.76 -63.74
C ASN A 829 35.27 45.23 -62.31
N GLY A 830 36.50 44.92 -61.86
CA GLY A 830 37.03 45.27 -60.54
C GLY A 830 36.55 44.40 -59.37
N THR A 831 35.57 43.52 -59.57
CA THR A 831 35.06 42.60 -58.52
C THR A 831 35.67 41.20 -58.65
N GLU A 832 35.71 40.42 -57.58
CA GLU A 832 36.14 39.01 -57.63
C GLU A 832 35.09 38.14 -58.35
N LEU A 833 35.54 37.21 -59.20
CA LEU A 833 34.71 36.11 -59.71
C LEU A 833 34.82 34.95 -58.73
N THR A 834 33.69 34.52 -58.19
CA THR A 834 33.56 33.31 -57.35
C THR A 834 32.37 32.49 -57.83
N LYS A 835 32.45 31.17 -57.70
CA LYS A 835 31.36 30.26 -58.08
C LYS A 835 31.23 29.14 -57.06
N ASN A 836 30.25 29.24 -56.18
CA ASN A 836 30.10 28.28 -55.07
C ASN A 836 29.16 27.11 -55.38
N THR A 837 28.86 26.88 -56.66
CA THR A 837 27.98 25.79 -57.11
C THR A 837 28.78 24.57 -57.56
N TYR A 838 28.17 23.39 -57.49
CA TYR A 838 28.80 22.12 -57.83
C TYR A 838 27.78 21.12 -58.38
N THR A 839 28.29 20.07 -59.01
CA THR A 839 27.55 18.87 -59.39
C THR A 839 28.18 17.64 -58.72
N ASN A 840 27.40 16.59 -58.47
CA ASN A 840 27.88 15.34 -57.87
C ASN A 840 27.38 14.10 -58.62
N THR A 841 27.90 12.92 -58.28
CA THR A 841 27.43 11.65 -58.81
C THR A 841 25.97 11.40 -58.41
N ASP A 842 25.09 11.20 -59.40
CA ASP A 842 23.65 11.02 -59.19
C ASP A 842 23.31 9.70 -58.48
N HIS A 843 22.26 9.70 -57.64
CA HIS A 843 21.64 8.54 -57.00
C HIS A 843 22.54 7.69 -56.05
N VAL A 844 23.65 8.24 -55.55
CA VAL A 844 24.52 7.52 -54.57
C VAL A 844 24.06 7.73 -53.12
N LEU A 845 23.55 8.92 -52.78
CA LEU A 845 23.11 9.25 -51.42
C LEU A 845 21.78 8.55 -51.10
N LEU A 846 21.69 7.95 -49.91
CA LEU A 846 20.43 7.42 -49.39
C LEU A 846 19.48 8.58 -49.01
N PRO A 847 18.15 8.36 -49.04
CA PRO A 847 17.18 9.37 -48.61
C PRO A 847 17.51 9.93 -47.21
N GLY A 848 17.49 11.26 -47.09
CA GLY A 848 17.85 11.97 -45.86
C GLY A 848 19.35 12.25 -45.65
N ASP A 849 20.22 11.75 -46.52
CA ASP A 849 21.65 12.14 -46.55
C ASP A 849 21.86 13.31 -47.49
N MET A 850 22.67 14.27 -47.06
CA MET A 850 22.95 15.49 -47.81
C MET A 850 24.46 15.72 -47.91
N LEU A 851 24.92 16.30 -49.03
CA LEU A 851 26.30 16.73 -49.16
C LEU A 851 26.49 18.13 -48.59
N GLU A 852 27.49 18.26 -47.74
CA GLU A 852 28.07 19.54 -47.36
C GLU A 852 29.38 19.72 -48.12
N VAL A 853 29.39 20.62 -49.11
CA VAL A 853 30.54 20.87 -50.00
C VAL A 853 31.04 22.28 -49.81
N THR A 854 32.34 22.45 -49.67
CA THR A 854 33.01 23.76 -49.63
C THR A 854 33.79 23.99 -50.92
N ILE A 855 33.52 25.09 -51.61
CA ILE A 855 34.22 25.55 -52.82
C ILE A 855 34.92 26.88 -52.50
N THR A 856 36.21 27.01 -52.82
CA THR A 856 37.04 28.15 -52.35
C THR A 856 37.88 28.83 -53.45
N GLY A 857 37.42 28.80 -54.71
CA GLY A 857 38.09 29.53 -55.80
C GLY A 857 37.70 31.00 -55.90
N SER A 858 38.66 31.85 -56.25
CA SER A 858 38.44 33.25 -56.62
C SER A 858 39.41 33.68 -57.73
N GLN A 859 38.94 34.51 -58.66
CA GLN A 859 39.78 35.18 -59.66
C GLN A 859 39.35 36.64 -59.79
N LYS A 860 40.28 37.59 -59.58
CA LYS A 860 39.99 39.03 -59.64
C LYS A 860 40.54 39.68 -60.91
N PHE A 861 41.81 39.47 -61.18
CA PHE A 861 42.55 40.04 -62.30
C PHE A 861 42.44 39.13 -63.52
N VAL A 862 42.81 39.64 -64.70
CA VAL A 862 42.72 38.85 -65.94
C VAL A 862 43.59 37.60 -65.85
N GLY A 863 43.08 36.49 -66.37
CA GLY A 863 43.70 35.17 -66.26
C GLY A 863 42.74 34.12 -65.71
N SER A 864 43.27 32.92 -65.48
CA SER A 864 42.49 31.76 -65.03
C SER A 864 43.01 31.21 -63.69
N SER A 865 42.11 30.88 -62.78
CA SER A 865 42.42 30.13 -61.56
C SER A 865 41.49 28.93 -61.37
N ASN A 866 41.88 27.99 -60.51
CA ASN A 866 41.06 26.82 -60.20
C ASN A 866 39.93 27.18 -59.23
N ASN A 867 38.70 26.82 -59.59
CA ASN A 867 37.61 26.74 -58.64
C ASN A 867 37.68 25.42 -57.85
N THR A 868 38.22 25.48 -56.64
CA THR A 868 38.67 24.27 -55.95
C THR A 868 37.61 23.70 -55.02
N VAL A 869 37.34 22.39 -55.14
CA VAL A 869 36.57 21.62 -54.14
C VAL A 869 37.50 21.36 -52.94
N SER A 870 37.28 22.05 -51.82
CA SER A 870 38.20 22.00 -50.67
C SER A 870 37.78 21.01 -49.60
N ASN A 871 36.48 20.75 -49.46
CA ASN A 871 35.95 19.78 -48.51
C ASN A 871 34.61 19.21 -49.00
N VAL A 872 34.40 17.90 -48.80
CA VAL A 872 33.15 17.20 -49.12
C VAL A 872 32.82 16.28 -47.95
N LYS A 873 31.66 16.49 -47.34
CA LYS A 873 31.14 15.64 -46.27
C LYS A 873 29.75 15.14 -46.62
N VAL A 874 29.42 13.93 -46.16
CA VAL A 874 28.04 13.44 -46.15
C VAL A 874 27.48 13.65 -44.75
N MET A 875 26.33 14.32 -44.68
CA MET A 875 25.69 14.72 -43.44
C MET A 875 24.30 14.09 -43.31
N ARG A 876 23.96 13.62 -42.11
CA ARG A 876 22.59 13.23 -41.73
C ARG A 876 22.25 13.85 -40.38
N ASN A 877 21.17 14.64 -40.31
CA ASN A 877 20.73 15.34 -39.09
C ASN A 877 21.84 16.17 -38.40
N GLY A 878 22.81 16.69 -39.15
CA GLY A 878 23.94 17.46 -38.62
C GLY A 878 25.17 16.64 -38.18
N GLU A 879 25.14 15.30 -38.25
CA GLU A 879 26.34 14.47 -38.02
C GLU A 879 27.09 14.14 -39.32
N ASP A 880 28.42 14.14 -39.25
CA ASP A 880 29.32 13.71 -40.32
C ASP A 880 29.34 12.17 -40.40
N ILE A 881 28.75 11.63 -41.47
CA ILE A 881 28.66 10.20 -41.76
C ILE A 881 29.49 9.81 -43.00
N THR A 882 30.47 10.64 -43.38
CA THR A 882 31.28 10.47 -44.59
C THR A 882 31.91 9.08 -44.70
N SER A 883 32.33 8.47 -43.58
CA SER A 883 32.94 7.13 -43.55
C SER A 883 32.02 6.00 -44.06
N ASN A 884 30.71 6.24 -44.15
CA ASN A 884 29.73 5.29 -44.67
C ASN A 884 29.69 5.22 -46.20
N TYR A 885 30.37 6.16 -46.87
CA TYR A 885 30.40 6.31 -48.31
C TYR A 885 31.84 6.26 -48.80
N THR A 886 32.03 5.73 -50.00
CA THR A 886 33.33 5.82 -50.67
C THR A 886 33.44 7.18 -51.35
N MET A 887 34.52 7.93 -51.13
CA MET A 887 34.78 9.20 -51.82
C MET A 887 35.69 8.98 -53.04
N GLY A 888 35.31 9.54 -54.18
CA GLY A 888 36.13 9.56 -55.40
C GLY A 888 37.02 10.81 -55.49
N THR A 889 37.82 10.90 -56.54
CA THR A 889 38.64 12.09 -56.81
C THR A 889 37.76 13.25 -57.29
N HIS A 890 37.67 14.32 -56.49
CA HIS A 890 36.92 15.53 -56.84
C HIS A 890 37.59 16.30 -57.98
N VAL A 891 36.78 17.04 -58.74
CA VAL A 891 37.23 17.78 -59.94
C VAL A 891 37.05 19.28 -59.72
N ASN A 892 38.12 20.05 -59.88
CA ASN A 892 38.07 21.50 -59.81
C ASN A 892 37.43 22.10 -61.07
N GLY A 893 36.69 23.18 -60.90
CA GLY A 893 36.25 24.05 -61.98
C GLY A 893 37.34 25.06 -62.34
N VAL A 894 37.05 25.94 -63.29
CA VAL A 894 37.96 27.02 -63.73
C VAL A 894 37.22 28.34 -63.65
N LEU A 895 37.83 29.34 -63.01
CA LEU A 895 37.36 30.72 -63.01
C LEU A 895 38.25 31.52 -63.94
N GLU A 896 37.65 32.15 -64.96
CA GLU A 896 38.39 32.93 -65.95
C GLU A 896 37.89 34.37 -65.97
N VAL A 897 38.83 35.32 -65.86
CA VAL A 897 38.56 36.74 -66.05
C VAL A 897 39.28 37.20 -67.32
N THR A 898 38.55 37.82 -68.24
CA THR A 898 39.09 38.30 -69.52
C THR A 898 39.18 39.83 -69.55
N SER A 899 40.15 40.39 -70.28
CA SER A 899 40.35 41.84 -70.36
C SER A 899 39.12 42.60 -70.84
N ALA A 900 38.84 43.72 -70.18
CA ALA A 900 37.75 44.63 -70.49
C ALA A 900 38.23 45.78 -71.39
N GLU A 901 37.34 46.30 -72.22
CA GLU A 901 37.53 47.61 -72.83
C GLU A 901 37.32 48.68 -71.77
N GLN A 902 38.16 49.72 -71.75
CA GLN A 902 37.96 50.82 -70.82
C GLN A 902 36.61 51.46 -71.13
N PRO A 903 35.81 51.86 -70.12
CA PRO A 903 34.57 52.61 -70.32
C PRO A 903 34.88 54.06 -70.72
N LEU A 904 35.80 54.22 -71.67
CA LEU A 904 36.34 55.47 -72.16
C LEU A 904 35.18 56.26 -72.78
N ALA A 905 34.76 57.28 -72.06
CA ALA A 905 33.65 58.12 -72.43
C ALA A 905 34.12 59.57 -72.47
N ILE A 906 33.89 60.20 -73.60
CA ILE A 906 33.99 61.63 -73.78
C ILE A 906 32.77 62.04 -74.59
N ALA A 907 32.07 63.05 -74.10
CA ALA A 907 30.95 63.63 -74.82
C ALA A 907 31.45 64.49 -75.97
N ASP A 908 30.67 64.58 -77.05
CA ASP A 908 30.90 65.58 -78.08
C ASP A 908 30.96 66.97 -77.45
N GLN A 909 31.93 67.76 -77.89
CA GLN A 909 32.20 69.07 -77.31
C GLN A 909 31.66 70.14 -78.24
N TYR A 910 31.22 71.24 -77.66
CA TYR A 910 30.61 72.33 -78.41
C TYR A 910 31.44 73.58 -78.27
N VAL A 911 32.00 74.05 -79.38
CA VAL A 911 32.79 75.28 -79.44
C VAL A 911 32.04 76.27 -80.32
N ARG A 912 32.01 77.55 -79.96
CA ARG A 912 31.38 78.56 -80.82
C ARG A 912 32.32 78.92 -81.98
N VAL A 913 31.77 79.34 -83.11
CA VAL A 913 32.57 79.90 -84.22
C VAL A 913 33.46 81.04 -83.68
N ASN A 914 34.75 81.03 -84.02
CA ASN A 914 35.81 81.90 -83.45
C ASN A 914 36.13 81.71 -81.95
N GLY A 915 35.72 80.59 -81.34
CA GLY A 915 36.12 80.20 -79.98
C GLY A 915 37.32 79.24 -79.97
N SER A 916 37.75 78.84 -78.77
CA SER A 916 38.74 77.77 -78.59
C SER A 916 38.33 76.85 -77.45
N ILE A 917 38.96 75.67 -77.39
CA ILE A 917 38.83 74.71 -76.30
C ILE A 917 40.21 74.20 -75.90
N LEU A 918 40.52 74.30 -74.60
CA LEU A 918 41.82 73.89 -74.05
C LEU A 918 41.96 72.36 -74.05
N LEU A 919 43.17 71.87 -74.33
CA LEU A 919 43.50 70.44 -74.24
C LEU A 919 43.29 69.92 -72.80
N SER A 920 43.71 70.68 -71.79
CA SER A 920 43.52 70.33 -70.37
C SER A 920 42.04 70.26 -69.95
N TYR A 921 41.16 70.94 -70.67
CA TYR A 921 39.71 70.83 -70.48
C TYR A 921 39.16 69.56 -71.16
N LEU A 922 39.66 69.21 -72.35
CA LEU A 922 39.33 67.94 -73.00
C LEU A 922 39.80 66.75 -72.16
N GLU A 923 41.00 66.80 -71.59
CA GLU A 923 41.54 65.79 -70.69
C GLU A 923 40.65 65.57 -69.45
N GLN A 924 40.16 66.65 -68.83
CA GLN A 924 39.22 66.57 -67.70
C GLN A 924 37.81 66.09 -68.11
N SER A 925 37.47 66.22 -69.39
CA SER A 925 36.16 65.80 -69.93
C SER A 925 36.14 64.33 -70.33
N VAL A 926 37.30 63.68 -70.41
CA VAL A 926 37.40 62.22 -70.55
C VAL A 926 37.14 61.59 -69.20
N THR A 927 36.26 60.59 -69.20
CA THR A 927 35.92 59.81 -68.01
C THR A 927 36.07 58.34 -68.32
N GLY A 928 36.34 57.54 -67.28
CA GLY A 928 36.46 56.09 -67.39
C GLY A 928 37.78 55.61 -68.01
N ASN A 929 38.78 56.48 -68.18
CA ASN A 929 40.15 56.07 -68.47
C ASN A 929 40.87 55.70 -67.17
N GLU A 930 41.61 54.60 -67.20
CA GLU A 930 42.46 54.13 -66.10
C GLU A 930 43.96 54.32 -66.41
N GLY A 931 44.29 54.52 -67.70
CA GLY A 931 45.64 54.86 -68.17
C GLY A 931 45.76 56.29 -68.72
N ASN A 932 46.97 56.68 -69.13
CA ASN A 932 47.24 57.95 -69.80
C ASN A 932 46.44 58.06 -71.11
N ILE A 933 46.00 59.29 -71.42
CA ILE A 933 45.16 59.60 -72.58
C ILE A 933 45.87 60.57 -73.52
N ASP A 934 45.66 60.39 -74.83
CA ASP A 934 46.16 61.26 -75.90
C ASP A 934 45.05 61.62 -76.89
N PHE A 935 45.09 62.84 -77.45
CA PHE A 935 44.10 63.35 -78.40
C PHE A 935 44.72 63.64 -79.78
N ASN A 936 44.09 63.14 -80.84
CA ASN A 936 44.51 63.40 -82.21
C ASN A 936 43.32 63.81 -83.08
N ILE A 937 43.51 64.80 -83.95
CA ILE A 937 42.50 65.14 -84.97
C ILE A 937 42.45 64.00 -85.98
N LYS A 938 41.28 63.37 -86.08
CA LYS A 938 41.03 62.30 -87.03
C LYS A 938 40.58 62.84 -88.39
N SER A 939 39.67 63.81 -88.38
CA SER A 939 39.11 64.41 -89.60
C SER A 939 38.35 65.72 -89.34
N GLY A 940 38.25 66.58 -90.36
CA GLY A 940 37.58 67.89 -90.28
C GLY A 940 38.59 69.05 -90.20
N THR A 941 38.24 70.22 -90.75
CA THR A 941 39.16 71.38 -90.87
C THR A 941 38.71 72.62 -90.09
N ALA A 942 37.58 72.55 -89.38
CA ALA A 942 37.01 73.71 -88.68
C ALA A 942 37.76 74.09 -87.39
N LEU A 943 38.61 73.19 -86.88
CA LEU A 943 39.48 73.37 -85.72
C LEU A 943 40.92 73.07 -86.13
N THR A 944 41.85 73.84 -85.58
CA THR A 944 43.29 73.59 -85.69
C THR A 944 43.90 73.52 -84.29
N TYR A 945 44.82 72.59 -84.07
CA TYR A 945 45.53 72.50 -82.80
C TYR A 945 46.65 73.55 -82.74
N ASP A 946 46.57 74.44 -81.75
CA ASP A 946 47.63 75.35 -81.38
C ASP A 946 48.50 74.69 -80.31
N SER A 947 49.66 74.18 -80.74
CA SER A 947 50.61 73.51 -79.85
C SER A 947 51.34 74.46 -78.90
N VAL A 948 51.29 75.79 -79.11
CA VAL A 948 51.94 76.76 -78.23
C VAL A 948 51.05 77.06 -77.02
N ASN A 949 49.74 77.17 -77.23
CA ASN A 949 48.76 77.46 -76.19
C ASN A 949 48.02 76.22 -75.68
N GLU A 950 48.32 75.03 -76.23
CA GLU A 950 47.70 73.74 -75.90
C GLU A 950 46.16 73.78 -75.99
N GLU A 951 45.64 74.33 -77.09
CA GLU A 951 44.21 74.44 -77.35
C GLU A 951 43.85 74.08 -78.80
N PHE A 952 42.61 73.64 -79.00
CA PHE A 952 42.02 73.52 -80.33
C PHE A 952 41.21 74.79 -80.62
N VAL A 953 41.61 75.52 -81.66
CA VAL A 953 41.04 76.84 -82.00
C VAL A 953 40.12 76.72 -83.21
N ALA A 954 38.89 77.22 -83.09
CA ALA A 954 37.87 77.16 -84.13
C ALA A 954 37.97 78.36 -85.07
N GLY A 955 37.93 78.10 -86.38
CA GLY A 955 37.91 79.14 -87.41
C GLY A 955 36.55 79.83 -87.57
N ALA A 956 36.40 80.58 -88.67
CA ALA A 956 35.19 81.32 -89.01
C ALA A 956 34.08 80.47 -89.67
N THR A 957 34.28 79.16 -89.82
CA THR A 957 33.32 78.23 -90.45
C THR A 957 32.80 77.22 -89.44
N GLU A 958 31.48 77.03 -89.45
CA GLU A 958 30.81 75.91 -88.77
C GLU A 958 31.23 74.59 -89.40
N GLY A 959 31.28 73.54 -88.57
CA GLY A 959 31.63 72.21 -89.03
C GLY A 959 32.08 71.32 -87.89
N ASP A 960 31.99 70.03 -88.14
CA ASP A 960 32.32 68.98 -87.20
C ASP A 960 33.78 68.58 -87.38
N VAL A 961 34.52 68.54 -86.27
CA VAL A 961 35.87 68.00 -86.26
C VAL A 961 35.90 66.80 -85.33
N VAL A 962 36.20 65.66 -85.90
CA VAL A 962 36.30 64.41 -85.15
C VAL A 962 37.71 64.29 -84.61
N LEU A 963 37.82 64.21 -83.29
CA LEU A 963 39.05 63.87 -82.59
C LEU A 963 38.93 62.43 -82.09
N THR A 964 40.05 61.72 -82.07
CA THR A 964 40.16 60.43 -81.40
C THR A 964 40.92 60.65 -80.10
N VAL A 965 40.30 60.27 -78.98
CA VAL A 965 41.01 60.03 -77.73
C VAL A 965 41.46 58.57 -77.66
N THR A 966 42.71 58.34 -77.29
CA THR A 966 43.27 57.01 -77.07
C THR A 966 43.68 56.87 -75.62
N ALA A 967 43.11 55.91 -74.90
CA ALA A 967 43.55 55.52 -73.56
C ALA A 967 44.47 54.30 -73.64
N ALA A 968 45.67 54.41 -73.07
CA ALA A 968 46.65 53.35 -73.07
C ALA A 968 46.16 52.12 -72.29
N LYS A 969 46.60 50.92 -72.69
CA LYS A 969 46.34 49.67 -71.94
C LYS A 969 46.91 49.76 -70.52
N MET A 970 46.21 49.19 -69.54
CA MET A 970 46.64 49.20 -68.14
C MET A 970 46.68 47.79 -67.56
N ASP A 971 47.83 47.48 -66.95
CA ASP A 971 48.09 46.25 -66.20
C ASP A 971 48.14 46.60 -64.70
N LEU A 972 47.03 46.33 -64.03
CA LEU A 972 46.82 46.52 -62.60
C LEU A 972 47.38 45.35 -61.78
N GLY A 973 47.48 44.15 -62.36
CA GLY A 973 47.99 42.93 -61.73
C GLY A 973 49.52 42.80 -61.72
N GLY A 974 50.21 43.51 -62.62
CA GLY A 974 51.66 43.53 -62.78
C GLY A 974 52.24 42.28 -63.45
N ASP A 975 51.41 41.46 -64.10
CA ASP A 975 51.81 40.17 -64.70
C ASP A 975 52.07 40.24 -66.23
N GLY A 976 51.95 41.43 -66.81
CA GLY A 976 52.13 41.68 -68.23
C GLY A 976 50.88 41.48 -69.07
N THR A 977 49.74 41.09 -68.49
CA THR A 977 48.45 40.97 -69.17
C THR A 977 47.50 42.09 -68.74
N PRO A 978 47.12 43.01 -69.65
CA PRO A 978 46.35 44.18 -69.24
C PRO A 978 44.89 43.82 -68.90
N GLU A 979 44.44 44.20 -67.71
CA GLU A 979 43.02 44.12 -67.32
C GLU A 979 42.16 45.03 -68.18
N TRP A 980 42.70 46.19 -68.54
CA TRP A 980 42.08 47.17 -69.41
C TRP A 980 42.82 47.25 -70.74
N LYS A 981 42.13 46.95 -71.83
CA LYS A 981 42.68 47.07 -73.19
C LYS A 981 42.94 48.53 -73.55
N GLU A 982 43.86 48.75 -74.48
CA GLU A 982 43.96 50.04 -75.17
C GLU A 982 42.63 50.30 -75.88
N THR A 983 42.03 51.44 -75.56
CA THR A 983 40.68 51.77 -76.05
C THR A 983 40.76 53.13 -76.71
N THR A 984 40.22 53.24 -77.91
CA THR A 984 40.09 54.52 -78.62
C THR A 984 38.62 54.89 -78.70
N LYS A 985 38.34 56.19 -78.57
CA LYS A 985 37.00 56.72 -78.75
C LYS A 985 37.08 57.97 -79.61
N ASP A 986 36.29 57.97 -80.68
CA ASP A 986 36.07 59.18 -81.45
C ASP A 986 34.99 60.01 -80.76
N PHE A 987 35.21 61.32 -80.69
CA PHE A 987 34.20 62.30 -80.35
C PHE A 987 34.32 63.49 -81.29
N THR A 988 33.20 64.16 -81.48
CA THR A 988 33.12 65.30 -82.37
C THR A 988 33.18 66.56 -81.55
N ILE A 989 34.06 67.48 -81.93
CA ILE A 989 33.95 68.86 -81.52
C ILE A 989 33.09 69.55 -82.58
N HIS A 990 31.85 69.75 -82.20
CA HIS A 990 30.80 70.41 -82.94
C HIS A 990 30.95 71.92 -82.80
N VAL A 991 31.30 72.60 -83.88
CA VAL A 991 31.29 74.06 -83.88
C VAL A 991 29.85 74.54 -84.16
N VAL A 992 29.03 74.81 -83.11
CA VAL A 992 27.54 74.98 -83.21
C VAL A 992 26.91 76.11 -82.35
N ASN A 993 25.57 76.22 -82.39
CA ASN A 993 24.70 77.23 -81.75
C ASN A 993 23.29 76.66 -81.28
N LYS A 994 23.04 76.16 -80.01
CA LYS A 994 21.77 75.45 -79.51
C LYS A 994 21.28 75.74 -78.02
N THR A 995 20.05 75.29 -77.54
CA THR A 995 19.28 75.78 -76.30
C THR A 995 18.61 74.69 -75.33
N ASP A 996 18.27 74.95 -74.04
CA ASP A 996 17.73 74.00 -72.98
C ASP A 996 16.18 73.88 -72.77
N VAL A 997 15.66 72.78 -72.16
CA VAL A 997 14.22 72.47 -71.87
C VAL A 997 13.92 71.94 -70.43
N ASN A 998 12.79 72.35 -69.80
CA ASN A 998 12.31 71.89 -68.48
C ASN A 998 11.20 70.80 -68.55
N ILE A 999 11.34 69.73 -67.76
CA ILE A 999 10.38 68.59 -67.64
C ILE A 999 9.85 68.50 -66.19
N SER A 1000 8.54 68.30 -65.97
CA SER A 1000 7.94 68.14 -64.62
C SER A 1000 6.56 67.41 -64.62
N GLY A 1001 5.99 67.09 -63.46
CA GLY A 1001 4.55 66.74 -63.34
C GLY A 1001 4.14 65.43 -62.64
N LEU A 1002 5.08 64.68 -62.05
CA LEU A 1002 4.78 63.49 -61.23
C LEU A 1002 4.89 63.79 -59.72
N SER A 1003 4.05 63.12 -58.92
CA SER A 1003 4.12 63.16 -57.45
C SER A 1003 5.39 62.47 -56.94
N ASN A 1004 6.06 63.10 -55.96
CA ASN A 1004 7.28 62.55 -55.35
C ASN A 1004 6.97 61.86 -54.00
N ASN A 1005 7.63 60.75 -53.72
CA ASN A 1005 7.51 59.90 -52.53
C ASN A 1005 6.13 59.26 -52.32
N GLU A 1006 5.41 58.93 -53.39
CA GLU A 1006 4.12 58.23 -53.28
C GLU A 1006 4.32 56.79 -52.77
N THR A 1007 3.32 56.27 -52.04
CA THR A 1007 3.36 54.91 -51.49
C THR A 1007 2.20 54.06 -52.00
N PHE A 1008 2.53 52.90 -52.54
CA PHE A 1008 1.59 51.88 -53.01
C PHE A 1008 1.65 50.64 -52.12
N THR A 1009 0.63 49.79 -52.16
CA THR A 1009 0.64 48.46 -51.56
C THR A 1009 0.80 47.41 -52.66
N TYR A 1010 1.58 46.37 -52.42
CA TYR A 1010 1.79 45.28 -53.35
C TYR A 1010 0.48 44.60 -53.73
N ASP A 1011 0.19 44.51 -55.02
CA ASP A 1011 -0.99 43.82 -55.56
C ASP A 1011 -0.66 43.01 -56.82
N GLY A 1012 0.63 42.80 -57.09
CA GLY A 1012 1.14 42.09 -58.27
C GLY A 1012 1.14 42.89 -59.57
N ASN A 1013 0.65 44.15 -59.59
CA ASN A 1013 0.61 44.98 -60.80
C ASN A 1013 1.68 46.09 -60.78
N PRO A 1014 2.20 46.52 -61.95
CA PRO A 1014 3.20 47.59 -62.03
C PRO A 1014 2.69 48.91 -61.42
N LYS A 1015 3.52 49.60 -60.64
CA LYS A 1015 3.19 50.88 -60.01
C LYS A 1015 4.07 52.00 -60.56
N MET A 1016 3.43 53.14 -60.85
CA MET A 1016 4.12 54.38 -61.20
C MET A 1016 3.50 55.54 -60.41
N PRO A 1017 4.27 56.58 -60.09
CA PRO A 1017 3.75 57.76 -59.41
C PRO A 1017 2.62 58.40 -60.20
N THR A 1018 1.61 58.88 -59.50
CA THR A 1018 0.46 59.58 -60.08
C THR A 1018 0.87 60.98 -60.54
N GLY A 1019 0.23 61.46 -61.61
CA GLY A 1019 0.53 62.75 -62.24
C GLY A 1019 0.50 62.66 -63.77
N THR A 1020 0.86 63.77 -64.44
CA THR A 1020 0.95 63.83 -65.91
C THR A 1020 2.21 64.61 -66.27
N ILE A 1021 3.11 63.99 -67.03
CA ILE A 1021 4.36 64.63 -67.46
C ILE A 1021 4.05 65.78 -68.41
N SER A 1022 4.75 66.90 -68.20
CA SER A 1022 4.65 68.13 -69.00
C SER A 1022 6.04 68.71 -69.29
N VAL A 1023 6.14 69.40 -70.43
CA VAL A 1023 7.34 70.09 -70.92
C VAL A 1023 6.97 71.49 -71.42
N ASN A 1024 7.93 72.42 -71.45
CA ASN A 1024 7.66 73.81 -71.87
C ASN A 1024 7.09 73.88 -73.30
N ALA A 1025 6.03 74.67 -73.51
CA ALA A 1025 5.30 74.74 -74.78
C ALA A 1025 6.20 75.23 -75.94
N GLY A 1026 6.14 74.53 -77.08
CA GLY A 1026 6.93 74.85 -78.28
C GLY A 1026 8.33 74.22 -78.34
N THR A 1027 8.63 73.25 -77.45
CA THR A 1027 9.90 72.50 -77.43
C THR A 1027 9.72 71.07 -77.94
N VAL A 1028 10.06 70.05 -77.14
CA VAL A 1028 9.91 68.61 -77.48
C VAL A 1028 8.56 68.04 -77.06
N ASN A 1029 8.08 66.95 -77.66
CA ASN A 1029 6.86 66.28 -77.18
C ASN A 1029 7.16 65.33 -76.03
N VAL A 1030 6.20 65.16 -75.12
CA VAL A 1030 6.33 64.24 -73.97
C VAL A 1030 6.54 62.78 -74.39
N SER A 1031 5.98 62.36 -75.53
CA SER A 1031 6.17 61.01 -76.10
C SER A 1031 7.61 60.72 -76.52
N ASP A 1032 8.40 61.77 -76.73
CA ASP A 1032 9.76 61.67 -77.26
C ASP A 1032 10.80 61.69 -76.12
N LEU A 1033 10.34 61.68 -74.86
CA LEU A 1033 11.18 61.55 -73.68
C LEU A 1033 11.47 60.08 -73.37
N GLU A 1034 12.73 59.76 -73.08
CA GLU A 1034 13.14 58.46 -72.58
C GLU A 1034 12.77 58.30 -71.11
N VAL A 1035 12.14 57.17 -70.74
CA VAL A 1035 11.73 56.85 -69.37
C VAL A 1035 12.53 55.69 -68.79
N LYS A 1036 12.95 55.81 -67.52
CA LYS A 1036 13.72 54.79 -66.80
C LYS A 1036 13.36 54.71 -65.32
N TYR A 1037 13.05 53.51 -64.83
CA TYR A 1037 12.80 53.18 -63.43
C TYR A 1037 14.01 52.48 -62.82
N GLN A 1038 14.42 52.91 -61.62
CA GLN A 1038 15.57 52.37 -60.90
C GLN A 1038 15.23 52.11 -59.43
N GLY A 1039 15.61 50.96 -58.90
CA GLY A 1039 15.54 50.65 -57.47
C GLY A 1039 16.60 51.44 -56.70
N THR A 1040 16.28 51.76 -55.44
CA THR A 1040 17.14 52.55 -54.56
C THR A 1040 17.24 51.91 -53.16
N GLY A 1041 18.27 52.30 -52.40
CA GLY A 1041 18.58 51.66 -51.13
C GLY A 1041 19.01 50.21 -51.33
N THR A 1042 18.31 49.26 -50.71
CA THR A 1042 18.55 47.82 -50.84
C THR A 1042 17.76 47.19 -52.01
N THR A 1043 16.95 47.95 -52.73
CA THR A 1043 16.12 47.44 -53.85
C THR A 1043 16.92 47.50 -55.15
N SER A 1044 17.18 46.34 -55.78
CA SER A 1044 17.84 46.25 -57.09
C SER A 1044 16.81 46.17 -58.22
N TYR A 1045 16.71 47.20 -59.05
CA TYR A 1045 15.82 47.25 -60.22
C TYR A 1045 16.33 48.28 -61.24
N ASN A 1046 16.26 47.99 -62.54
CA ASN A 1046 16.65 48.94 -63.59
C ASN A 1046 15.95 48.58 -64.91
N SER A 1047 14.90 49.32 -65.29
CA SER A 1047 14.09 49.01 -66.48
C SER A 1047 13.36 50.25 -67.01
N ALA A 1048 12.95 50.25 -68.28
CA ALA A 1048 12.00 51.25 -68.81
C ALA A 1048 10.55 50.97 -68.37
N THR A 1049 10.27 49.77 -67.84
CA THR A 1049 8.96 49.37 -67.33
C THR A 1049 8.81 49.70 -65.85
N ALA A 1050 7.57 49.98 -65.42
CA ALA A 1050 7.28 50.23 -64.02
C ALA A 1050 7.48 48.97 -63.14
N PRO A 1051 8.00 49.10 -61.91
CA PRO A 1051 8.23 47.99 -60.98
C PRO A 1051 6.93 47.47 -60.34
N THR A 1052 6.92 46.18 -59.99
CA THR A 1052 5.79 45.47 -59.36
C THR A 1052 6.04 45.10 -57.90
N ASN A 1053 7.30 44.79 -57.53
CA ASN A 1053 7.65 44.20 -56.24
C ASN A 1053 7.89 45.27 -55.16
N VAL A 1054 7.80 44.87 -53.89
CA VAL A 1054 8.06 45.74 -52.74
C VAL A 1054 9.47 46.32 -52.80
N GLY A 1055 9.59 47.61 -52.51
CA GLY A 1055 10.86 48.33 -52.58
C GLY A 1055 10.68 49.83 -52.82
N THR A 1056 11.80 50.55 -52.85
CA THR A 1056 11.84 51.98 -53.11
C THR A 1056 12.47 52.24 -54.47
N TYR A 1057 11.81 53.03 -55.31
CA TYR A 1057 12.15 53.22 -56.71
C TYR A 1057 12.19 54.70 -57.09
N THR A 1058 12.90 55.03 -58.16
CA THR A 1058 12.94 56.35 -58.79
C THR A 1058 12.62 56.20 -60.27
N VAL A 1059 11.77 57.06 -60.83
CA VAL A 1059 11.52 57.17 -62.27
C VAL A 1059 12.13 58.45 -62.82
N THR A 1060 12.81 58.35 -63.96
CA THR A 1060 13.50 59.44 -64.66
C THR A 1060 12.95 59.59 -66.08
N TYR A 1061 12.68 60.83 -66.50
CA TYR A 1061 12.33 61.23 -67.87
C TYR A 1061 13.41 62.15 -68.44
N LYS A 1062 13.88 61.90 -69.67
CA LYS A 1062 14.99 62.64 -70.30
C LYS A 1062 14.70 62.95 -71.77
N VAL A 1063 15.07 64.14 -72.27
CA VAL A 1063 15.06 64.43 -73.72
C VAL A 1063 16.11 63.54 -74.40
N ALA A 1064 15.71 62.82 -75.46
CA ALA A 1064 16.60 61.94 -76.19
C ALA A 1064 17.84 62.70 -76.69
N ASP A 1065 19.03 62.12 -76.50
CA ASP A 1065 20.31 62.75 -76.85
C ASP A 1065 20.44 63.04 -78.37
N SER A 1066 19.58 62.45 -79.21
CA SER A 1066 19.50 62.68 -80.65
C SER A 1066 18.81 63.99 -81.08
N ASN A 1067 18.28 64.80 -80.16
CA ASN A 1067 17.57 66.03 -80.50
C ASN A 1067 18.53 67.15 -80.93
N SER A 1068 18.34 67.70 -82.12
CA SER A 1068 19.27 68.68 -82.68
C SER A 1068 19.12 70.09 -82.11
N ASP A 1069 18.08 70.42 -81.34
CA ASP A 1069 17.82 71.81 -80.96
C ASP A 1069 17.71 72.01 -79.43
N TYR A 1070 17.48 70.94 -78.66
CA TYR A 1070 17.03 70.97 -77.25
C TYR A 1070 17.64 69.88 -76.32
N THR A 1071 17.77 70.13 -74.99
CA THR A 1071 18.21 69.15 -73.95
C THR A 1071 17.52 69.32 -72.57
N GLY A 1072 17.34 68.25 -71.75
CA GLY A 1072 16.72 68.31 -70.39
C GLY A 1072 16.39 66.96 -69.68
N THR A 1073 16.26 66.92 -68.34
CA THR A 1073 15.97 65.69 -67.51
C THR A 1073 15.14 65.96 -66.22
N PHE A 1074 14.35 64.98 -65.74
CA PHE A 1074 13.50 65.06 -64.52
C PHE A 1074 13.32 63.70 -63.81
N SER A 1075 13.37 63.63 -62.46
CA SER A 1075 13.23 62.37 -61.70
C SER A 1075 12.40 62.49 -60.41
N VAL A 1076 11.64 61.45 -60.05
CA VAL A 1076 10.87 61.36 -58.77
C VAL A 1076 10.93 59.95 -58.15
N ALA A 1077 10.84 59.85 -56.82
CA ALA A 1077 10.87 58.60 -56.06
C ALA A 1077 9.47 58.12 -55.62
N PHE A 1078 9.29 56.82 -55.35
CA PHE A 1078 8.08 56.21 -54.79
C PHE A 1078 8.39 54.85 -54.15
N THR A 1079 7.46 54.31 -53.37
CA THR A 1079 7.65 53.05 -52.60
C THR A 1079 6.46 52.11 -52.75
N ILE A 1080 6.72 50.81 -52.91
CA ILE A 1080 5.70 49.75 -52.84
C ILE A 1080 5.89 49.02 -51.50
N LYS A 1081 4.88 49.02 -50.65
CA LYS A 1081 4.84 48.34 -49.33
C LYS A 1081 4.29 46.92 -49.44
N LYS A 1082 4.63 46.06 -48.49
CA LYS A 1082 4.10 44.69 -48.38
C LYS A 1082 2.58 44.69 -48.22
N ALA A 1083 1.94 43.66 -48.77
CA ALA A 1083 0.53 43.40 -48.55
C ALA A 1083 0.32 42.56 -47.29
N GLN A 1084 -0.71 42.90 -46.50
CA GLN A 1084 -1.01 42.23 -45.23
C GLN A 1084 -2.06 41.12 -45.41
N LEU A 1085 -1.80 39.95 -44.81
CA LEU A 1085 -2.70 38.79 -44.78
C LEU A 1085 -3.18 38.49 -43.36
N GLU A 1086 -4.43 38.06 -43.22
CA GLU A 1086 -4.95 37.59 -41.92
C GLU A 1086 -4.23 36.32 -41.47
N LYS A 1087 -3.98 36.18 -40.16
CA LYS A 1087 -3.46 34.92 -39.62
C LYS A 1087 -4.49 33.81 -39.78
N VAL A 1088 -3.96 32.61 -39.98
CA VAL A 1088 -4.75 31.43 -40.29
C VAL A 1088 -5.38 30.84 -39.02
N THR A 1089 -6.66 30.42 -39.10
CA THR A 1089 -7.41 29.77 -38.01
C THR A 1089 -8.25 28.58 -38.50
N LEU A 1090 -8.36 27.53 -37.67
CA LEU A 1090 -9.21 26.35 -37.93
C LEU A 1090 -10.68 26.62 -37.58
N VAL A 1091 -11.60 25.97 -38.29
CA VAL A 1091 -13.05 26.01 -37.99
C VAL A 1091 -13.38 25.15 -36.77
N GLU A 1092 -12.73 23.98 -36.67
CA GLU A 1092 -12.85 23.02 -35.60
C GLU A 1092 -11.45 22.46 -35.30
N ASP A 1093 -11.07 22.43 -34.03
CA ASP A 1093 -9.73 22.05 -33.57
C ASP A 1093 -9.72 20.73 -32.77
N THR A 1094 -10.88 20.10 -32.60
CA THR A 1094 -11.06 18.86 -31.84
C THR A 1094 -12.07 17.96 -32.54
N PHE A 1095 -11.64 16.77 -32.96
CA PHE A 1095 -12.46 15.79 -33.67
C PHE A 1095 -12.62 14.49 -32.86
N GLU A 1096 -13.63 13.67 -33.13
CA GLU A 1096 -13.74 12.31 -32.60
C GLU A 1096 -13.22 11.32 -33.65
N TYR A 1097 -12.56 10.24 -33.23
CA TYR A 1097 -11.97 9.24 -34.12
C TYR A 1097 -13.02 8.57 -35.02
N THR A 1098 -12.84 8.59 -36.34
CA THR A 1098 -13.79 7.99 -37.29
C THR A 1098 -13.24 6.74 -37.99
N GLY A 1099 -11.96 6.44 -37.81
CA GLY A 1099 -11.24 5.41 -38.58
C GLY A 1099 -10.77 5.88 -39.96
N ASP A 1100 -11.27 7.02 -40.43
CA ASP A 1100 -10.84 7.67 -41.66
C ASP A 1100 -9.83 8.79 -41.36
N GLU A 1101 -9.06 9.20 -42.37
CA GLU A 1101 -8.15 10.33 -42.26
C GLU A 1101 -8.92 11.65 -42.09
N ILE A 1102 -8.70 12.34 -40.98
CA ILE A 1102 -9.31 13.63 -40.66
C ILE A 1102 -8.37 14.74 -41.14
N VAL A 1103 -8.93 15.66 -41.91
CA VAL A 1103 -8.28 16.91 -42.32
C VAL A 1103 -9.06 18.04 -41.66
N PRO A 1104 -8.47 18.74 -40.67
CA PRO A 1104 -9.10 19.92 -40.07
C PRO A 1104 -9.46 20.91 -41.17
N GLN A 1105 -10.70 21.38 -41.19
CA GLN A 1105 -11.13 22.34 -42.20
C GLN A 1105 -10.81 23.77 -41.80
N ASP A 1106 -10.42 24.56 -42.80
CA ASP A 1106 -9.85 25.88 -42.60
C ASP A 1106 -10.83 27.00 -42.92
N SER A 1107 -10.71 28.12 -42.22
CA SER A 1107 -11.59 29.29 -42.47
C SER A 1107 -11.06 30.25 -43.55
N ASN A 1108 -9.75 30.31 -43.79
CA ASN A 1108 -9.12 31.34 -44.62
C ASN A 1108 -7.78 30.95 -45.30
N PHE A 1109 -7.57 29.69 -45.68
CA PHE A 1109 -6.33 29.26 -46.35
C PHE A 1109 -6.21 29.82 -47.78
N ASP A 1110 -5.09 30.47 -48.09
CA ASP A 1110 -4.75 30.91 -49.45
C ASP A 1110 -3.53 30.13 -49.98
N LEU A 1111 -3.80 29.01 -50.65
CA LEU A 1111 -2.79 28.11 -51.20
C LEU A 1111 -1.85 28.77 -52.23
N ASN A 1112 -2.21 29.93 -52.80
CA ASN A 1112 -1.33 30.65 -53.71
C ASN A 1112 -0.29 31.50 -52.97
N LYS A 1113 -0.55 31.87 -51.70
CA LYS A 1113 0.30 32.75 -50.90
C LYS A 1113 0.94 32.06 -49.69
N MET A 1114 0.47 30.89 -49.30
CA MET A 1114 0.89 30.16 -48.09
C MET A 1114 1.38 28.74 -48.43
N ASN A 1115 2.33 28.23 -47.65
CA ASN A 1115 2.76 26.83 -47.59
C ASN A 1115 2.29 26.22 -46.26
N PHE A 1116 1.90 24.95 -46.30
CA PHE A 1116 1.43 24.19 -45.14
C PHE A 1116 2.30 22.95 -44.95
N SER A 1117 2.73 22.69 -43.71
CA SER A 1117 3.54 21.53 -43.33
C SER A 1117 3.19 21.06 -41.92
N GLY A 1118 3.79 19.96 -41.45
CA GLY A 1118 3.43 19.31 -40.18
C GLY A 1118 2.25 18.35 -40.36
N ASP A 1119 1.44 18.19 -39.32
CA ASP A 1119 0.32 17.24 -39.25
C ASP A 1119 -0.94 17.83 -39.87
N ILE A 1120 -0.92 18.03 -41.18
CA ILE A 1120 -2.06 18.57 -41.96
C ILE A 1120 -3.24 17.60 -42.08
N LYS A 1121 -3.04 16.35 -41.65
CA LYS A 1121 -4.04 15.30 -41.60
C LYS A 1121 -3.60 14.22 -40.62
N ALA A 1122 -4.53 13.60 -39.93
CA ALA A 1122 -4.25 12.49 -39.04
C ALA A 1122 -5.44 11.54 -38.94
N THR A 1123 -5.17 10.27 -38.66
CA THR A 1123 -6.21 9.23 -38.55
C THR A 1123 -6.44 8.79 -37.11
N ASN A 1124 -5.42 8.85 -36.24
CA ASN A 1124 -5.47 8.29 -34.89
C ASN A 1124 -5.74 9.38 -33.83
N VAL A 1125 -6.09 8.94 -32.62
CA VAL A 1125 -6.23 9.81 -31.45
C VAL A 1125 -4.89 10.40 -31.08
N GLY A 1126 -4.86 11.72 -30.86
CA GLY A 1126 -3.61 12.44 -30.60
C GLY A 1126 -3.76 13.95 -30.70
N ASN A 1127 -2.67 14.64 -30.34
CA ASN A 1127 -2.52 16.08 -30.52
C ASN A 1127 -1.58 16.30 -31.71
N TYR A 1128 -2.00 17.17 -32.61
CA TYR A 1128 -1.38 17.41 -33.91
C TYR A 1128 -1.13 18.90 -34.10
N SER A 1129 -0.17 19.25 -34.95
CA SER A 1129 0.13 20.66 -35.23
C SER A 1129 0.39 20.91 -36.71
N ILE A 1130 -0.22 21.99 -37.23
CA ILE A 1130 -0.05 22.48 -38.59
C ILE A 1130 0.87 23.70 -38.54
N THR A 1131 1.92 23.70 -39.35
CA THR A 1131 2.79 24.86 -39.56
C THR A 1131 2.44 25.56 -40.87
N VAL A 1132 2.15 26.86 -40.79
CA VAL A 1132 1.81 27.72 -41.93
C VAL A 1132 2.89 28.76 -42.16
N SER A 1133 3.43 28.85 -43.38
CA SER A 1133 4.43 29.84 -43.77
C SER A 1133 4.03 30.62 -45.02
N LEU A 1134 4.48 31.87 -45.15
CA LEU A 1134 4.25 32.68 -46.35
C LEU A 1134 5.20 32.24 -47.48
N LYS A 1135 4.69 32.07 -48.70
CA LYS A 1135 5.47 31.71 -49.90
C LYS A 1135 6.39 32.83 -50.38
N ASP A 1136 5.93 34.08 -50.24
CA ASP A 1136 6.65 35.28 -50.66
C ASP A 1136 6.73 36.27 -49.50
N LYS A 1137 7.72 36.02 -48.63
CA LYS A 1137 8.00 36.83 -47.42
C LYS A 1137 8.54 38.22 -47.74
N ASP A 1138 8.95 38.47 -48.99
CA ASP A 1138 9.47 39.75 -49.45
C ASP A 1138 8.34 40.72 -49.83
N ASN A 1139 7.21 40.19 -50.34
CA ASN A 1139 6.06 41.01 -50.74
C ASN A 1139 4.84 40.91 -49.80
N TYR A 1140 4.76 39.89 -48.92
CA TYR A 1140 3.65 39.71 -47.97
C TYR A 1140 4.11 39.63 -46.51
N GLU A 1141 3.23 40.04 -45.59
CA GLU A 1141 3.38 39.88 -44.14
C GLU A 1141 2.02 39.58 -43.49
N TRP A 1142 2.01 39.02 -42.28
CA TRP A 1142 0.80 38.87 -41.48
C TRP A 1142 0.31 40.23 -40.99
N LYS A 1143 -0.99 40.35 -40.73
CA LYS A 1143 -1.64 41.61 -40.29
C LYS A 1143 -1.08 42.20 -38.99
N ASP A 1144 -0.42 41.38 -38.17
CA ASP A 1144 0.28 41.85 -36.97
C ASP A 1144 1.71 42.39 -37.26
N GLY A 1145 2.10 42.48 -38.53
CA GLY A 1145 3.40 42.96 -38.98
C GLY A 1145 4.51 41.91 -38.97
N SER A 1146 4.20 40.65 -38.61
CA SER A 1146 5.18 39.56 -38.61
C SER A 1146 5.23 38.81 -39.94
N ASN A 1147 6.34 38.13 -40.25
CA ASN A 1147 6.45 37.24 -41.42
C ASN A 1147 6.99 35.84 -41.05
N GLY A 1148 6.96 35.51 -39.75
CA GLY A 1148 7.34 34.21 -39.21
C GLY A 1148 6.27 33.14 -39.45
N ASP A 1149 6.65 31.89 -39.26
CA ASP A 1149 5.76 30.75 -39.45
C ASP A 1149 4.77 30.64 -38.26
N LEU A 1150 3.53 30.24 -38.54
CA LEU A 1150 2.47 30.05 -37.54
C LEU A 1150 2.32 28.57 -37.21
N THR A 1151 2.14 28.22 -35.93
CA THR A 1151 1.82 26.86 -35.50
C THR A 1151 0.40 26.82 -34.94
N ILE A 1152 -0.44 25.93 -35.47
CA ILE A 1152 -1.84 25.77 -35.09
C ILE A 1152 -2.04 24.34 -34.60
N ASN A 1153 -2.55 24.18 -33.37
CA ASN A 1153 -2.74 22.87 -32.76
C ASN A 1153 -4.19 22.38 -32.95
N TRP A 1154 -4.35 21.07 -33.15
CA TRP A 1154 -5.64 20.39 -33.22
C TRP A 1154 -5.55 18.98 -32.63
N SER A 1155 -6.68 18.31 -32.38
CA SER A 1155 -6.68 16.99 -31.74
C SER A 1155 -7.77 16.06 -32.26
N ILE A 1156 -7.53 14.75 -32.13
CA ILE A 1156 -8.52 13.68 -32.33
C ILE A 1156 -8.70 12.97 -30.99
N THR A 1157 -9.95 12.86 -30.53
CA THR A 1157 -10.37 12.23 -29.28
C THR A 1157 -10.95 10.84 -29.53
N GLN A 1158 -10.92 9.97 -28.52
CA GLN A 1158 -11.34 8.58 -28.67
C GLN A 1158 -12.83 8.44 -29.03
N ALA A 1159 -13.13 7.52 -29.94
CA ALA A 1159 -14.50 7.20 -30.32
C ALA A 1159 -15.09 6.08 -29.47
N THR A 1160 -16.42 6.03 -29.44
CA THR A 1160 -17.14 4.90 -28.82
C THR A 1160 -17.10 3.70 -29.78
N PRO A 1161 -16.54 2.53 -29.39
CA PRO A 1161 -16.45 1.38 -30.29
C PRO A 1161 -17.82 0.75 -30.53
N ASN A 1162 -18.01 0.21 -31.74
CA ASN A 1162 -19.15 -0.65 -32.04
C ASN A 1162 -18.89 -2.06 -31.50
N TYR A 1163 -19.77 -2.55 -30.64
CA TYR A 1163 -19.80 -3.93 -30.14
C TYR A 1163 -21.20 -4.50 -30.24
N THR A 1164 -21.31 -5.82 -30.38
CA THR A 1164 -22.59 -6.53 -30.32
C THR A 1164 -22.72 -7.17 -28.94
N VAL A 1165 -23.82 -6.88 -28.23
CA VAL A 1165 -24.10 -7.49 -26.93
C VAL A 1165 -24.26 -9.01 -27.12
N PRO A 1166 -23.48 -9.85 -26.40
CA PRO A 1166 -23.61 -11.30 -26.47
C PRO A 1166 -25.02 -11.76 -26.06
N THR A 1167 -25.60 -12.70 -26.82
CA THR A 1167 -26.94 -13.26 -26.57
C THR A 1167 -26.91 -14.78 -26.62
N GLY A 1168 -27.91 -15.43 -26.02
CA GLY A 1168 -28.03 -16.89 -26.03
C GLY A 1168 -27.04 -17.62 -25.13
N LEU A 1169 -26.41 -16.92 -24.18
CA LEU A 1169 -25.53 -17.53 -23.19
C LEU A 1169 -26.35 -18.36 -22.20
N THR A 1170 -25.93 -19.59 -21.95
CA THR A 1170 -26.60 -20.50 -21.02
C THR A 1170 -25.65 -21.04 -19.98
N SER A 1171 -26.13 -21.30 -18.77
CA SER A 1171 -25.36 -21.96 -17.73
C SER A 1171 -26.24 -22.82 -16.81
N VAL A 1172 -25.65 -23.37 -15.75
CA VAL A 1172 -26.36 -24.18 -14.74
C VAL A 1172 -26.16 -23.63 -13.34
N LYS A 1173 -27.18 -23.80 -12.49
CA LYS A 1173 -27.20 -23.34 -11.10
C LYS A 1173 -25.95 -23.79 -10.33
N GLY A 1174 -25.31 -22.86 -9.63
CA GLY A 1174 -24.15 -23.13 -8.77
C GLY A 1174 -22.78 -23.04 -9.46
N LYS A 1175 -22.75 -22.79 -10.77
CA LYS A 1175 -21.53 -22.34 -11.48
C LYS A 1175 -21.33 -20.84 -11.28
N ILE A 1176 -20.11 -20.36 -11.53
CA ILE A 1176 -19.81 -18.93 -11.47
C ILE A 1176 -19.86 -18.31 -12.88
N LEU A 1177 -20.09 -17.01 -12.94
CA LEU A 1177 -20.23 -16.26 -14.20
C LEU A 1177 -18.99 -16.38 -15.09
N ALA A 1178 -17.79 -16.53 -14.51
CA ALA A 1178 -16.53 -16.82 -15.21
C ALA A 1178 -16.59 -18.12 -16.04
N ASP A 1179 -17.42 -19.08 -15.65
CA ASP A 1179 -17.60 -20.34 -16.38
C ASP A 1179 -18.42 -20.14 -17.67
N VAL A 1180 -19.07 -18.98 -17.83
CA VAL A 1180 -19.81 -18.59 -19.03
C VAL A 1180 -18.87 -17.87 -19.98
N VAL A 1181 -18.46 -18.57 -21.04
CA VAL A 1181 -17.53 -18.07 -22.03
C VAL A 1181 -18.13 -16.88 -22.77
N LEU A 1182 -17.48 -15.72 -22.65
CA LEU A 1182 -17.81 -14.52 -23.41
C LEU A 1182 -17.05 -14.48 -24.75
N PRO A 1183 -17.61 -13.81 -25.77
CA PRO A 1183 -16.89 -13.51 -27.00
C PRO A 1183 -15.64 -12.65 -26.78
N THR A 1184 -14.69 -12.73 -27.70
CA THR A 1184 -13.45 -11.94 -27.66
C THR A 1184 -13.73 -10.45 -27.50
N GLY A 1185 -13.00 -9.80 -26.59
CA GLY A 1185 -13.16 -8.39 -26.26
C GLY A 1185 -14.08 -8.13 -25.06
N PHE A 1186 -14.90 -9.10 -24.63
CA PHE A 1186 -15.74 -8.98 -23.45
C PHE A 1186 -15.13 -9.66 -22.22
N THR A 1187 -15.20 -9.00 -21.08
CA THR A 1187 -14.84 -9.55 -19.77
C THR A 1187 -15.95 -9.28 -18.77
N TRP A 1188 -16.29 -10.25 -17.93
CA TRP A 1188 -17.28 -10.04 -16.87
C TRP A 1188 -16.75 -9.06 -15.83
N ASN A 1189 -17.60 -8.12 -15.37
CA ASN A 1189 -17.20 -7.17 -14.32
C ASN A 1189 -17.15 -7.85 -12.95
N ALA A 1190 -17.97 -8.90 -12.76
CA ALA A 1190 -18.01 -9.71 -11.54
C ALA A 1190 -17.91 -11.22 -11.88
N PRO A 1191 -16.75 -11.72 -12.34
CA PRO A 1191 -16.60 -13.10 -12.81
C PRO A 1191 -16.88 -14.16 -11.71
N ALA A 1192 -16.72 -13.81 -10.44
CA ALA A 1192 -16.97 -14.71 -9.31
C ALA A 1192 -18.47 -14.87 -8.94
N THR A 1193 -19.40 -14.15 -9.60
CA THR A 1193 -20.83 -14.22 -9.28
C THR A 1193 -21.40 -15.62 -9.50
N VAL A 1194 -21.98 -16.21 -8.45
CA VAL A 1194 -22.66 -17.51 -8.54
C VAL A 1194 -23.98 -17.37 -9.27
N LEU A 1195 -24.20 -18.22 -10.27
CA LEU A 1195 -25.36 -18.16 -11.15
C LEU A 1195 -26.61 -18.74 -10.48
N THR A 1196 -27.63 -17.90 -10.40
CA THR A 1196 -28.97 -18.22 -9.91
C THR A 1196 -29.87 -18.62 -11.08
N VAL A 1197 -30.82 -19.53 -10.84
CA VAL A 1197 -31.72 -20.04 -11.88
C VAL A 1197 -32.57 -18.93 -12.47
N GLY A 1198 -32.80 -19.01 -13.78
CA GLY A 1198 -33.58 -18.06 -14.56
C GLY A 1198 -32.71 -17.26 -15.53
N THR A 1199 -33.36 -16.47 -16.37
CA THR A 1199 -32.67 -15.51 -17.24
C THR A 1199 -32.32 -14.28 -16.41
N ASN A 1200 -31.02 -14.08 -16.18
CA ASN A 1200 -30.50 -12.98 -15.36
C ASN A 1200 -29.55 -12.12 -16.19
N THR A 1201 -29.58 -10.81 -15.95
CA THR A 1201 -28.70 -9.84 -16.61
C THR A 1201 -27.47 -9.58 -15.76
N TYR A 1202 -26.29 -9.67 -16.38
CA TYR A 1202 -25.00 -9.46 -15.73
C TYR A 1202 -24.17 -8.43 -16.48
N LYS A 1203 -23.30 -7.71 -15.75
CA LYS A 1203 -22.49 -6.62 -16.29
C LYS A 1203 -21.14 -7.11 -16.82
N ALA A 1204 -20.79 -6.68 -18.03
CA ALA A 1204 -19.50 -6.94 -18.67
C ALA A 1204 -18.87 -5.66 -19.22
N THR A 1205 -17.56 -5.69 -19.41
CA THR A 1205 -16.78 -4.63 -20.04
C THR A 1205 -16.35 -5.11 -21.42
N TYR A 1206 -16.56 -4.27 -22.43
CA TYR A 1206 -16.00 -4.47 -23.75
C TYR A 1206 -14.74 -3.61 -23.92
N THR A 1207 -13.61 -4.29 -24.08
CA THR A 1207 -12.33 -3.69 -24.41
C THR A 1207 -12.07 -3.90 -25.91
N PRO A 1208 -12.16 -2.84 -26.73
CA PRO A 1208 -11.81 -2.94 -28.15
C PRO A 1208 -10.32 -3.29 -28.30
N VAL A 1209 -9.97 -3.97 -29.40
CA VAL A 1209 -8.56 -4.33 -29.68
C VAL A 1209 -7.67 -3.09 -29.79
N ASP A 1210 -8.23 -1.99 -30.29
CA ASP A 1210 -7.57 -0.69 -30.39
C ASP A 1210 -8.04 0.24 -29.27
N THR A 1211 -7.40 0.12 -28.11
CA THR A 1211 -7.64 0.99 -26.94
C THR A 1211 -7.01 2.36 -27.06
N THR A 1212 -6.23 2.62 -28.12
CA THR A 1212 -5.66 3.93 -28.40
C THR A 1212 -6.73 4.81 -29.02
N ASN A 1213 -7.47 4.29 -29.99
CA ASN A 1213 -8.46 5.05 -30.75
C ASN A 1213 -9.91 4.94 -30.24
N TYR A 1214 -10.24 3.86 -29.52
CA TYR A 1214 -11.59 3.63 -29.02
C TYR A 1214 -11.66 3.55 -27.48
N LYS A 1215 -12.77 4.06 -26.94
CA LYS A 1215 -13.11 4.02 -25.51
C LYS A 1215 -13.39 2.58 -25.06
N THR A 1216 -12.94 2.20 -23.88
CA THR A 1216 -13.41 0.98 -23.20
C THR A 1216 -14.83 1.20 -22.70
N ILE A 1217 -15.75 0.27 -22.98
CA ILE A 1217 -17.16 0.40 -22.59
C ILE A 1217 -17.46 -0.53 -21.42
N THR A 1218 -17.73 0.05 -20.26
CA THR A 1218 -18.03 -0.67 -19.03
C THR A 1218 -19.54 -0.84 -18.85
N ASP A 1219 -19.92 -1.76 -17.96
CA ASP A 1219 -21.29 -1.98 -17.48
C ASP A 1219 -22.35 -2.33 -18.55
N ILE A 1220 -21.92 -3.09 -19.56
CA ILE A 1220 -22.77 -3.65 -20.62
C ILE A 1220 -23.63 -4.77 -20.03
N ASP A 1221 -24.94 -4.66 -20.18
CA ASP A 1221 -25.90 -5.69 -19.78
C ASP A 1221 -25.88 -6.89 -20.73
N ILE A 1222 -25.57 -8.08 -20.21
CA ILE A 1222 -25.58 -9.35 -20.93
C ILE A 1222 -26.50 -10.33 -20.20
N GLU A 1223 -27.46 -10.90 -20.93
CA GLU A 1223 -28.34 -11.92 -20.38
C GLU A 1223 -27.72 -13.32 -20.43
N VAL A 1224 -27.83 -14.05 -19.32
CA VAL A 1224 -27.45 -15.46 -19.21
C VAL A 1224 -28.65 -16.26 -18.70
N ASP A 1225 -29.06 -17.28 -19.46
CA ASP A 1225 -30.13 -18.20 -19.09
C ASP A 1225 -29.59 -19.38 -18.27
N VAL A 1226 -29.89 -19.41 -16.98
CA VAL A 1226 -29.33 -20.37 -16.03
C VAL A 1226 -30.37 -21.43 -15.67
N LYS A 1227 -30.05 -22.70 -15.95
CA LYS A 1227 -30.97 -23.83 -15.77
C LYS A 1227 -30.69 -24.63 -14.50
N ASN A 1228 -31.71 -25.26 -13.92
CA ASN A 1228 -31.50 -26.22 -12.82
C ASN A 1228 -30.85 -27.51 -13.31
N THR A 1229 -30.12 -28.17 -12.41
CA THR A 1229 -29.70 -29.56 -12.53
C THR A 1229 -30.49 -30.42 -11.55
N PHE A 1230 -30.95 -31.59 -12.00
CA PHE A 1230 -31.77 -32.50 -11.24
C PHE A 1230 -31.14 -33.88 -11.20
N ASN A 1231 -31.10 -34.48 -10.01
CA ASN A 1231 -30.82 -35.89 -9.86
C ASN A 1231 -32.13 -36.68 -9.83
N VAL A 1232 -32.28 -37.61 -10.78
CA VAL A 1232 -33.44 -38.49 -10.88
C VAL A 1232 -33.25 -39.64 -9.91
N ILE A 1233 -33.80 -39.51 -8.71
CA ILE A 1233 -33.78 -40.56 -7.67
C ILE A 1233 -35.20 -41.14 -7.57
N THR A 1234 -35.35 -42.43 -7.82
CA THR A 1234 -36.65 -43.12 -7.77
C THR A 1234 -36.59 -44.27 -6.77
N SER A 1235 -37.56 -44.34 -5.87
CA SER A 1235 -37.80 -45.50 -5.01
C SER A 1235 -39.14 -46.15 -5.36
N VAL A 1236 -39.22 -47.48 -5.30
CA VAL A 1236 -40.47 -48.23 -5.50
C VAL A 1236 -40.80 -48.92 -4.17
N PRO A 1237 -41.93 -48.60 -3.54
CA PRO A 1237 -42.32 -49.26 -2.29
C PRO A 1237 -42.65 -50.73 -2.56
N GLY A 1238 -41.85 -51.65 -2.01
CA GLY A 1238 -42.15 -53.09 -1.95
C GLY A 1238 -41.52 -54.00 -3.01
N GLY A 1239 -40.53 -53.54 -3.79
CA GLY A 1239 -39.90 -54.37 -4.85
C GLY A 1239 -38.38 -54.51 -4.73
N ASN A 1240 -37.88 -55.75 -4.81
CA ASN A 1240 -36.44 -56.08 -4.89
C ASN A 1240 -35.94 -55.91 -6.35
N GLY A 1241 -35.32 -54.77 -6.68
CA GLY A 1241 -34.72 -54.49 -8.01
C GLY A 1241 -33.92 -53.18 -8.04
N THR A 1242 -33.11 -52.95 -9.07
CA THR A 1242 -32.29 -51.74 -9.27
C THR A 1242 -32.89 -50.82 -10.33
N ILE A 1243 -32.97 -49.52 -10.03
CA ILE A 1243 -33.32 -48.48 -11.01
C ILE A 1243 -32.06 -47.71 -11.38
N THR A 1244 -31.77 -47.59 -12.67
CA THR A 1244 -30.64 -46.81 -13.17
C THR A 1244 -31.11 -45.78 -14.20
N PRO A 1245 -30.93 -44.47 -13.93
CA PRO A 1245 -31.18 -43.43 -14.93
C PRO A 1245 -30.05 -43.44 -15.99
N SER A 1246 -30.38 -43.05 -17.22
CA SER A 1246 -29.41 -43.01 -18.32
C SER A 1246 -28.32 -41.94 -18.17
N LYS A 1247 -28.56 -40.90 -17.37
CA LYS A 1247 -27.54 -39.94 -16.92
C LYS A 1247 -27.91 -39.36 -15.55
N ILE A 1248 -26.91 -39.02 -14.75
CA ILE A 1248 -27.02 -38.23 -13.52
C ILE A 1248 -26.78 -36.74 -13.84
N ASP A 1249 -27.21 -35.82 -12.96
CA ASP A 1249 -27.11 -34.35 -13.12
C ASP A 1249 -27.80 -33.80 -14.40
N VAL A 1250 -29.11 -34.01 -14.47
CA VAL A 1250 -29.93 -33.70 -15.65
C VAL A 1250 -30.32 -32.23 -15.67
N ILE A 1251 -29.96 -31.51 -16.73
CA ILE A 1251 -30.35 -30.11 -16.93
C ILE A 1251 -31.84 -30.01 -17.29
N GLU A 1252 -32.53 -29.06 -16.67
CA GLU A 1252 -33.92 -28.69 -16.93
C GLU A 1252 -34.29 -28.72 -18.42
N GLY A 1253 -35.38 -29.43 -18.78
CA GLY A 1253 -35.84 -29.61 -20.16
C GLY A 1253 -35.24 -30.82 -20.91
N SER A 1254 -34.28 -31.54 -20.33
CA SER A 1254 -33.71 -32.75 -20.95
C SER A 1254 -34.61 -33.99 -20.77
N LYS A 1255 -34.66 -34.87 -21.79
CA LYS A 1255 -35.31 -36.19 -21.67
C LYS A 1255 -34.36 -37.21 -21.04
N VAL A 1256 -34.82 -37.95 -20.03
CA VAL A 1256 -34.03 -38.97 -19.32
C VAL A 1256 -34.72 -40.32 -19.47
N LYS A 1257 -33.98 -41.35 -19.88
CA LYS A 1257 -34.47 -42.73 -19.91
C LYS A 1257 -34.20 -43.39 -18.57
N ILE A 1258 -35.22 -43.96 -17.94
CA ILE A 1258 -35.07 -44.74 -16.71
C ILE A 1258 -35.19 -46.23 -17.05
N THR A 1259 -34.23 -47.02 -16.59
CA THR A 1259 -34.25 -48.48 -16.75
C THR A 1259 -34.45 -49.12 -15.38
N PHE A 1260 -35.49 -49.94 -15.24
CA PHE A 1260 -35.71 -50.75 -14.04
C PHE A 1260 -35.34 -52.20 -14.34
N THR A 1261 -34.51 -52.79 -13.47
CA THR A 1261 -34.07 -54.18 -13.55
C THR A 1261 -34.50 -54.90 -12.27
N PRO A 1262 -35.51 -55.79 -12.31
CA PRO A 1262 -35.93 -56.57 -11.14
C PRO A 1262 -34.88 -57.64 -10.77
N ASN A 1263 -34.75 -57.99 -9.48
CA ASN A 1263 -33.76 -58.98 -9.00
C ASN A 1263 -34.13 -60.44 -9.36
N THR A 1264 -35.39 -60.71 -9.72
CA THR A 1264 -35.85 -62.00 -10.25
C THR A 1264 -36.96 -61.79 -11.28
N GLY A 1265 -36.73 -62.24 -12.51
CA GLY A 1265 -37.67 -62.18 -13.63
C GLY A 1265 -37.32 -61.12 -14.65
#